data_AF-A0A1C4WNS5-F1
#
_entry.id   AF-A0A1C4WNS5-F1
#
_cell.length_a   1.000
_cell.length_b   1.000
_cell.length_c   1.000
_cell.angle_alpha   90.00
_cell.angle_beta   90.00
_cell.angle_gamma   90.00
#
_symmetry.space_group_name_H-M   'P 1'
#
loop_
_entity.id
_entity.type
_entity.pdbx_description
1 polymer ?
#
loop_
_entity_poly.entity_id
_entity_poly.type
_entity_poly.pdbx_seq_one_letter_code
_entity_poly.pdbx_strand_id
1 'polypeptide(L)'
;MPHPWQGMNRRRLLATAAVLAVTTALPVTPGAMAAPAKPTTPGLVQPESPAVTTATVTLVTGDTVTVTTTADGRRSVSVTPAPGSAKAFQTMEEPDGDLFVIPDDATEAIAAQAVDQELFNVTRLMQDGYADGSSAEVPVIVGYGGKPTAAQLKARVKGLPAAESGVLLDRLDIAGVRVEKKSAASFWKAVRPISKAPRAGRAVTTPGSAGVTRLWYDGKAQATLAESVPQIGAPEAWSAGYDGRGVKVAVLDTGVDTTNADVKDRLTATESFVPGEGVTDGNGHGTHVAATIAGSGANSGGRNKGVAPAADLLIGKVLDNGGSGQVSWILAGMEWAAAQGSDVISMSLGGPATAGGDVMTQAVDRLSAETGTLFVIAAGNSGPGATTIGSPGVADSALTVGAVDKTDVLAGFSSRGPRIGDSAIKPDITAPGVGIVAARAAGTSLGTPVNAYYTSLNGTSMATPHVSGAAAILAQRHPDWSGQRIKATLTAHARPSSAYTVYQQGSGRVDIPAALAAKLELSGTADFGLVRWQDGPYAKVTRTLTLTNSTGSDTTVTLNAVISGDLPAGAVTTSGPITIAAGGTAEATVTLDPNGVAAGQFGGTLTATASDGSTARAVIGFVKEPQRRGLTLDFTDRKGGVPGNVEYSVLGLDDGYFTRGSLRGGHLELRLPLDRYTVIGTIATPGSGNATGDYARDLFAIGEIDLTGNDQSITVDGTTATDFQIVVPQESRALEDSAFSHQLSRFSEGRKLRITRGVAGLANWDDTRYGAIPSGPAEVGEFFASFYQSRREPIVQARMTRPDNLPLTAKTSSYLKRFDGTRQYDVVDAGSGSAEDLAGLDLAGKAALIHVNRIMSAGPAARAAEAAGAAAVVLAPNDDSPQGVVIIGVNVPYFATSHADGRKLAATVAKGRTTIAVTGVMESRYAYSGQYDFGNGIPADLRTTANASEFAKVKNTFHSDREQRMGYHTVNAWGPYPMTSVRSSQFLQQGTNRDEYLLAKSGVTYAQTVNARTDYPAAMTQAARGFRPGQTVAEDWYAAAMHPSNYTTYACNFCRTDLGVVFAPQLGGDSEPGHYLMQGRARSYEYFRNGEQIADPAQLLVKEQATYTVVDTTTRARDYPGVVLGPKTRTEYTFQSAEPTAMQVEDCKITVPKATACEALPVVLLDYDLPVDTLNQVQVNGSYAFTVNASRSKGFVGSTRMAGAKVSVSYDDGVTWTAVDVQRKDGDSFTARFRHPALSATNGYVTVKAEVWDNDGNSTVQTINRAYALR
;
A
#
# COMPACT_ATOMS: atom_id res chain seq x y z
N MET A 1 40.87 -10.58 -15.85
CA MET A 1 42.29 -10.22 -15.63
C MET A 1 42.59 -8.92 -16.39
N PRO A 2 43.58 -8.10 -15.97
CA PRO A 2 43.24 -6.74 -15.51
C PRO A 2 43.68 -5.52 -16.36
N HIS A 3 43.16 -4.35 -15.95
CA HIS A 3 43.67 -2.97 -16.05
C HIS A 3 45.20 -2.81 -15.80
N PRO A 4 45.91 -1.66 -16.09
CA PRO A 4 45.53 -0.26 -15.74
C PRO A 4 46.11 0.93 -16.60
N TRP A 5 46.12 2.15 -16.01
CA TRP A 5 46.69 3.49 -16.41
C TRP A 5 45.81 4.37 -17.33
N GLN A 6 45.59 5.70 -17.16
CA GLN A 6 46.20 6.91 -16.52
C GLN A 6 46.86 7.91 -17.50
N GLY A 7 46.53 9.21 -17.38
CA GLY A 7 47.07 10.35 -18.16
C GLY A 7 46.54 11.70 -17.65
N MET A 8 47.25 12.84 -17.87
CA MET A 8 47.10 14.04 -17.02
C MET A 8 47.31 15.43 -17.68
N ASN A 9 46.58 16.45 -17.19
CA ASN A 9 46.94 17.90 -17.07
C ASN A 9 46.91 18.93 -18.26
N ARG A 10 46.01 19.93 -18.08
CA ARG A 10 46.26 21.42 -17.93
C ARG A 10 46.40 22.43 -19.11
N ARG A 11 45.54 23.48 -19.02
CA ARG A 11 45.79 24.98 -18.98
C ARG A 11 45.32 25.91 -20.15
N ARG A 12 44.39 26.84 -19.81
CA ARG A 12 44.38 28.34 -20.06
C ARG A 12 44.20 28.88 -21.51
N LEU A 13 43.63 30.06 -21.83
CA LEU A 13 42.96 31.22 -21.14
C LEU A 13 42.20 32.12 -22.19
N LEU A 14 41.07 32.76 -21.81
CA LEU A 14 40.51 34.11 -22.26
C LEU A 14 40.19 34.38 -23.77
N ALA A 15 39.30 35.32 -24.21
CA ALA A 15 38.19 36.09 -23.59
C ALA A 15 37.35 36.91 -24.64
N THR A 16 36.09 37.28 -24.30
CA THR A 16 35.28 38.50 -24.76
C THR A 16 35.02 38.76 -26.27
N ALA A 17 33.98 39.47 -26.77
CA ALA A 17 32.67 40.04 -26.36
C ALA A 17 32.05 40.78 -27.61
N ALA A 18 30.81 41.32 -27.74
CA ALA A 18 29.43 41.11 -27.19
C ALA A 18 28.45 42.11 -27.93
N VAL A 19 27.28 42.46 -27.35
CA VAL A 19 26.44 43.69 -27.59
C VAL A 19 25.31 43.70 -28.68
N LEU A 20 24.03 43.70 -28.20
CA LEU A 20 22.79 44.51 -28.50
C LEU A 20 22.43 44.97 -29.94
N ALA A 21 21.19 45.39 -30.32
CA ALA A 21 19.77 45.29 -29.86
C ALA A 21 18.87 45.88 -31.02
N VAL A 22 17.52 46.02 -31.02
CA VAL A 22 16.59 46.89 -30.25
C VAL A 22 15.10 46.58 -30.65
N THR A 23 14.14 46.99 -29.82
CA THR A 23 12.67 46.75 -29.83
C THR A 23 11.80 47.57 -30.82
N THR A 24 10.53 47.18 -31.00
CA THR A 24 9.29 48.01 -30.81
C THR A 24 8.00 47.17 -31.02
N ALA A 25 6.78 47.66 -30.69
CA ALA A 25 5.62 46.78 -30.39
C ALA A 25 4.18 47.33 -30.67
N LEU A 26 3.20 46.39 -30.78
CA LEU A 26 1.72 46.53 -30.62
C LEU A 26 0.93 47.31 -31.72
N PRO A 27 -0.43 47.18 -31.86
CA PRO A 27 -1.43 46.58 -30.94
C PRO A 27 -2.56 45.64 -31.50
N VAL A 28 -3.04 44.73 -30.62
CA VAL A 28 -4.47 44.37 -30.31
C VAL A 28 -5.47 43.90 -31.41
N THR A 29 -5.66 42.57 -31.50
CA THR A 29 -6.91 41.72 -31.62
C THR A 29 -8.11 42.07 -32.55
N PRO A 30 -9.04 41.13 -32.87
CA PRO A 30 -9.01 39.65 -32.76
C PRO A 30 -9.31 38.90 -34.09
N GLY A 31 -8.88 37.64 -34.21
CA GLY A 31 -9.29 36.75 -35.30
C GLY A 31 -8.80 35.32 -35.09
N ALA A 32 -9.66 34.32 -35.32
CA ALA A 32 -9.33 32.92 -35.06
C ALA A 32 -8.63 32.25 -36.25
N MET A 33 -7.40 31.78 -36.03
CA MET A 33 -6.78 30.71 -36.83
C MET A 33 -6.08 29.74 -35.88
N ALA A 34 -6.32 28.44 -36.06
CA ALA A 34 -5.55 27.41 -35.38
C ALA A 34 -4.12 27.39 -35.96
N ALA A 35 -3.13 27.73 -35.14
CA ALA A 35 -1.74 27.62 -35.55
C ALA A 35 -1.33 26.13 -35.72
N PRO A 36 -0.44 25.79 -36.66
CA PRO A 36 0.06 24.43 -36.79
C PRO A 36 0.80 24.00 -35.51
N ALA A 37 0.81 22.70 -35.23
CA ALA A 37 1.48 22.13 -34.07
C ALA A 37 2.96 22.55 -34.03
N LYS A 38 3.36 23.26 -32.96
CA LYS A 38 4.77 23.62 -32.74
C LYS A 38 5.61 22.36 -32.48
N PRO A 39 6.90 22.34 -32.88
CA PRO A 39 7.84 21.33 -32.41
C PRO A 39 7.91 21.32 -30.88
N THR A 40 7.91 20.14 -30.27
CA THR A 40 8.05 19.96 -28.82
C THR A 40 9.39 20.51 -28.34
N THR A 41 9.34 21.66 -27.67
CA THR A 41 10.47 22.29 -26.98
C THR A 41 10.52 21.75 -25.53
N PRO A 42 11.70 21.58 -24.89
CA PRO A 42 11.76 20.97 -23.56
C PRO A 42 11.06 21.82 -22.51
N GLY A 43 9.98 21.29 -21.94
CA GLY A 43 9.22 21.96 -20.88
C GLY A 43 9.80 21.71 -19.48
N LEU A 44 9.08 22.13 -18.43
CA LEU A 44 9.44 21.72 -17.07
C LEU A 44 9.31 20.20 -16.93
N VAL A 45 10.45 19.53 -16.79
CA VAL A 45 10.51 18.14 -16.35
C VAL A 45 10.10 18.10 -14.87
N GLN A 46 8.86 17.68 -14.60
CA GLN A 46 8.59 17.06 -13.30
C GLN A 46 9.39 15.75 -13.24
N PRO A 47 10.27 15.55 -12.24
CA PRO A 47 11.09 14.37 -12.17
C PRO A 47 10.27 13.17 -11.68
N GLU A 48 10.05 12.18 -12.56
CA GLU A 48 9.83 10.79 -12.14
C GLU A 48 11.16 10.22 -11.61
N SER A 49 11.50 10.61 -10.38
CA SER A 49 12.59 10.06 -9.59
C SER A 49 12.10 9.78 -8.17
N PRO A 50 12.71 8.83 -7.43
CA PRO A 50 12.29 8.45 -6.10
C PRO A 50 12.59 9.56 -5.09
N ALA A 51 11.64 10.51 -4.98
CA ALA A 51 11.58 11.55 -3.96
C ALA A 51 11.47 10.93 -2.56
N VAL A 52 11.55 11.75 -1.52
CA VAL A 52 11.11 11.34 -0.18
C VAL A 52 9.58 11.22 -0.22
N THR A 53 9.08 10.01 -0.49
CA THR A 53 7.65 9.75 -0.64
C THR A 53 7.02 9.45 0.72
N THR A 54 6.48 10.49 1.33
CA THR A 54 5.53 10.36 2.44
C THR A 54 4.12 10.15 1.90
N ALA A 55 3.44 9.10 2.36
CA ALA A 55 2.01 8.85 2.16
C ALA A 55 1.42 8.33 3.47
N THR A 56 0.16 8.67 3.75
CA THR A 56 -0.59 8.13 4.89
C THR A 56 -1.75 7.29 4.36
N VAL A 57 -2.06 6.18 5.03
CA VAL A 57 -3.20 5.32 4.70
C VAL A 57 -4.01 5.08 5.98
N THR A 58 -5.25 5.51 6.00
CA THR A 58 -6.24 5.04 6.98
C THR A 58 -6.70 3.64 6.57
N LEU A 59 -6.46 2.64 7.42
CA LEU A 59 -6.86 1.25 7.24
C LEU A 59 -8.37 1.05 7.46
N VAL A 60 -8.90 -0.12 7.09
CA VAL A 60 -10.32 -0.49 7.34
C VAL A 60 -10.71 -0.48 8.81
N THR A 61 -9.74 -0.59 9.73
CA THR A 61 -9.90 -0.45 11.19
C THR A 61 -10.00 1.00 11.68
N GLY A 62 -9.68 1.98 10.82
CA GLY A 62 -9.52 3.39 11.18
C GLY A 62 -8.14 3.76 11.71
N ASP A 63 -7.23 2.81 11.91
CA ASP A 63 -5.83 3.09 12.26
C ASP A 63 -5.12 3.77 11.09
N THR A 64 -4.24 4.74 11.35
CA THR A 64 -3.51 5.45 10.28
C THR A 64 -2.04 5.06 10.25
N VAL A 65 -1.56 4.72 9.05
CA VAL A 65 -0.18 4.31 8.78
C VAL A 65 0.47 5.33 7.87
N THR A 66 1.42 6.10 8.37
CA THR A 66 2.25 7.01 7.56
C THR A 66 3.55 6.29 7.16
N VAL A 67 3.69 5.97 5.88
CA VAL A 67 4.92 5.44 5.28
C VAL A 67 5.69 6.61 4.69
N THR A 68 6.97 6.76 5.05
CA THR A 68 7.91 7.66 4.39
C THR A 68 9.09 6.86 3.86
N THR A 69 9.23 6.79 2.54
CA THR A 69 10.38 6.16 1.88
C THR A 69 11.40 7.24 1.53
N THR A 70 12.68 7.00 1.82
CA THR A 70 13.79 7.92 1.52
C THR A 70 14.43 7.64 0.17
N ALA A 71 15.26 8.57 -0.30
CA ALA A 71 16.05 8.47 -1.53
C ALA A 71 16.84 7.16 -1.69
N ASP A 72 17.33 6.61 -0.59
CA ASP A 72 18.13 5.38 -0.50
C ASP A 72 17.28 4.13 -0.17
N GLY A 73 15.95 4.21 -0.32
CA GLY A 73 15.04 3.08 -0.17
C GLY A 73 14.78 2.63 1.28
N ARG A 74 15.26 3.38 2.29
CA ARG A 74 14.85 3.14 3.68
C ARG A 74 13.41 3.61 3.87
N ARG A 75 12.64 2.83 4.63
CA ARG A 75 11.27 3.20 5.02
C ARG A 75 11.24 3.57 6.49
N SER A 76 10.45 4.59 6.83
CA SER A 76 9.89 4.78 8.18
C SER A 76 8.38 4.58 8.10
N VAL A 77 7.82 3.87 9.09
CA VAL A 77 6.41 3.52 9.16
C VAL A 77 5.93 3.96 10.53
N SER A 78 5.20 5.07 10.58
CA SER A 78 4.64 5.61 11.81
C SER A 78 3.16 5.26 11.89
N VAL A 79 2.77 4.48 12.90
CA VAL A 79 1.38 4.02 13.09
C VAL A 79 0.72 4.76 14.25
N THR A 80 -0.50 5.23 14.02
CA THR A 80 -1.33 5.92 15.01
C THR A 80 -2.63 5.14 15.22
N PRO A 81 -2.84 4.54 16.41
CA PRO A 81 -4.08 3.81 16.71
C PRO A 81 -5.33 4.69 16.67
N ALA A 82 -6.42 4.14 16.14
CA ALA A 82 -7.75 4.71 16.29
C ALA A 82 -8.26 4.64 17.75
N PRO A 83 -9.24 5.47 18.14
CA PRO A 83 -9.81 5.44 19.48
C PRO A 83 -10.49 4.09 19.83
N GLY A 84 -9.74 3.21 20.50
CA GLY A 84 -10.22 1.89 20.96
C GLY A 84 -9.94 0.71 20.02
N SER A 85 -8.97 0.84 19.10
CA SER A 85 -8.50 -0.24 18.21
C SER A 85 -7.34 -1.07 18.83
N ALA A 86 -6.49 -1.66 17.98
CA ALA A 86 -5.34 -2.47 18.37
C ALA A 86 -4.27 -1.70 19.17
N LYS A 87 -3.50 -2.45 19.97
CA LYS A 87 -2.48 -1.89 20.89
C LYS A 87 -1.05 -1.97 20.33
N ALA A 88 -0.81 -3.01 19.53
CA ALA A 88 0.39 -3.20 18.74
C ALA A 88 -0.01 -3.64 17.32
N PHE A 89 0.96 -3.53 16.42
CA PHE A 89 0.81 -3.87 15.01
C PHE A 89 1.91 -4.86 14.66
N GLN A 90 1.50 -5.95 14.01
CA GLN A 90 2.42 -6.81 13.30
C GLN A 90 2.81 -6.13 11.99
N THR A 91 4.09 -6.21 11.66
CA THR A 91 4.58 -5.75 10.36
C THR A 91 5.34 -6.85 9.67
N MET A 92 5.12 -6.98 8.37
CA MET A 92 5.75 -7.99 7.53
C MET A 92 6.14 -7.37 6.19
N GLU A 93 7.32 -7.72 5.72
CA GLU A 93 7.86 -7.32 4.43
C GLU A 93 8.28 -8.56 3.65
N GLU A 94 7.78 -8.67 2.42
CA GLU A 94 7.89 -9.88 1.59
C GLU A 94 8.99 -9.73 0.53
N PRO A 95 9.43 -10.83 -0.14
CA PRO A 95 10.59 -10.78 -1.05
C PRO A 95 10.44 -9.88 -2.29
N ASP A 96 9.21 -9.51 -2.65
CA ASP A 96 8.86 -8.54 -3.70
C ASP A 96 8.87 -7.08 -3.22
N GLY A 97 8.93 -6.86 -1.90
CA GLY A 97 8.97 -5.55 -1.25
C GLY A 97 7.61 -5.06 -0.70
N ASP A 98 6.52 -5.82 -0.87
CA ASP A 98 5.22 -5.46 -0.32
C ASP A 98 5.25 -5.43 1.22
N LEU A 99 4.51 -4.47 1.77
CA LEU A 99 4.55 -4.09 3.18
C LEU A 99 3.15 -4.23 3.78
N PHE A 100 3.03 -5.12 4.75
CA PHE A 100 1.82 -5.36 5.51
C PHE A 100 1.93 -4.72 6.89
N VAL A 101 0.89 -4.00 7.30
CA VAL A 101 0.77 -3.42 8.66
C VAL A 101 -0.57 -3.88 9.22
N ILE A 102 -0.53 -4.96 10.00
CA ILE A 102 -1.71 -5.69 10.48
C ILE A 102 -1.97 -5.30 11.93
N PRO A 103 -3.10 -4.66 12.26
CA PRO A 103 -3.53 -4.43 13.64
C PRO A 103 -3.73 -5.77 14.37
N ASP A 104 -3.23 -5.88 15.60
CA ASP A 104 -3.36 -7.11 16.41
C ASP A 104 -4.80 -7.66 16.47
N ASP A 105 -5.81 -6.79 16.42
CA ASP A 105 -7.22 -7.16 16.50
C ASP A 105 -7.81 -7.73 15.19
N ALA A 106 -7.12 -7.59 14.06
CA ALA A 106 -7.48 -8.23 12.78
C ALA A 106 -6.94 -9.66 12.63
N THR A 107 -5.82 -9.98 13.31
CA THR A 107 -5.06 -11.23 13.17
C THR A 107 -5.93 -12.50 13.25
N GLU A 108 -6.80 -12.58 14.26
CA GLU A 108 -7.69 -13.73 14.49
C GLU A 108 -8.73 -13.99 13.38
N ALA A 109 -9.03 -12.97 12.57
CA ALA A 109 -10.04 -13.04 11.50
C ALA A 109 -9.41 -13.28 10.13
N ILE A 110 -8.18 -12.79 9.92
CA ILE A 110 -7.31 -13.16 8.79
C ILE A 110 -6.97 -14.65 8.89
N ALA A 111 -6.50 -15.10 10.05
CA ALA A 111 -6.19 -16.51 10.34
C ALA A 111 -7.38 -17.48 10.16
N ALA A 112 -8.62 -16.95 10.15
CA ALA A 112 -9.84 -17.72 9.93
C ALA A 112 -10.41 -17.60 8.50
N GLN A 113 -9.69 -16.96 7.57
CA GLN A 113 -10.15 -16.65 6.20
C GLN A 113 -11.52 -15.94 6.17
N ALA A 114 -11.75 -15.09 7.18
CA ALA A 114 -12.94 -14.27 7.36
C ALA A 114 -12.69 -12.79 7.02
N VAL A 115 -11.43 -12.37 6.99
CA VAL A 115 -10.98 -11.06 6.52
C VAL A 115 -9.78 -11.27 5.62
N ASP A 116 -9.83 -10.70 4.43
CA ASP A 116 -8.75 -10.67 3.45
C ASP A 116 -7.55 -9.86 3.98
N GLN A 117 -6.34 -10.39 3.80
CA GLN A 117 -5.11 -9.74 4.27
C GLN A 117 -4.72 -8.53 3.43
N GLU A 118 -5.17 -8.44 2.17
CA GLU A 118 -4.83 -7.32 1.28
C GLU A 118 -5.47 -5.99 1.73
N LEU A 119 -6.48 -6.04 2.61
CA LEU A 119 -6.99 -4.87 3.36
C LEU A 119 -5.94 -4.23 4.29
N PHE A 120 -4.77 -4.86 4.46
CA PHE A 120 -3.64 -4.42 5.30
C PHE A 120 -2.32 -4.30 4.52
N ASN A 121 -2.34 -4.52 3.20
CA ASN A 121 -1.21 -4.30 2.32
C ASN A 121 -1.10 -2.80 2.01
N VAL A 122 -0.28 -2.07 2.77
CA VAL A 122 -0.17 -0.62 2.60
C VAL A 122 0.52 -0.26 1.29
N THR A 123 1.39 -1.12 0.75
CA THR A 123 1.96 -0.90 -0.59
C THR A 123 0.86 -0.92 -1.65
N ARG A 124 0.02 -1.97 -1.68
CA ARG A 124 -1.08 -2.10 -2.64
C ARG A 124 -2.13 -1.00 -2.49
N LEU A 125 -2.53 -0.67 -1.26
CA LEU A 125 -3.48 0.42 -0.99
C LEU A 125 -2.97 1.79 -1.48
N MET A 126 -1.66 2.05 -1.41
CA MET A 126 -1.06 3.24 -2.01
C MET A 126 -1.05 3.18 -3.54
N GLN A 127 -0.69 2.03 -4.15
CA GLN A 127 -0.66 1.85 -5.61
C GLN A 127 -2.05 2.02 -6.26
N ASP A 128 -3.11 1.47 -5.66
CA ASP A 128 -4.48 1.63 -6.16
C ASP A 128 -5.06 3.04 -5.90
N GLY A 129 -4.31 3.92 -5.23
CA GLY A 129 -4.66 5.33 -5.01
C GLY A 129 -5.46 5.61 -3.73
N TYR A 130 -5.57 4.64 -2.82
CA TYR A 130 -6.32 4.78 -1.57
C TYR A 130 -5.52 5.43 -0.42
N ALA A 131 -4.46 6.18 -0.73
CA ALA A 131 -3.80 7.05 0.23
C ALA A 131 -4.72 8.19 0.74
N ASP A 132 -4.45 8.68 1.93
CA ASP A 132 -5.15 9.80 2.57
C ASP A 132 -4.78 11.10 1.86
N GLY A 133 -5.79 11.88 1.46
CA GLY A 133 -5.63 13.02 0.56
C GLY A 133 -5.92 12.68 -0.90
N SER A 134 -5.68 11.44 -1.33
CA SER A 134 -6.10 10.91 -2.64
C SER A 134 -7.52 10.33 -2.59
N SER A 135 -7.86 9.61 -1.52
CA SER A 135 -9.20 9.07 -1.25
C SER A 135 -9.66 9.37 0.18
N ALA A 136 -10.95 9.69 0.33
CA ALA A 136 -11.64 9.79 1.63
C ALA A 136 -12.23 8.45 2.12
N GLU A 137 -12.18 7.40 1.27
CA GLU A 137 -12.84 6.11 1.48
C GLU A 137 -11.87 4.94 1.29
N VAL A 138 -12.22 3.78 1.86
CA VAL A 138 -11.61 2.46 1.60
C VAL A 138 -12.70 1.54 1.04
N PRO A 139 -12.53 0.92 -0.14
CA PRO A 139 -13.56 0.06 -0.74
C PRO A 139 -13.38 -1.40 -0.30
N VAL A 140 -14.49 -2.05 0.04
CA VAL A 140 -14.53 -3.38 0.68
C VAL A 140 -15.71 -4.17 0.12
N ILE A 141 -15.53 -5.47 -0.15
CA ILE A 141 -16.65 -6.38 -0.42
C ILE A 141 -17.06 -7.04 0.90
N VAL A 142 -18.31 -6.87 1.31
CA VAL A 142 -18.93 -7.56 2.45
C VAL A 142 -19.66 -8.81 1.98
N GLY A 143 -19.40 -9.96 2.61
CA GLY A 143 -20.11 -11.21 2.38
C GLY A 143 -21.03 -11.58 3.53
N TYR A 144 -22.19 -12.15 3.19
CA TYR A 144 -23.21 -12.53 4.17
C TYR A 144 -23.54 -14.02 4.14
N GLY A 145 -24.05 -14.53 5.27
CA GLY A 145 -24.67 -15.85 5.32
C GLY A 145 -26.13 -15.84 4.89
N GLY A 146 -26.55 -16.95 4.27
CA GLY A 146 -27.93 -17.41 4.23
C GLY A 146 -28.81 -16.93 3.08
N LYS A 147 -28.25 -16.70 1.87
CA LYS A 147 -28.99 -16.34 0.64
C LYS A 147 -30.01 -15.19 0.82
N PRO A 148 -29.56 -13.99 1.22
CA PRO A 148 -30.44 -12.84 1.36
C PRO A 148 -30.93 -12.35 -0.02
N THR A 149 -32.24 -12.17 -0.17
CA THR A 149 -32.82 -11.46 -1.33
C THR A 149 -32.25 -10.04 -1.46
N ALA A 150 -32.23 -9.46 -2.67
CA ALA A 150 -31.79 -8.08 -2.90
C ALA A 150 -32.35 -7.05 -1.90
N ALA A 151 -33.62 -7.19 -1.49
CA ALA A 151 -34.25 -6.32 -0.50
C ALA A 151 -33.63 -6.47 0.90
N GLN A 152 -33.34 -7.71 1.33
CA GLN A 152 -32.67 -8.00 2.59
C GLN A 152 -31.20 -7.60 2.56
N LEU A 153 -30.50 -7.84 1.45
CA LEU A 153 -29.11 -7.42 1.22
C LEU A 153 -28.98 -5.89 1.30
N LYS A 154 -29.84 -5.16 0.58
CA LYS A 154 -29.94 -3.69 0.63
C LYS A 154 -30.24 -3.16 2.04
N ALA A 155 -31.11 -3.85 2.79
CA ALA A 155 -31.40 -3.49 4.18
C ALA A 155 -30.22 -3.75 5.13
N ARG A 156 -29.48 -4.85 4.95
CA ARG A 156 -28.25 -5.16 5.71
C ARG A 156 -27.15 -4.12 5.43
N VAL A 157 -26.90 -3.80 4.16
CA VAL A 157 -25.90 -2.79 3.75
C VAL A 157 -26.26 -1.40 4.26
N LYS A 158 -27.53 -0.98 4.18
CA LYS A 158 -28.00 0.29 4.77
C LYS A 158 -27.90 0.33 6.30
N GLY A 159 -27.77 -0.83 6.96
CA GLY A 159 -27.53 -0.93 8.40
C GLY A 159 -26.05 -0.83 8.80
N LEU A 160 -25.11 -0.76 7.85
CA LEU A 160 -23.68 -0.62 8.13
C LEU A 160 -23.34 0.82 8.56
N PRO A 161 -22.65 1.04 9.69
CA PRO A 161 -22.31 2.39 10.13
C PRO A 161 -21.21 2.97 9.23
N ALA A 162 -21.53 4.12 8.60
CA ALA A 162 -20.62 4.91 7.76
C ALA A 162 -19.95 4.15 6.61
N ALA A 163 -20.71 3.26 5.98
CA ALA A 163 -20.40 2.71 4.68
C ALA A 163 -21.46 3.15 3.65
N GLU A 164 -21.04 3.74 2.54
CA GLU A 164 -21.93 3.94 1.40
C GLU A 164 -22.21 2.61 0.70
N SER A 165 -23.47 2.39 0.32
CA SER A 165 -23.86 1.25 -0.50
C SER A 165 -23.24 1.40 -1.90
N GLY A 166 -22.27 0.55 -2.21
CA GLY A 166 -21.89 0.28 -3.59
C GLY A 166 -22.85 -0.72 -4.23
N VAL A 167 -22.30 -1.54 -5.11
CA VAL A 167 -23.05 -2.54 -5.88
C VAL A 167 -23.54 -3.69 -4.98
N LEU A 168 -24.78 -4.12 -5.19
CA LEU A 168 -25.40 -5.24 -4.49
C LEU A 168 -25.49 -6.44 -5.44
N LEU A 169 -25.01 -7.61 -5.01
CA LEU A 169 -24.89 -8.82 -5.82
C LEU A 169 -25.64 -9.96 -5.12
N ASP A 170 -26.97 -9.95 -5.24
CA ASP A 170 -27.84 -10.82 -4.43
C ASP A 170 -27.84 -12.28 -4.91
N ARG A 171 -27.43 -12.55 -6.15
CA ARG A 171 -27.13 -13.92 -6.59
C ARG A 171 -25.88 -14.47 -5.91
N LEU A 172 -24.91 -13.63 -5.54
CA LEU A 172 -23.62 -14.00 -4.95
C LEU A 172 -23.55 -13.86 -3.42
N ASP A 173 -24.61 -13.43 -2.74
CA ASP A 173 -24.69 -13.18 -1.28
C ASP A 173 -23.73 -12.06 -0.76
N ILE A 174 -23.25 -11.17 -1.64
CA ILE A 174 -22.22 -10.15 -1.34
C ILE A 174 -22.64 -8.73 -1.76
N ALA A 175 -21.94 -7.71 -1.24
CA ALA A 175 -22.07 -6.33 -1.70
C ALA A 175 -20.73 -5.59 -1.64
N GLY A 176 -20.44 -4.75 -2.64
CA GLY A 176 -19.39 -3.74 -2.55
C GLY A 176 -19.87 -2.56 -1.71
N VAL A 177 -19.01 -2.06 -0.81
CA VAL A 177 -19.28 -0.89 0.04
C VAL A 177 -18.05 0.00 0.10
N ARG A 178 -18.27 1.32 0.23
CA ARG A 178 -17.19 2.29 0.43
C ARG A 178 -17.24 2.81 1.86
N VAL A 179 -16.17 2.58 2.61
CA VAL A 179 -16.09 2.89 4.05
C VAL A 179 -15.47 4.27 4.23
N GLU A 180 -16.16 5.21 4.87
CA GLU A 180 -15.59 6.52 5.19
C GLU A 180 -14.40 6.36 6.15
N LYS A 181 -13.21 6.83 5.77
CA LYS A 181 -12.00 6.74 6.60
C LYS A 181 -12.14 7.36 7.99
N LYS A 182 -12.85 8.49 8.08
CA LYS A 182 -13.18 9.19 9.34
C LYS A 182 -13.96 8.32 10.34
N SER A 183 -14.63 7.30 9.84
CA SER A 183 -15.65 6.52 10.54
C SER A 183 -15.34 5.01 10.54
N ALA A 184 -14.24 4.59 9.90
CA ALA A 184 -13.86 3.20 9.67
C ALA A 184 -13.76 2.36 10.96
N ALA A 185 -13.31 2.94 12.08
CA ALA A 185 -13.32 2.27 13.38
C ALA A 185 -14.73 1.86 13.86
N SER A 186 -15.78 2.59 13.46
CA SER A 186 -17.18 2.23 13.73
C SER A 186 -17.67 1.13 12.79
N PHE A 187 -17.28 1.18 11.52
CA PHE A 187 -17.52 0.12 10.53
C PHE A 187 -16.91 -1.20 10.98
N TRP A 188 -15.60 -1.22 11.22
CA TRP A 188 -14.83 -2.40 11.66
C TRP A 188 -15.46 -3.07 12.89
N LYS A 189 -15.77 -2.28 13.93
CA LYS A 189 -16.45 -2.75 15.14
C LYS A 189 -17.80 -3.44 14.87
N ALA A 190 -18.50 -3.07 13.80
CA ALA A 190 -19.80 -3.64 13.43
C ALA A 190 -19.68 -4.87 12.49
N VAL A 191 -18.67 -4.92 11.63
CA VAL A 191 -18.52 -5.99 10.61
C VAL A 191 -17.54 -7.10 10.97
N ARG A 192 -16.52 -6.82 11.79
CA ARG A 192 -15.42 -7.78 12.11
C ARG A 192 -16.00 -9.11 12.61
N PRO A 193 -15.76 -10.24 11.92
CA PRO A 193 -16.12 -11.56 12.42
C PRO A 193 -15.36 -11.88 13.70
N ILE A 194 -16.05 -12.42 14.71
CA ILE A 194 -15.46 -12.78 16.00
C ILE A 194 -15.20 -14.28 16.02
N SER A 195 -13.93 -14.66 15.84
CA SER A 195 -13.42 -16.00 16.11
C SER A 195 -13.64 -16.32 17.60
N LYS A 196 -14.36 -17.40 17.90
CA LYS A 196 -14.45 -17.95 19.26
C LYS A 196 -13.47 -19.10 19.44
N ALA A 197 -12.95 -19.27 20.65
CA ALA A 197 -12.08 -20.39 21.01
C ALA A 197 -12.74 -21.73 20.59
N PRO A 198 -11.98 -22.64 19.95
CA PRO A 198 -12.56 -23.79 19.27
C PRO A 198 -13.20 -24.78 20.24
N ARG A 199 -14.45 -25.17 19.96
CA ARG A 199 -15.04 -26.38 20.52
C ARG A 199 -14.77 -27.53 19.55
N ALA A 200 -14.15 -28.60 20.04
CA ALA A 200 -13.83 -29.81 19.26
C ALA A 200 -13.06 -29.54 17.94
N GLY A 201 -11.96 -28.81 18.02
CA GLY A 201 -10.95 -28.75 16.95
C GLY A 201 -11.30 -27.92 15.71
N ARG A 202 -12.49 -27.30 15.63
CA ARG A 202 -12.86 -26.42 14.51
C ARG A 202 -13.08 -24.99 14.99
N ALA A 203 -12.42 -24.03 14.35
CA ALA A 203 -12.65 -22.61 14.60
C ALA A 203 -14.09 -22.24 14.17
N VAL A 204 -14.79 -21.48 15.02
CA VAL A 204 -16.14 -20.97 14.72
C VAL A 204 -16.09 -19.45 14.70
N THR A 205 -16.04 -18.89 13.49
CA THR A 205 -16.26 -17.46 13.25
C THR A 205 -17.73 -17.15 13.49
N THR A 206 -18.01 -16.35 14.52
CA THR A 206 -19.32 -15.73 14.69
C THR A 206 -19.38 -14.52 13.75
N PRO A 207 -20.47 -14.30 13.00
CA PRO A 207 -20.63 -13.07 12.21
C PRO A 207 -20.45 -11.82 13.08
N GLY A 208 -20.00 -10.72 12.47
CA GLY A 208 -20.02 -9.41 13.13
C GLY A 208 -21.45 -9.00 13.51
N SER A 209 -21.63 -7.95 14.32
CA SER A 209 -22.98 -7.51 14.73
C SER A 209 -23.89 -7.11 13.55
N ALA A 210 -23.32 -6.78 12.40
CA ALA A 210 -24.04 -6.54 11.14
C ALA A 210 -24.41 -7.82 10.35
N GLY A 211 -24.09 -9.02 10.86
CA GLY A 211 -24.34 -10.30 10.17
C GLY A 211 -23.35 -10.64 9.05
N VAL A 212 -22.28 -9.87 8.91
CA VAL A 212 -21.20 -10.10 7.92
C VAL A 212 -20.36 -11.31 8.33
N THR A 213 -20.09 -12.20 7.37
CA THR A 213 -19.32 -13.44 7.53
C THR A 213 -17.94 -13.40 6.88
N ARG A 214 -17.76 -12.57 5.84
CA ARG A 214 -16.47 -12.34 5.17
C ARG A 214 -16.28 -10.88 4.76
N LEU A 215 -15.02 -10.44 4.71
CA LEU A 215 -14.56 -9.17 4.13
C LEU A 215 -13.46 -9.44 3.10
N TRP A 216 -13.55 -8.81 1.93
CA TRP A 216 -12.50 -8.82 0.90
C TRP A 216 -12.13 -7.39 0.47
N TYR A 217 -10.92 -7.23 -0.08
CA TYR A 217 -10.50 -5.99 -0.71
C TYR A 217 -11.19 -5.79 -2.07
N ASP A 218 -11.86 -4.65 -2.28
CA ASP A 218 -12.48 -4.29 -3.58
C ASP A 218 -11.47 -3.53 -4.45
N GLY A 219 -10.38 -4.23 -4.80
CA GLY A 219 -9.23 -3.68 -5.54
C GLY A 219 -9.53 -3.35 -7.01
N LYS A 220 -8.57 -2.69 -7.68
CA LYS A 220 -8.72 -2.26 -9.08
C LYS A 220 -8.21 -3.28 -10.09
N ALA A 221 -9.07 -3.62 -11.06
CA ALA A 221 -8.68 -4.27 -12.30
C ALA A 221 -8.19 -3.25 -13.36
N GLN A 222 -7.42 -3.72 -14.35
CA GLN A 222 -6.85 -2.89 -15.43
C GLN A 222 -7.08 -3.52 -16.83
N ALA A 223 -6.82 -2.74 -17.88
CA ALA A 223 -7.18 -3.03 -19.27
C ALA A 223 -5.95 -3.14 -20.20
N THR A 224 -6.01 -3.95 -21.28
CA THR A 224 -4.89 -4.19 -22.25
C THR A 224 -5.37 -4.15 -23.72
N LEU A 225 -4.66 -4.54 -24.79
CA LEU A 225 -4.84 -3.91 -26.14
C LEU A 225 -4.67 -4.93 -27.37
N ALA A 226 -4.67 -4.59 -28.73
CA ALA A 226 -3.96 -5.30 -29.93
C ALA A 226 -4.49 -6.17 -31.19
N GLU A 227 -3.63 -6.55 -32.22
CA GLU A 227 -3.87 -6.86 -33.72
C GLU A 227 -4.23 -8.26 -34.23
N SER A 228 -5.19 -8.42 -35.19
CA SER A 228 -5.32 -9.63 -36.05
C SER A 228 -6.17 -9.61 -37.36
N VAL A 229 -7.44 -9.16 -37.30
CA VAL A 229 -8.63 -9.77 -37.97
C VAL A 229 -8.42 -10.86 -39.07
N PRO A 230 -7.90 -10.61 -40.29
CA PRO A 230 -7.86 -11.63 -41.35
C PRO A 230 -7.08 -12.91 -40.97
N GLN A 231 -6.11 -12.81 -40.06
CA GLN A 231 -5.23 -13.91 -39.65
C GLN A 231 -5.97 -15.16 -39.11
N ILE A 232 -7.18 -14.98 -38.57
CA ILE A 232 -8.00 -16.05 -37.97
C ILE A 232 -9.09 -16.60 -38.90
N GLY A 233 -9.15 -16.15 -40.16
CA GLY A 233 -10.06 -16.67 -41.18
C GLY A 233 -11.52 -16.19 -41.08
N ALA A 234 -11.75 -14.98 -40.54
CA ALA A 234 -13.07 -14.36 -40.49
C ALA A 234 -13.69 -14.06 -41.89
N PRO A 235 -12.94 -13.58 -42.90
CA PRO A 235 -13.49 -13.32 -44.24
C PRO A 235 -14.08 -14.56 -44.93
N GLU A 236 -13.49 -15.74 -44.70
CA GLU A 236 -13.95 -17.03 -45.19
C GLU A 236 -15.27 -17.43 -44.51
N ALA A 237 -15.42 -17.17 -43.20
CA ALA A 237 -16.68 -17.38 -42.47
C ALA A 237 -17.80 -16.47 -43.00
N TRP A 238 -17.52 -15.17 -43.22
CA TRP A 238 -18.47 -14.23 -43.83
C TRP A 238 -18.89 -14.68 -45.23
N SER A 239 -17.94 -15.21 -46.02
CA SER A 239 -18.19 -15.76 -47.36
C SER A 239 -19.05 -17.02 -47.34
N ALA A 240 -19.04 -17.77 -46.23
CA ALA A 240 -19.92 -18.90 -45.97
C ALA A 240 -21.26 -18.51 -45.30
N GLY A 241 -21.53 -17.21 -45.09
CA GLY A 241 -22.78 -16.68 -44.52
C GLY A 241 -22.78 -16.49 -43.00
N TYR A 242 -21.63 -16.72 -42.33
CA TYR A 242 -21.50 -16.60 -40.88
C TYR A 242 -20.73 -15.32 -40.50
N ASP A 243 -21.46 -14.31 -40.04
CA ASP A 243 -20.97 -12.97 -39.68
C ASP A 243 -21.44 -12.51 -38.29
N GLY A 244 -21.97 -13.43 -37.47
CA GLY A 244 -22.44 -13.21 -36.09
C GLY A 244 -23.94 -12.87 -35.97
N ARG A 245 -24.69 -12.81 -37.08
CA ARG A 245 -26.08 -12.30 -37.10
C ARG A 245 -27.02 -13.02 -36.12
N GLY A 246 -27.62 -12.25 -35.23
CA GLY A 246 -28.61 -12.74 -34.25
C GLY A 246 -28.00 -13.36 -32.98
N VAL A 247 -26.68 -13.24 -32.81
CA VAL A 247 -25.96 -13.65 -31.59
C VAL A 247 -25.66 -12.42 -30.75
N LYS A 248 -25.88 -12.53 -29.43
CA LYS A 248 -25.62 -11.50 -28.45
C LYS A 248 -24.22 -11.64 -27.85
N VAL A 249 -23.39 -10.62 -28.05
CA VAL A 249 -22.07 -10.51 -27.42
C VAL A 249 -22.05 -9.34 -26.46
N ALA A 250 -21.91 -9.63 -25.17
CA ALA A 250 -21.66 -8.59 -24.18
C ALA A 250 -20.18 -8.19 -24.14
N VAL A 251 -19.92 -6.92 -23.88
CA VAL A 251 -18.59 -6.36 -23.67
C VAL A 251 -18.59 -5.68 -22.30
N LEU A 252 -17.77 -6.19 -21.38
CA LEU A 252 -17.62 -5.67 -20.02
C LEU A 252 -16.29 -4.92 -19.93
N ASP A 253 -16.37 -3.58 -20.02
CA ASP A 253 -15.21 -2.72 -20.30
C ASP A 253 -15.43 -1.26 -19.83
N THR A 254 -14.71 -0.30 -20.41
CA THR A 254 -14.74 1.16 -20.22
C THR A 254 -15.92 1.88 -20.89
N GLY A 255 -16.79 1.14 -21.60
CA GLY A 255 -18.00 1.67 -22.26
C GLY A 255 -17.95 1.56 -23.78
N VAL A 256 -18.70 2.40 -24.48
CA VAL A 256 -18.61 2.56 -25.95
C VAL A 256 -18.84 4.01 -26.39
N ASP A 257 -18.19 4.44 -27.47
CA ASP A 257 -18.63 5.58 -28.27
C ASP A 257 -19.89 5.20 -29.05
N THR A 258 -21.05 5.53 -28.49
CA THR A 258 -22.38 5.28 -29.08
C THR A 258 -22.63 6.02 -30.39
N THR A 259 -21.75 6.97 -30.77
CA THR A 259 -21.87 7.75 -32.02
C THR A 259 -21.02 7.18 -33.15
N ASN A 260 -20.01 6.35 -32.84
CA ASN A 260 -19.06 5.83 -33.82
C ASN A 260 -19.76 4.88 -34.81
N ALA A 261 -19.70 5.23 -36.10
CA ALA A 261 -20.39 4.53 -37.18
C ALA A 261 -19.97 3.06 -37.39
N ASP A 262 -18.86 2.61 -36.81
CA ASP A 262 -18.48 1.20 -36.87
C ASP A 262 -19.32 0.34 -35.91
N VAL A 263 -19.76 0.87 -34.76
CA VAL A 263 -20.40 0.08 -33.69
C VAL A 263 -21.84 0.49 -33.35
N LYS A 264 -22.23 1.76 -33.57
CA LYS A 264 -23.54 2.30 -33.17
C LYS A 264 -24.73 1.45 -33.64
N ASP A 265 -24.66 0.89 -34.86
CA ASP A 265 -25.74 0.14 -35.50
C ASP A 265 -25.77 -1.35 -35.07
N ARG A 266 -24.97 -1.73 -34.08
CA ARG A 266 -24.96 -3.04 -33.38
C ARG A 266 -25.40 -2.96 -31.93
N LEU A 267 -25.54 -1.76 -31.34
CA LEU A 267 -25.83 -1.62 -29.91
C LEU A 267 -27.30 -1.95 -29.62
N THR A 268 -27.54 -3.03 -28.86
CA THR A 268 -28.90 -3.46 -28.48
C THR A 268 -29.24 -3.23 -27.01
N ALA A 269 -28.24 -3.21 -26.14
CA ALA A 269 -28.36 -2.79 -24.75
C ALA A 269 -27.08 -2.10 -24.27
N THR A 270 -27.22 -1.10 -23.38
CA THR A 270 -26.10 -0.36 -22.81
C THR A 270 -26.40 -0.01 -21.36
N GLU A 271 -25.50 -0.31 -20.44
CA GLU A 271 -25.65 -0.08 -18.99
C GLU A 271 -24.31 0.40 -18.38
N SER A 272 -24.35 1.13 -17.27
CA SER A 272 -23.15 1.57 -16.57
C SER A 272 -23.19 1.22 -15.09
N PHE A 273 -22.20 0.43 -14.66
CA PHE A 273 -22.01 0.00 -13.27
C PHE A 273 -21.02 0.90 -12.51
N VAL A 274 -20.37 1.83 -13.23
CA VAL A 274 -19.46 2.85 -12.66
C VAL A 274 -20.27 4.00 -12.06
N PRO A 275 -20.23 4.23 -10.73
CA PRO A 275 -21.03 5.26 -10.10
C PRO A 275 -20.68 6.68 -10.60
N GLY A 276 -21.68 7.37 -11.17
CA GLY A 276 -21.53 8.74 -11.66
C GLY A 276 -21.08 8.86 -13.12
N GLU A 277 -20.72 7.76 -13.81
CA GLU A 277 -20.38 7.76 -15.23
C GLU A 277 -21.47 7.13 -16.09
N GLY A 278 -21.77 7.75 -17.24
CA GLY A 278 -22.56 7.11 -18.29
C GLY A 278 -21.72 6.11 -19.10
N VAL A 279 -22.40 5.29 -19.92
CA VAL A 279 -21.79 4.23 -20.75
C VAL A 279 -20.86 4.74 -21.86
N THR A 280 -20.75 6.06 -22.05
CA THR A 280 -19.78 6.69 -22.97
C THR A 280 -18.34 6.30 -22.60
N ASP A 281 -17.59 5.85 -23.58
CA ASP A 281 -16.19 5.50 -23.44
C ASP A 281 -15.28 6.73 -23.48
N GLY A 282 -14.92 7.26 -22.31
CA GLY A 282 -13.92 8.32 -22.17
C GLY A 282 -12.47 7.81 -22.15
N ASN A 283 -12.25 6.48 -22.20
CA ASN A 283 -10.91 5.89 -22.20
C ASN A 283 -10.43 5.60 -23.63
N GLY A 284 -11.29 5.00 -24.46
CA GLY A 284 -11.07 4.57 -25.83
C GLY A 284 -10.88 3.06 -25.99
N HIS A 285 -10.91 2.30 -24.90
CA HIS A 285 -10.62 0.86 -24.89
C HIS A 285 -11.85 0.03 -25.28
N GLY A 286 -13.00 0.26 -24.64
CA GLY A 286 -14.20 -0.55 -24.81
C GLY A 286 -14.83 -0.38 -26.18
N THR A 287 -14.73 0.82 -26.77
CA THR A 287 -15.08 1.08 -28.18
C THR A 287 -14.24 0.23 -29.14
N HIS A 288 -12.97 0.05 -28.80
CA HIS A 288 -12.02 -0.68 -29.62
C HIS A 288 -12.23 -2.20 -29.50
N VAL A 289 -12.45 -2.72 -28.28
CA VAL A 289 -12.91 -4.10 -28.04
C VAL A 289 -14.20 -4.38 -28.80
N ALA A 290 -15.23 -3.55 -28.62
CA ALA A 290 -16.53 -3.68 -29.28
C ALA A 290 -16.42 -3.69 -30.81
N ALA A 291 -15.62 -2.80 -31.39
CA ALA A 291 -15.37 -2.76 -32.84
C ALA A 291 -14.57 -3.96 -33.34
N THR A 292 -13.70 -4.54 -32.52
CA THR A 292 -12.97 -5.78 -32.85
C THR A 292 -13.90 -6.98 -32.93
N ILE A 293 -14.94 -7.01 -32.11
CA ILE A 293 -16.01 -8.01 -32.20
C ILE A 293 -16.90 -7.72 -33.41
N ALA A 294 -17.66 -6.62 -33.40
CA ALA A 294 -18.78 -6.41 -34.33
C ALA A 294 -18.70 -5.14 -35.18
N GLY A 295 -17.52 -4.52 -35.29
CA GLY A 295 -17.32 -3.30 -36.08
C GLY A 295 -17.70 -3.49 -37.56
N SER A 296 -18.62 -2.68 -38.06
CA SER A 296 -19.08 -2.71 -39.46
C SER A 296 -18.01 -2.28 -40.48
N GLY A 297 -16.95 -1.61 -40.00
CA GLY A 297 -15.93 -0.99 -40.84
C GLY A 297 -16.41 0.29 -41.55
N ALA A 298 -17.55 0.87 -41.20
CA ALA A 298 -18.17 1.98 -41.93
C ALA A 298 -17.20 3.16 -42.16
N ASN A 299 -16.46 3.60 -41.14
CA ASN A 299 -15.53 4.73 -41.23
C ASN A 299 -14.29 4.43 -42.11
N SER A 300 -14.04 3.17 -42.46
CA SER A 300 -12.94 2.74 -43.33
C SER A 300 -13.40 2.30 -44.73
N GLY A 301 -14.71 2.27 -45.00
CA GLY A 301 -15.26 1.68 -46.22
C GLY A 301 -15.27 0.15 -46.20
N GLY A 302 -15.45 -0.46 -45.03
CA GLY A 302 -15.52 -1.90 -44.82
C GLY A 302 -14.17 -2.63 -44.78
N ARG A 303 -13.05 -1.91 -44.59
CA ARG A 303 -11.70 -2.50 -44.47
C ARG A 303 -11.41 -2.99 -43.05
N ASN A 304 -11.73 -2.17 -42.05
CA ASN A 304 -11.49 -2.45 -40.63
C ASN A 304 -12.75 -3.05 -40.00
N LYS A 305 -13.22 -4.18 -40.52
CA LYS A 305 -14.35 -4.92 -39.94
C LYS A 305 -13.90 -5.70 -38.71
N GLY A 306 -14.75 -5.76 -37.68
CA GLY A 306 -14.64 -6.72 -36.60
C GLY A 306 -14.89 -8.15 -37.09
N VAL A 307 -14.56 -9.13 -36.25
CA VAL A 307 -14.63 -10.57 -36.60
C VAL A 307 -16.05 -11.05 -36.90
N ALA A 308 -17.06 -10.54 -36.19
CA ALA A 308 -18.48 -10.88 -36.28
C ALA A 308 -19.34 -9.61 -36.52
N PRO A 309 -19.24 -8.96 -37.69
CA PRO A 309 -19.76 -7.61 -37.95
C PRO A 309 -21.31 -7.49 -38.02
N ALA A 310 -22.04 -8.57 -37.78
CA ALA A 310 -23.49 -8.61 -37.65
C ALA A 310 -23.98 -9.07 -36.27
N ALA A 311 -23.08 -9.33 -35.30
CA ALA A 311 -23.46 -9.66 -33.92
C ALA A 311 -24.04 -8.47 -33.16
N ASP A 312 -25.02 -8.73 -32.30
CA ASP A 312 -25.69 -7.75 -31.46
C ASP A 312 -24.85 -7.49 -30.19
N LEU A 313 -24.50 -6.23 -29.93
CA LEU A 313 -23.64 -5.82 -28.83
C LEU A 313 -24.43 -5.37 -27.60
N LEU A 314 -24.04 -5.88 -26.44
CA LEU A 314 -24.49 -5.41 -25.13
C LEU A 314 -23.30 -4.79 -24.39
N ILE A 315 -23.32 -3.49 -24.11
CA ILE A 315 -22.17 -2.81 -23.50
C ILE A 315 -22.43 -2.56 -22.01
N GLY A 316 -21.70 -3.27 -21.15
CA GLY A 316 -21.69 -3.02 -19.71
C GLY A 316 -20.43 -2.26 -19.33
N LYS A 317 -20.57 -0.98 -18.97
CA LYS A 317 -19.42 -0.20 -18.48
C LYS A 317 -19.13 -0.58 -17.03
N VAL A 318 -18.01 -1.27 -16.82
CA VAL A 318 -17.51 -1.74 -15.50
C VAL A 318 -16.12 -1.19 -15.16
N LEU A 319 -15.47 -0.51 -16.11
CA LEU A 319 -14.24 0.27 -15.90
C LEU A 319 -14.56 1.76 -16.11
N ASP A 320 -13.93 2.63 -15.33
CA ASP A 320 -14.04 4.08 -15.41
C ASP A 320 -13.32 4.66 -16.65
N ASN A 321 -13.49 5.97 -16.88
CA ASN A 321 -12.78 6.68 -17.96
C ASN A 321 -11.23 6.62 -17.82
N GLY A 322 -10.70 6.30 -16.64
CA GLY A 322 -9.28 6.05 -16.40
C GLY A 322 -8.81 4.64 -16.80
N GLY A 323 -9.72 3.74 -17.14
CA GLY A 323 -9.41 2.34 -17.50
C GLY A 323 -9.28 1.40 -16.30
N SER A 324 -9.82 1.79 -15.14
CA SER A 324 -9.80 1.00 -13.90
C SER A 324 -11.22 0.69 -13.39
N GLY A 325 -11.42 -0.43 -12.71
CA GLY A 325 -12.74 -0.75 -12.15
C GLY A 325 -12.66 -1.57 -10.87
N GLN A 326 -13.63 -1.35 -9.98
CA GLN A 326 -13.82 -2.15 -8.77
C GLN A 326 -14.34 -3.54 -9.15
N VAL A 327 -13.90 -4.57 -8.43
CA VAL A 327 -14.37 -5.95 -8.60
C VAL A 327 -15.89 -6.02 -8.45
N SER A 328 -16.47 -5.25 -7.51
CA SER A 328 -17.93 -5.19 -7.35
C SER A 328 -18.68 -4.66 -8.58
N TRP A 329 -18.11 -3.75 -9.39
CA TRP A 329 -18.72 -3.25 -10.62
C TRP A 329 -18.69 -4.30 -11.72
N ILE A 330 -17.54 -4.98 -11.85
CA ILE A 330 -17.30 -6.05 -12.82
C ILE A 330 -18.28 -7.21 -12.61
N LEU A 331 -18.49 -7.61 -11.36
CA LEU A 331 -19.43 -8.67 -10.99
C LEU A 331 -20.89 -8.34 -11.37
N ALA A 332 -21.35 -7.09 -11.21
CA ALA A 332 -22.69 -6.70 -11.67
C ALA A 332 -22.81 -6.69 -13.20
N GLY A 333 -21.74 -6.30 -13.90
CA GLY A 333 -21.66 -6.47 -15.35
C GLY A 333 -21.80 -7.93 -15.78
N MET A 334 -21.14 -8.87 -15.08
CA MET A 334 -21.28 -10.31 -15.32
C MET A 334 -22.73 -10.78 -15.09
N GLU A 335 -23.32 -10.44 -13.94
CA GLU A 335 -24.70 -10.84 -13.60
C GLU A 335 -25.73 -10.26 -14.59
N TRP A 336 -25.58 -8.99 -14.98
CA TRP A 336 -26.43 -8.33 -15.97
C TRP A 336 -26.31 -8.95 -17.35
N ALA A 337 -25.09 -9.12 -17.87
CA ALA A 337 -24.87 -9.68 -19.20
C ALA A 337 -25.40 -11.12 -19.32
N ALA A 338 -25.22 -11.93 -18.28
CA ALA A 338 -25.81 -13.26 -18.18
C ALA A 338 -27.35 -13.21 -18.08
N ALA A 339 -27.92 -12.26 -17.32
CA ALA A 339 -29.37 -12.08 -17.19
C ALA A 339 -30.05 -11.54 -18.45
N GLN A 340 -29.35 -10.80 -19.31
CA GLN A 340 -29.82 -10.40 -20.65
C GLN A 340 -29.82 -11.57 -21.66
N GLY A 341 -29.33 -12.75 -21.26
CA GLY A 341 -29.17 -13.91 -22.12
C GLY A 341 -28.17 -13.65 -23.24
N SER A 342 -26.96 -13.21 -22.88
CA SER A 342 -25.84 -13.11 -23.82
C SER A 342 -25.25 -14.50 -24.08
N ASP A 343 -24.95 -14.81 -25.33
CA ASP A 343 -24.32 -16.08 -25.73
C ASP A 343 -22.83 -16.07 -25.36
N VAL A 344 -22.20 -14.90 -25.53
CA VAL A 344 -20.78 -14.64 -25.26
C VAL A 344 -20.64 -13.38 -24.40
N ILE A 345 -19.77 -13.41 -23.38
CA ILE A 345 -19.36 -12.26 -22.58
C ILE A 345 -17.85 -12.07 -22.76
N SER A 346 -17.47 -10.98 -23.41
CA SER A 346 -16.08 -10.56 -23.65
C SER A 346 -15.58 -9.73 -22.48
N MET A 347 -14.57 -10.22 -21.75
CA MET A 347 -14.00 -9.59 -20.57
C MET A 347 -12.54 -9.26 -20.80
N SER A 348 -12.33 -8.03 -21.28
CA SER A 348 -11.04 -7.55 -21.77
C SER A 348 -10.23 -6.85 -20.66
N LEU A 349 -10.33 -7.39 -19.45
CA LEU A 349 -9.87 -6.84 -18.18
C LEU A 349 -9.32 -7.94 -17.26
N GLY A 350 -8.62 -7.56 -16.19
CA GLY A 350 -8.24 -8.51 -15.13
C GLY A 350 -7.51 -7.88 -13.94
N GLY A 351 -7.28 -8.70 -12.92
CA GLY A 351 -6.52 -8.36 -11.71
C GLY A 351 -5.71 -9.57 -11.16
N PRO A 352 -5.09 -9.42 -9.98
CA PRO A 352 -4.34 -10.51 -9.33
C PRO A 352 -5.20 -11.77 -9.11
N ALA A 353 -4.60 -12.95 -9.22
CA ALA A 353 -5.23 -14.24 -8.94
C ALA A 353 -4.66 -14.86 -7.65
N THR A 354 -5.51 -15.54 -6.87
CA THR A 354 -5.12 -16.20 -5.61
C THR A 354 -5.20 -17.72 -5.73
N ALA A 355 -4.24 -18.43 -5.15
CA ALA A 355 -4.29 -19.89 -5.06
C ALA A 355 -5.55 -20.36 -4.30
N GLY A 356 -6.39 -21.17 -4.97
CA GLY A 356 -7.69 -21.62 -4.42
C GLY A 356 -8.91 -20.82 -4.89
N GLY A 357 -8.72 -19.75 -5.69
CA GLY A 357 -9.79 -19.05 -6.41
C GLY A 357 -10.44 -17.88 -5.67
N ASP A 358 -10.54 -16.74 -6.34
CA ASP A 358 -11.14 -15.49 -5.87
C ASP A 358 -12.63 -15.36 -6.26
N VAL A 359 -13.23 -14.21 -5.92
CA VAL A 359 -14.66 -13.94 -6.12
C VAL A 359 -15.07 -13.78 -7.60
N MET A 360 -14.20 -13.24 -8.47
CA MET A 360 -14.51 -13.12 -9.91
C MET A 360 -14.43 -14.48 -10.58
N THR A 361 -13.43 -15.28 -10.23
CA THR A 361 -13.31 -16.69 -10.64
C THR A 361 -14.56 -17.49 -10.27
N GLN A 362 -14.99 -17.42 -9.00
CA GLN A 362 -16.19 -18.10 -8.51
C GLN A 362 -17.48 -17.63 -9.21
N ALA A 363 -17.58 -16.35 -9.56
CA ALA A 363 -18.72 -15.81 -10.29
C ALA A 363 -18.77 -16.31 -11.76
N VAL A 364 -17.63 -16.38 -12.45
CA VAL A 364 -17.55 -16.88 -13.83
C VAL A 364 -17.93 -18.35 -13.92
N ASP A 365 -17.36 -19.20 -13.05
CA ASP A 365 -17.69 -20.64 -13.04
C ASP A 365 -19.15 -20.90 -12.69
N ARG A 366 -19.72 -20.10 -11.77
CA ARG A 366 -21.12 -20.22 -11.40
C ARG A 366 -22.08 -19.71 -12.47
N LEU A 367 -21.85 -18.52 -13.05
CA LEU A 367 -22.72 -17.96 -14.08
C LEU A 367 -22.68 -18.80 -15.37
N SER A 368 -21.49 -19.29 -15.77
CA SER A 368 -21.36 -20.23 -16.90
C SER A 368 -22.21 -21.48 -16.71
N ALA A 369 -22.28 -22.02 -15.49
CA ALA A 369 -23.08 -23.21 -15.17
C ALA A 369 -24.59 -22.90 -15.00
N GLU A 370 -24.95 -21.71 -14.50
CA GLU A 370 -26.34 -21.29 -14.31
C GLU A 370 -27.03 -20.83 -15.61
N THR A 371 -26.30 -20.28 -16.60
CA THR A 371 -26.89 -19.75 -17.86
C THR A 371 -26.41 -20.42 -19.15
N GLY A 372 -25.30 -21.14 -19.14
CA GLY A 372 -24.69 -21.72 -20.35
C GLY A 372 -23.90 -20.72 -21.21
N THR A 373 -23.82 -19.45 -20.81
CA THR A 373 -23.06 -18.38 -21.48
C THR A 373 -21.55 -18.68 -21.52
N LEU A 374 -20.87 -18.28 -22.61
CA LEU A 374 -19.41 -18.34 -22.70
C LEU A 374 -18.74 -17.05 -22.21
N PHE A 375 -17.96 -17.13 -21.14
CA PHE A 375 -17.04 -16.06 -20.75
C PHE A 375 -15.71 -16.21 -21.50
N VAL A 376 -15.34 -15.19 -22.27
CA VAL A 376 -14.06 -15.09 -23.00
C VAL A 376 -13.22 -14.01 -22.36
N ILE A 377 -12.05 -14.36 -21.82
CA ILE A 377 -11.35 -13.52 -20.83
C ILE A 377 -9.86 -13.36 -21.21
N ALA A 378 -9.32 -12.16 -21.03
CA ALA A 378 -7.90 -11.91 -21.22
C ALA A 378 -7.03 -12.74 -20.26
N ALA A 379 -5.94 -13.34 -20.75
CA ALA A 379 -4.97 -14.04 -19.89
C ALA A 379 -4.22 -13.10 -18.94
N GLY A 380 -4.07 -11.82 -19.31
CA GLY A 380 -3.26 -10.83 -18.61
C GLY A 380 -1.98 -10.46 -19.36
N ASN A 381 -1.35 -9.37 -18.91
CA ASN A 381 -0.16 -8.77 -19.51
C ASN A 381 1.10 -8.88 -18.63
N SER A 382 1.13 -9.84 -17.71
CA SER A 382 2.20 -10.00 -16.70
C SER A 382 3.27 -11.04 -17.10
N GLY A 383 3.28 -11.52 -18.34
CA GLY A 383 4.37 -12.30 -18.91
C GLY A 383 5.69 -11.52 -18.96
N PRO A 384 6.86 -12.20 -19.08
CA PRO A 384 7.02 -13.55 -19.59
C PRO A 384 7.07 -14.68 -18.53
N GLY A 385 6.91 -14.37 -17.24
CA GLY A 385 6.95 -15.36 -16.14
C GLY A 385 5.83 -16.40 -16.21
N ALA A 386 6.07 -17.57 -15.60
CA ALA A 386 5.06 -18.59 -15.37
C ALA A 386 4.11 -18.18 -14.23
N THR A 387 2.96 -18.85 -14.10
CA THR A 387 1.92 -18.54 -13.07
C THR A 387 1.42 -17.09 -13.08
N THR A 388 1.42 -16.43 -14.24
CA THR A 388 1.07 -15.01 -14.42
C THR A 388 -0.35 -14.76 -14.94
N ILE A 389 -1.18 -15.80 -15.07
CA ILE A 389 -2.59 -15.69 -15.50
C ILE A 389 -3.39 -14.95 -14.41
N GLY A 390 -4.04 -13.84 -14.79
CA GLY A 390 -4.86 -13.03 -13.89
C GLY A 390 -6.26 -13.61 -13.65
N SER A 391 -6.95 -13.09 -12.62
CA SER A 391 -8.39 -13.30 -12.43
C SER A 391 -9.19 -12.28 -13.27
N PRO A 392 -10.35 -12.65 -13.88
CA PRO A 392 -11.04 -13.95 -13.81
C PRO A 392 -10.51 -15.04 -14.78
N GLY A 393 -9.43 -14.80 -15.51
CA GLY A 393 -8.85 -15.73 -16.48
C GLY A 393 -8.34 -17.07 -15.93
N VAL A 394 -8.29 -17.25 -14.60
CA VAL A 394 -7.96 -18.55 -13.97
C VAL A 394 -9.15 -19.51 -13.82
N ALA A 395 -10.39 -19.06 -14.05
CA ALA A 395 -11.61 -19.90 -13.93
C ALA A 395 -11.63 -21.11 -14.90
N ASP A 396 -12.23 -22.22 -14.47
CA ASP A 396 -12.28 -23.47 -15.26
C ASP A 396 -13.11 -23.30 -16.55
N SER A 397 -14.28 -22.70 -16.40
CA SER A 397 -15.26 -22.44 -17.47
C SER A 397 -14.81 -21.36 -18.47
N ALA A 398 -13.99 -20.41 -18.04
CA ALA A 398 -13.52 -19.31 -18.88
C ALA A 398 -12.73 -19.81 -20.10
N LEU A 399 -12.97 -19.23 -21.27
CA LEU A 399 -12.10 -19.35 -22.44
C LEU A 399 -11.04 -18.24 -22.35
N THR A 400 -9.90 -18.57 -21.75
CA THR A 400 -8.84 -17.61 -21.43
C THR A 400 -7.88 -17.46 -22.62
N VAL A 401 -7.60 -16.21 -23.00
CA VAL A 401 -6.97 -15.89 -24.29
C VAL A 401 -5.59 -15.24 -24.12
N GLY A 402 -4.55 -15.90 -24.62
CA GLY A 402 -3.20 -15.34 -24.78
C GLY A 402 -3.00 -14.58 -26.10
N ALA A 403 -1.92 -13.79 -26.19
CA ALA A 403 -1.64 -12.92 -27.34
C ALA A 403 -0.48 -13.41 -28.21
N VAL A 404 -0.68 -13.44 -29.54
CA VAL A 404 0.39 -13.59 -30.56
C VAL A 404 0.47 -12.37 -31.48
N ASP A 405 1.50 -12.21 -32.29
CA ASP A 405 1.55 -11.19 -33.34
C ASP A 405 1.02 -11.70 -34.69
N LYS A 406 1.09 -10.86 -35.73
CA LYS A 406 0.67 -11.18 -37.10
C LYS A 406 1.47 -12.27 -37.82
N THR A 407 2.50 -12.81 -37.17
CA THR A 407 3.35 -13.92 -37.63
C THR A 407 3.27 -15.13 -36.69
N ASP A 408 2.22 -15.21 -35.88
CA ASP A 408 1.96 -16.27 -34.88
C ASP A 408 3.04 -16.36 -33.77
N VAL A 409 3.81 -15.27 -33.54
CA VAL A 409 4.81 -15.16 -32.46
C VAL A 409 4.15 -14.72 -31.15
N LEU A 410 4.32 -15.49 -30.08
CA LEU A 410 3.77 -15.16 -28.75
C LEU A 410 4.32 -13.83 -28.21
N ALA A 411 3.42 -12.94 -27.79
CA ALA A 411 3.80 -11.65 -27.23
C ALA A 411 4.54 -11.81 -25.89
N GLY A 412 5.59 -11.00 -25.69
CA GLY A 412 6.43 -11.08 -24.49
C GLY A 412 5.67 -10.87 -23.18
N PHE A 413 4.73 -9.92 -23.19
CA PHE A 413 3.83 -9.62 -22.06
C PHE A 413 2.73 -10.66 -21.84
N SER A 414 2.45 -11.56 -22.79
CA SER A 414 1.31 -12.47 -22.65
C SER A 414 1.51 -13.35 -21.43
N SER A 415 0.59 -13.24 -20.46
CA SER A 415 0.57 -14.06 -19.26
C SER A 415 0.48 -15.55 -19.60
N ARG A 416 1.08 -16.37 -18.73
CA ARG A 416 1.35 -17.79 -18.95
C ARG A 416 0.98 -18.61 -17.73
N GLY A 417 0.51 -19.83 -17.98
CA GLY A 417 0.34 -20.84 -16.95
C GLY A 417 1.69 -21.34 -16.38
N PRO A 418 1.66 -22.39 -15.56
CA PRO A 418 0.48 -23.12 -15.08
C PRO A 418 -0.46 -22.24 -14.25
N ARG A 419 -1.71 -22.67 -14.04
CA ARG A 419 -2.61 -21.99 -13.09
C ARG A 419 -2.05 -22.05 -11.68
N ILE A 420 -2.14 -20.94 -10.95
CA ILE A 420 -1.65 -20.84 -9.58
C ILE A 420 -2.42 -21.78 -8.64
N GLY A 421 -1.70 -22.56 -7.83
CA GLY A 421 -2.25 -23.48 -6.83
C GLY A 421 -2.41 -24.94 -7.29
N ASP A 422 -2.93 -25.19 -8.49
CA ASP A 422 -3.22 -26.56 -9.00
C ASP A 422 -2.45 -26.97 -10.25
N SER A 423 -1.75 -26.01 -10.90
CA SER A 423 -0.99 -26.20 -12.14
C SER A 423 -1.80 -26.64 -13.37
N ALA A 424 -3.10 -26.31 -13.43
CA ALA A 424 -3.91 -26.53 -14.62
C ALA A 424 -3.42 -25.74 -15.85
N ILE A 425 -3.84 -26.16 -17.05
CA ILE A 425 -3.44 -25.55 -18.33
C ILE A 425 -4.24 -24.27 -18.57
N LYS A 426 -3.53 -23.13 -18.55
CA LYS A 426 -3.99 -21.82 -19.02
C LYS A 426 -2.84 -21.12 -19.77
N PRO A 427 -3.11 -20.24 -20.76
CA PRO A 427 -4.41 -19.94 -21.36
C PRO A 427 -5.01 -21.15 -22.10
N ASP A 428 -6.29 -21.10 -22.47
CA ASP A 428 -6.96 -22.17 -23.23
C ASP A 428 -6.65 -22.07 -24.74
N ILE A 429 -6.45 -20.85 -25.23
CA ILE A 429 -6.23 -20.54 -26.65
C ILE A 429 -5.37 -19.27 -26.79
N THR A 430 -4.81 -19.01 -27.97
CA THR A 430 -4.36 -17.66 -28.34
C THR A 430 -5.25 -17.06 -29.42
N ALA A 431 -5.28 -15.74 -29.44
CA ALA A 431 -5.60 -15.00 -30.65
C ALA A 431 -4.58 -13.88 -30.83
N PRO A 432 -4.51 -13.27 -32.01
CA PRO A 432 -3.47 -12.27 -32.24
C PRO A 432 -3.80 -10.94 -31.54
N GLY A 433 -2.75 -10.24 -31.19
CA GLY A 433 -2.67 -9.38 -30.02
C GLY A 433 -1.39 -8.55 -30.01
N VAL A 434 -0.92 -8.08 -31.17
CA VAL A 434 0.11 -7.01 -31.28
C VAL A 434 -0.25 -5.99 -32.39
N GLY A 435 -0.99 -4.90 -32.06
CA GLY A 435 -1.22 -3.71 -32.92
C GLY A 435 -2.64 -3.12 -33.20
N ILE A 436 -3.82 -3.80 -33.08
CA ILE A 436 -4.99 -3.60 -34.00
C ILE A 436 -5.40 -2.15 -34.24
N VAL A 437 -5.55 -1.83 -35.52
CA VAL A 437 -6.38 -0.73 -36.02
C VAL A 437 -7.88 -1.06 -35.90
N ALA A 438 -8.47 -0.87 -34.72
CA ALA A 438 -9.94 -0.90 -34.51
C ALA A 438 -10.45 0.49 -34.06
N ALA A 439 -11.76 0.63 -33.87
CA ALA A 439 -12.41 1.93 -33.74
C ALA A 439 -11.88 2.73 -32.53
N ARG A 440 -11.70 4.04 -32.74
CA ARG A 440 -11.31 5.01 -31.72
C ARG A 440 -12.56 5.75 -31.24
N ALA A 441 -12.72 5.88 -29.93
CA ALA A 441 -13.74 6.75 -29.34
C ALA A 441 -13.38 8.23 -29.59
N ALA A 442 -14.39 9.07 -29.87
CA ALA A 442 -14.20 10.50 -30.04
C ALA A 442 -13.65 11.16 -28.76
N GLY A 443 -12.61 11.99 -28.91
CA GLY A 443 -12.02 12.77 -27.81
C GLY A 443 -11.01 12.03 -26.92
N THR A 444 -10.83 10.71 -27.08
CA THR A 444 -9.90 9.93 -26.25
C THR A 444 -8.46 9.96 -26.78
N SER A 445 -7.50 9.65 -25.91
CA SER A 445 -6.06 9.66 -26.23
C SER A 445 -5.46 8.27 -26.49
N LEU A 446 -6.08 7.20 -25.99
CA LEU A 446 -5.53 5.84 -25.92
C LEU A 446 -4.97 5.33 -27.26
N GLY A 447 -3.82 4.67 -27.18
CA GLY A 447 -3.14 4.04 -28.32
C GLY A 447 -2.44 4.99 -29.28
N THR A 448 -1.80 4.40 -30.27
CA THR A 448 -1.24 5.12 -31.42
C THR A 448 -2.40 5.52 -32.34
N PRO A 449 -2.71 6.81 -32.54
CA PRO A 449 -3.79 7.22 -33.42
C PRO A 449 -3.44 6.88 -34.87
N VAL A 450 -4.36 6.22 -35.58
CA VAL A 450 -4.19 5.91 -37.02
C VAL A 450 -4.90 6.97 -37.86
N ASN A 451 -6.05 7.44 -37.39
CA ASN A 451 -6.76 8.65 -37.82
C ASN A 451 -7.81 9.01 -36.76
N ALA A 452 -8.74 9.92 -37.07
CA ALA A 452 -9.80 10.33 -36.14
C ALA A 452 -10.72 9.19 -35.67
N TYR A 453 -10.88 8.12 -36.47
CA TYR A 453 -11.85 7.05 -36.24
C TYR A 453 -11.21 5.71 -35.83
N TYR A 454 -9.88 5.58 -35.88
CA TYR A 454 -9.18 4.31 -35.62
C TYR A 454 -7.86 4.50 -34.84
N THR A 455 -7.52 3.54 -33.99
CA THR A 455 -6.30 3.57 -33.16
C THR A 455 -5.67 2.18 -32.99
N SER A 456 -4.37 2.13 -32.67
CA SER A 456 -3.47 0.97 -32.63
C SER A 456 -2.92 0.72 -31.21
N LEU A 457 -2.83 -0.56 -30.80
CA LEU A 457 -2.95 -1.01 -29.40
C LEU A 457 -2.09 -2.31 -29.14
N ASN A 458 -1.62 -2.67 -27.90
CA ASN A 458 -0.73 -3.83 -27.54
C ASN A 458 -1.07 -4.64 -26.22
N GLY A 459 -1.57 -5.89 -26.27
CA GLY A 459 -2.01 -6.70 -25.10
C GLY A 459 -2.82 -7.99 -25.39
N THR A 460 -3.41 -8.60 -24.36
CA THR A 460 -4.27 -9.82 -24.45
C THR A 460 -5.77 -9.51 -24.57
N SER A 461 -6.18 -8.33 -24.15
CA SER A 461 -7.57 -7.83 -24.19
C SER A 461 -8.10 -7.59 -25.60
N MET A 462 -7.30 -7.55 -26.67
CA MET A 462 -7.84 -7.55 -28.05
C MET A 462 -7.65 -8.89 -28.77
N ALA A 463 -6.81 -9.79 -28.27
CA ALA A 463 -6.94 -11.20 -28.59
C ALA A 463 -8.29 -11.75 -28.10
N THR A 464 -8.73 -11.29 -26.92
CA THR A 464 -10.03 -11.64 -26.30
C THR A 464 -11.24 -11.43 -27.24
N PRO A 465 -11.54 -10.22 -27.77
CA PRO A 465 -12.62 -10.00 -28.73
C PRO A 465 -12.45 -10.70 -30.07
N HIS A 466 -11.23 -11.04 -30.51
CA HIS A 466 -11.06 -11.90 -31.69
C HIS A 466 -11.63 -13.30 -31.44
N VAL A 467 -11.40 -13.87 -30.25
CA VAL A 467 -12.02 -15.13 -29.83
C VAL A 467 -13.52 -14.96 -29.56
N SER A 468 -13.96 -13.83 -28.99
CA SER A 468 -15.39 -13.55 -28.76
C SER A 468 -16.18 -13.47 -30.07
N GLY A 469 -15.63 -12.86 -31.12
CA GLY A 469 -16.23 -12.85 -32.47
C GLY A 469 -16.19 -14.23 -33.14
N ALA A 470 -15.11 -15.02 -32.94
CA ALA A 470 -15.06 -16.40 -33.41
C ALA A 470 -16.13 -17.28 -32.75
N ALA A 471 -16.35 -17.11 -31.44
CA ALA A 471 -17.42 -17.75 -30.69
C ALA A 471 -18.81 -17.33 -31.20
N ALA A 472 -19.01 -16.05 -31.52
CA ALA A 472 -20.27 -15.56 -32.08
C ALA A 472 -20.56 -16.12 -33.48
N ILE A 473 -19.54 -16.30 -34.32
CA ILE A 473 -19.68 -16.98 -35.61
C ILE A 473 -20.09 -18.45 -35.45
N LEU A 474 -19.55 -19.16 -34.45
CA LEU A 474 -19.98 -20.52 -34.14
C LEU A 474 -21.41 -20.58 -33.58
N ALA A 475 -21.78 -19.67 -32.66
CA ALA A 475 -23.12 -19.57 -32.10
C ALA A 475 -24.19 -19.29 -33.16
N GLN A 476 -23.90 -18.45 -34.18
CA GLN A 476 -24.85 -18.20 -35.28
C GLN A 476 -25.18 -19.49 -36.04
N ARG A 477 -24.18 -20.36 -36.21
CA ARG A 477 -24.34 -21.64 -36.91
C ARG A 477 -24.98 -22.72 -36.03
N HIS A 478 -24.69 -22.68 -34.74
CA HIS A 478 -25.08 -23.67 -33.76
C HIS A 478 -25.75 -23.02 -32.53
N PRO A 479 -26.95 -22.44 -32.70
CA PRO A 479 -27.68 -21.75 -31.62
C PRO A 479 -28.24 -22.71 -30.55
N ASP A 480 -28.07 -24.02 -30.75
CA ASP A 480 -28.36 -25.08 -29.78
C ASP A 480 -27.17 -25.43 -28.86
N TRP A 481 -25.98 -24.87 -29.12
CA TRP A 481 -24.77 -25.19 -28.37
C TRP A 481 -24.60 -24.30 -27.14
N SER A 482 -24.24 -24.91 -26.01
CA SER A 482 -23.77 -24.16 -24.84
C SER A 482 -22.40 -23.54 -25.11
N GLY A 483 -22.09 -22.46 -24.38
CA GLY A 483 -20.80 -21.79 -24.43
C GLY A 483 -19.61 -22.73 -24.18
N GLN A 484 -19.78 -23.76 -23.35
CA GLN A 484 -18.75 -24.77 -23.10
C GLN A 484 -18.51 -25.69 -24.31
N ARG A 485 -19.53 -26.00 -25.13
CA ARG A 485 -19.31 -26.70 -26.42
C ARG A 485 -18.63 -25.79 -27.43
N ILE A 486 -19.00 -24.52 -27.51
CA ILE A 486 -18.32 -23.53 -28.37
C ILE A 486 -16.85 -23.39 -27.95
N LYS A 487 -16.55 -23.30 -26.65
CA LYS A 487 -15.18 -23.34 -26.10
C LYS A 487 -14.43 -24.59 -26.59
N ALA A 488 -15.02 -25.77 -26.44
CA ALA A 488 -14.41 -27.03 -26.86
C ALA A 488 -14.13 -27.08 -28.38
N THR A 489 -15.06 -26.66 -29.23
CA THR A 489 -14.85 -26.68 -30.69
C THR A 489 -13.78 -25.67 -31.12
N LEU A 490 -13.73 -24.47 -30.52
CA LEU A 490 -12.70 -23.47 -30.81
C LEU A 490 -11.30 -23.96 -30.40
N THR A 491 -11.16 -24.58 -29.22
CA THR A 491 -9.86 -25.10 -28.75
C THR A 491 -9.47 -26.40 -29.47
N ALA A 492 -10.42 -27.24 -29.89
CA ALA A 492 -10.12 -28.49 -30.60
C ALA A 492 -9.65 -28.31 -32.05
N HIS A 493 -10.03 -27.18 -32.68
CA HIS A 493 -9.69 -26.86 -34.08
C HIS A 493 -8.71 -25.68 -34.23
N ALA A 494 -8.12 -25.22 -33.11
CA ALA A 494 -7.06 -24.23 -33.11
C ALA A 494 -5.80 -24.69 -33.88
N ARG A 495 -5.00 -23.72 -34.31
CA ARG A 495 -3.75 -23.85 -35.06
C ARG A 495 -2.54 -23.79 -34.09
N PRO A 496 -1.96 -24.92 -33.68
CA PRO A 496 -0.82 -24.95 -32.77
C PRO A 496 0.47 -24.49 -33.45
N SER A 497 1.33 -23.81 -32.69
CA SER A 497 2.72 -23.53 -33.05
C SER A 497 3.66 -24.46 -32.28
N SER A 498 4.62 -25.09 -32.96
CA SER A 498 5.64 -25.93 -32.29
C SER A 498 6.67 -25.13 -31.48
N ALA A 499 6.64 -23.79 -31.55
CA ALA A 499 7.55 -22.91 -30.82
C ALA A 499 7.16 -22.67 -29.34
N TYR A 500 5.96 -23.07 -28.91
CA TYR A 500 5.41 -22.74 -27.59
C TYR A 500 4.79 -23.96 -26.88
N THR A 501 4.82 -23.93 -25.55
CA THR A 501 4.16 -24.94 -24.70
C THR A 501 2.66 -24.65 -24.56
N VAL A 502 1.87 -25.65 -24.12
CA VAL A 502 0.43 -25.46 -23.83
C VAL A 502 0.17 -24.39 -22.77
N TYR A 503 1.08 -24.22 -21.80
CA TYR A 503 1.01 -23.17 -20.78
C TYR A 503 1.34 -21.76 -21.30
N GLN A 504 1.73 -21.65 -22.58
CA GLN A 504 1.97 -20.38 -23.28
C GLN A 504 0.90 -20.07 -24.32
N GLN A 505 0.42 -21.09 -25.05
CA GLN A 505 -0.51 -20.89 -26.18
C GLN A 505 -1.89 -21.56 -26.04
N GLY A 506 -2.12 -22.34 -24.99
CA GLY A 506 -3.26 -23.27 -24.94
C GLY A 506 -3.20 -24.30 -26.07
N SER A 507 -4.32 -24.47 -26.78
CA SER A 507 -4.38 -25.27 -28.02
C SER A 507 -3.70 -24.60 -29.23
N GLY A 508 -3.21 -23.37 -29.10
CA GLY A 508 -2.70 -22.55 -30.20
C GLY A 508 -3.68 -21.47 -30.63
N ARG A 509 -3.46 -20.91 -31.82
CA ARG A 509 -4.24 -19.77 -32.30
C ARG A 509 -5.61 -20.18 -32.81
N VAL A 510 -6.65 -19.41 -32.48
CA VAL A 510 -8.00 -19.57 -33.05
C VAL A 510 -8.00 -19.55 -34.58
N ASP A 511 -8.79 -20.45 -35.17
CA ASP A 511 -8.91 -20.70 -36.61
C ASP A 511 -10.38 -20.96 -36.95
N ILE A 512 -11.07 -19.92 -37.43
CA ILE A 512 -12.54 -19.96 -37.62
C ILE A 512 -12.94 -20.96 -38.73
N PRO A 513 -12.27 -21.01 -39.90
CA PRO A 513 -12.60 -21.98 -40.94
C PRO A 513 -12.45 -23.43 -40.49
N ALA A 514 -11.41 -23.75 -39.69
CA ALA A 514 -11.24 -25.09 -39.13
C ALA A 514 -12.38 -25.44 -38.15
N ALA A 515 -12.71 -24.54 -37.22
CA ALA A 515 -13.80 -24.74 -36.27
C ALA A 515 -15.19 -24.85 -36.94
N LEU A 516 -15.44 -24.12 -38.04
CA LEU A 516 -16.63 -24.28 -38.88
C LEU A 516 -16.60 -25.56 -39.73
N ALA A 517 -15.43 -26.09 -40.08
CA ALA A 517 -15.30 -27.35 -40.83
C ALA A 517 -15.39 -28.62 -39.95
N ALA A 518 -15.60 -28.46 -38.63
CA ALA A 518 -15.60 -29.55 -37.66
C ALA A 518 -16.62 -30.66 -37.98
N LYS A 519 -16.09 -31.80 -38.45
CA LYS A 519 -16.78 -33.09 -38.57
C LYS A 519 -16.62 -33.97 -37.32
N LEU A 520 -15.51 -33.79 -36.62
CA LEU A 520 -15.15 -34.47 -35.38
C LEU A 520 -14.90 -33.39 -34.32
N GLU A 521 -15.44 -33.60 -33.13
CA GLU A 521 -15.14 -32.79 -31.95
C GLU A 521 -14.44 -33.67 -30.90
N LEU A 522 -13.54 -33.08 -30.12
CA LEU A 522 -12.90 -33.70 -28.97
C LEU A 522 -13.04 -32.75 -27.79
N SER A 523 -14.02 -33.01 -26.94
CA SER A 523 -14.39 -32.13 -25.83
C SER A 523 -13.67 -32.49 -24.54
N GLY A 524 -13.12 -31.47 -23.87
CA GLY A 524 -12.32 -31.61 -22.66
C GLY A 524 -10.81 -31.48 -22.91
N THR A 525 -10.03 -31.53 -21.85
CA THR A 525 -8.56 -31.48 -21.88
C THR A 525 -7.98 -32.70 -21.16
N ALA A 526 -6.83 -33.18 -21.61
CA ALA A 526 -6.06 -34.21 -20.91
C ALA A 526 -5.14 -33.56 -19.87
N ASP A 527 -5.72 -32.74 -18.99
CA ASP A 527 -5.02 -32.01 -17.95
C ASP A 527 -4.97 -32.84 -16.66
N PHE A 528 -3.77 -33.25 -16.26
CA PHE A 528 -3.55 -33.99 -15.01
C PHE A 528 -3.09 -33.06 -13.87
N GLY A 529 -2.89 -31.76 -14.13
CA GLY A 529 -2.49 -30.74 -13.16
C GLY A 529 -1.17 -31.04 -12.46
N LEU A 530 -1.07 -30.62 -11.20
CA LEU A 530 0.05 -30.91 -10.32
C LEU A 530 0.06 -32.37 -9.86
N VAL A 531 0.89 -33.20 -10.49
CA VAL A 531 1.30 -34.51 -9.94
C VAL A 531 2.24 -34.25 -8.76
N ARG A 532 1.65 -34.14 -7.57
CA ARG A 532 2.36 -33.93 -6.30
C ARG A 532 3.37 -35.05 -6.04
N TRP A 533 4.51 -34.68 -5.50
CA TRP A 533 5.58 -35.62 -5.15
C TRP A 533 5.16 -36.52 -3.97
N GLN A 534 5.53 -37.79 -4.06
CA GLN A 534 5.38 -38.78 -3.00
C GLN A 534 6.56 -39.76 -3.03
N ASP A 535 6.87 -40.36 -1.88
CA ASP A 535 7.73 -41.53 -1.80
C ASP A 535 7.01 -42.77 -2.33
N GLY A 536 7.77 -43.64 -3.00
CA GLY A 536 7.24 -44.86 -3.62
C GLY A 536 6.54 -44.64 -4.98
N PRO A 537 5.83 -45.66 -5.47
CA PRO A 537 5.20 -45.63 -6.80
C PRO A 537 3.95 -44.76 -6.82
N TYR A 538 3.74 -44.07 -7.94
CA TYR A 538 2.60 -43.20 -8.20
C TYR A 538 1.42 -44.03 -8.73
N ALA A 539 0.19 -43.65 -8.38
CA ALA A 539 -1.00 -44.20 -9.02
C ALA A 539 -1.10 -43.69 -10.47
N LYS A 540 -1.58 -44.54 -11.39
CA LYS A 540 -1.93 -44.10 -12.74
C LYS A 540 -3.20 -43.25 -12.67
N VAL A 541 -3.22 -42.13 -13.39
CA VAL A 541 -4.36 -41.21 -13.44
C VAL A 541 -4.97 -41.26 -14.83
N THR A 542 -6.28 -41.49 -14.92
CA THR A 542 -7.01 -41.44 -16.20
C THR A 542 -7.81 -40.14 -16.30
N ARG A 543 -7.90 -39.61 -17.52
CA ARG A 543 -8.82 -38.56 -17.94
C ARG A 543 -9.70 -39.09 -19.06
N THR A 544 -10.97 -38.72 -19.04
CA THR A 544 -11.94 -39.02 -20.08
C THR A 544 -12.29 -37.74 -20.82
N LEU A 545 -12.23 -37.78 -22.14
CA LEU A 545 -12.67 -36.74 -23.06
C LEU A 545 -13.80 -37.29 -23.92
N THR A 546 -14.70 -36.44 -24.41
CA THR A 546 -15.82 -36.87 -25.24
C THR A 546 -15.52 -36.61 -26.72
N LEU A 547 -15.47 -37.67 -27.52
CA LEU A 547 -15.49 -37.56 -28.97
C LEU A 547 -16.95 -37.40 -29.45
N THR A 548 -17.21 -36.48 -30.39
CA THR A 548 -18.49 -36.34 -31.08
C THR A 548 -18.29 -36.53 -32.58
N ASN A 549 -19.05 -37.44 -33.19
CA ASN A 549 -19.11 -37.60 -34.64
C ASN A 549 -20.27 -36.76 -35.20
N SER A 550 -19.94 -35.59 -35.73
CA SER A 550 -20.91 -34.64 -36.29
C SER A 550 -21.24 -34.92 -37.76
N THR A 551 -21.01 -36.16 -38.24
CA THR A 551 -21.31 -36.60 -39.62
C THR A 551 -22.49 -37.59 -39.66
N GLY A 552 -23.09 -37.74 -40.85
CA GLY A 552 -24.19 -38.67 -41.13
C GLY A 552 -23.76 -40.13 -41.36
N SER A 553 -22.55 -40.52 -40.97
CA SER A 553 -22.00 -41.86 -41.15
C SER A 553 -21.13 -42.27 -39.95
N ASP A 554 -21.15 -43.55 -39.59
CA ASP A 554 -20.27 -44.08 -38.54
C ASP A 554 -18.79 -43.87 -38.90
N THR A 555 -17.95 -43.57 -37.91
CA THR A 555 -16.50 -43.40 -38.09
C THR A 555 -15.70 -44.09 -37.00
N THR A 556 -14.54 -44.62 -37.35
CA THR A 556 -13.55 -45.12 -36.37
C THR A 556 -12.46 -44.07 -36.19
N VAL A 557 -12.26 -43.65 -34.95
CA VAL A 557 -11.28 -42.66 -34.53
C VAL A 557 -10.08 -43.34 -33.90
N THR A 558 -8.86 -42.95 -34.31
CA THR A 558 -7.61 -43.31 -33.64
C THR A 558 -7.08 -42.11 -32.85
N LEU A 559 -6.38 -42.39 -31.75
CA LEU A 559 -5.81 -41.37 -30.85
C LEU A 559 -4.29 -41.43 -30.88
N ASN A 560 -3.64 -40.26 -30.89
CA ASN A 560 -2.19 -40.12 -30.80
C ASN A 560 -1.83 -38.96 -29.86
N ALA A 561 -1.04 -39.23 -28.82
CA ALA A 561 -0.59 -38.21 -27.86
C ALA A 561 0.90 -37.89 -28.07
N VAL A 562 1.21 -36.63 -28.30
CA VAL A 562 2.59 -36.12 -28.47
C VAL A 562 2.85 -35.07 -27.40
N ILE A 563 3.90 -35.25 -26.58
CA ILE A 563 4.23 -34.42 -25.42
C ILE A 563 5.70 -33.99 -25.52
N SER A 564 6.01 -32.75 -25.17
CA SER A 564 7.39 -32.23 -25.15
C SER A 564 8.13 -32.66 -23.88
N GLY A 565 9.38 -33.10 -24.04
CA GLY A 565 10.28 -33.53 -22.97
C GLY A 565 10.48 -35.04 -22.94
N ASP A 566 11.52 -35.48 -22.23
CA ASP A 566 11.89 -36.90 -22.17
C ASP A 566 10.94 -37.68 -21.25
N LEU A 567 10.01 -38.43 -21.86
CA LEU A 567 9.08 -39.32 -21.17
C LEU A 567 9.42 -40.80 -21.43
N PRO A 568 9.34 -41.68 -20.41
CA PRO A 568 9.43 -43.12 -20.61
C PRO A 568 8.35 -43.63 -21.58
N ALA A 569 8.68 -44.66 -22.36
CA ALA A 569 7.71 -45.32 -23.23
C ALA A 569 6.54 -45.90 -22.40
N GLY A 570 5.31 -45.50 -22.75
CA GLY A 570 4.10 -45.90 -22.01
C GLY A 570 3.76 -45.02 -20.80
N ALA A 571 4.54 -43.96 -20.50
CA ALA A 571 4.19 -42.98 -19.46
C ALA A 571 2.88 -42.23 -19.75
N VAL A 572 2.50 -42.10 -21.02
CA VAL A 572 1.13 -41.74 -21.42
C VAL A 572 0.62 -42.78 -22.42
N THR A 573 -0.62 -43.19 -22.23
CA THR A 573 -1.34 -44.15 -23.08
C THR A 573 -2.75 -43.64 -23.37
N THR A 574 -3.31 -44.04 -24.51
CA THR A 574 -4.68 -43.71 -24.90
C THR A 574 -5.51 -44.97 -25.07
N SER A 575 -6.83 -44.82 -25.03
CA SER A 575 -7.76 -45.80 -25.57
C SER A 575 -7.42 -46.17 -27.03
N GLY A 576 -7.78 -47.40 -27.42
CA GLY A 576 -7.59 -47.91 -28.78
C GLY A 576 -8.55 -47.27 -29.81
N PRO A 577 -8.70 -47.84 -31.01
CA PRO A 577 -9.63 -47.32 -32.01
C PRO A 577 -11.08 -47.34 -31.50
N ILE A 578 -11.74 -46.19 -31.52
CA ILE A 578 -13.12 -45.99 -31.05
C ILE A 578 -14.04 -45.82 -32.25
N THR A 579 -15.04 -46.69 -32.41
CA THR A 579 -16.10 -46.49 -33.42
C THR A 579 -17.25 -45.69 -32.81
N ILE A 580 -17.66 -44.63 -33.51
CA ILE A 580 -18.71 -43.70 -33.11
C ILE A 580 -19.79 -43.72 -34.19
N ALA A 581 -21.04 -43.94 -33.79
CA ALA A 581 -22.19 -43.90 -34.70
C ALA A 581 -22.36 -42.51 -35.35
N ALA A 582 -23.06 -42.44 -36.48
CA ALA A 582 -23.51 -41.19 -37.09
C ALA A 582 -24.25 -40.29 -36.07
N GLY A 583 -23.81 -39.04 -35.91
CA GLY A 583 -24.36 -38.10 -34.92
C GLY A 583 -24.09 -38.46 -33.45
N GLY A 584 -23.32 -39.52 -33.17
CA GLY A 584 -23.11 -40.07 -31.83
C GLY A 584 -21.92 -39.48 -31.07
N THR A 585 -21.81 -39.86 -29.80
CA THR A 585 -20.66 -39.57 -28.93
C THR A 585 -20.01 -40.86 -28.40
N ALA A 586 -18.74 -40.77 -28.01
CA ALA A 586 -18.01 -41.85 -27.35
C ALA A 586 -16.94 -41.31 -26.39
N GLU A 587 -16.57 -42.11 -25.39
CA GLU A 587 -15.51 -41.77 -24.44
C GLU A 587 -14.12 -42.11 -25.00
N ALA A 588 -13.24 -41.12 -25.02
CA ALA A 588 -11.80 -41.26 -25.26
C ALA A 588 -11.05 -41.13 -23.93
N THR A 589 -10.36 -42.19 -23.50
CA THR A 589 -9.54 -42.16 -22.29
C THR A 589 -8.06 -41.93 -22.58
N VAL A 590 -7.40 -41.18 -21.69
CA VAL A 590 -5.96 -40.94 -21.66
C VAL A 590 -5.46 -41.24 -20.24
N THR A 591 -4.45 -42.10 -20.12
CA THR A 591 -3.88 -42.49 -18.83
C THR A 591 -2.44 -42.06 -18.73
N LEU A 592 -2.15 -41.23 -17.71
CA LEU A 592 -0.81 -40.86 -17.27
C LEU A 592 -0.33 -41.88 -16.23
N ASP A 593 0.84 -42.46 -16.48
CA ASP A 593 1.64 -43.21 -15.52
C ASP A 593 2.91 -42.38 -15.20
N PRO A 594 2.92 -41.61 -14.09
CA PRO A 594 4.03 -40.71 -13.80
C PRO A 594 5.20 -41.43 -13.10
N ASN A 595 5.22 -42.76 -13.05
CA ASN A 595 6.39 -43.53 -12.62
C ASN A 595 7.52 -43.44 -13.66
N GLY A 596 8.76 -43.27 -13.20
CA GLY A 596 9.93 -43.05 -14.08
C GLY A 596 9.99 -41.68 -14.77
N VAL A 597 8.90 -40.91 -14.81
CA VAL A 597 8.87 -39.53 -15.31
C VAL A 597 9.67 -38.61 -14.38
N ALA A 598 10.53 -37.77 -14.94
CA ALA A 598 11.29 -36.76 -14.20
C ALA A 598 10.37 -35.63 -13.65
N ALA A 599 10.85 -34.87 -12.68
CA ALA A 599 10.16 -33.64 -12.26
C ALA A 599 10.23 -32.57 -13.36
N GLY A 600 9.18 -31.75 -13.49
CA GLY A 600 9.11 -30.69 -14.50
C GLY A 600 7.71 -30.43 -15.03
N GLN A 601 7.62 -29.50 -15.97
CA GLN A 601 6.40 -29.09 -16.66
C GLN A 601 6.33 -29.77 -18.03
N PHE A 602 5.34 -30.64 -18.22
CA PHE A 602 5.12 -31.40 -19.45
C PHE A 602 3.84 -30.94 -20.14
N GLY A 603 3.85 -30.86 -21.46
CA GLY A 603 2.72 -30.37 -22.25
C GLY A 603 2.77 -30.81 -23.70
N GLY A 604 1.63 -30.83 -24.38
CA GLY A 604 1.56 -31.25 -25.77
C GLY A 604 0.13 -31.40 -26.29
N THR A 605 -0.03 -32.23 -27.33
CA THR A 605 -1.28 -32.38 -28.07
C THR A 605 -1.71 -33.85 -28.14
N LEU A 606 -2.94 -34.12 -27.72
CA LEU A 606 -3.70 -35.29 -28.13
C LEU A 606 -4.38 -34.98 -29.47
N THR A 607 -4.13 -35.79 -30.49
CA THR A 607 -4.84 -35.70 -31.78
C THR A 607 -5.73 -36.93 -31.96
N ALA A 608 -7.01 -36.69 -32.21
CA ALA A 608 -7.96 -37.68 -32.67
C ALA A 608 -8.07 -37.60 -34.21
N THR A 609 -8.02 -38.76 -34.87
CA THR A 609 -8.06 -38.88 -36.34
C THR A 609 -9.16 -39.87 -36.74
N ALA A 610 -10.19 -39.38 -37.41
CA ALA A 610 -11.29 -40.17 -37.96
C ALA A 610 -10.90 -40.92 -39.25
N SER A 611 -11.68 -41.94 -39.58
CA SER A 611 -11.47 -42.81 -40.74
C SER A 611 -11.56 -42.12 -42.11
N ASP A 612 -12.14 -40.91 -42.17
CA ASP A 612 -12.17 -40.07 -43.38
C ASP A 612 -11.02 -39.04 -43.47
N GLY A 613 -10.09 -39.07 -42.49
CA GLY A 613 -8.98 -38.12 -42.37
C GLY A 613 -9.28 -36.84 -41.60
N SER A 614 -10.52 -36.64 -41.12
CA SER A 614 -10.85 -35.53 -40.23
C SER A 614 -10.08 -35.63 -38.91
N THR A 615 -9.63 -34.51 -38.36
CA THR A 615 -8.92 -34.49 -37.07
C THR A 615 -9.55 -33.52 -36.10
N ALA A 616 -9.38 -33.77 -34.80
CA ALA A 616 -9.69 -32.88 -33.69
C ALA A 616 -8.57 -32.98 -32.65
N ARG A 617 -8.29 -31.92 -31.90
CA ARG A 617 -7.20 -31.87 -30.91
C ARG A 617 -7.72 -31.63 -29.50
N ALA A 618 -6.90 -31.98 -28.52
CA ALA A 618 -7.00 -31.48 -27.15
C ALA A 618 -5.59 -31.25 -26.60
N VAL A 619 -5.42 -30.27 -25.71
CA VAL A 619 -4.17 -30.14 -24.96
C VAL A 619 -4.05 -31.26 -23.95
N ILE A 620 -2.82 -31.76 -23.80
CA ILE A 620 -2.39 -32.64 -22.72
C ILE A 620 -1.31 -31.90 -21.93
N GLY A 621 -1.34 -32.03 -20.60
CA GLY A 621 -0.35 -31.38 -19.74
C GLY A 621 -0.41 -31.86 -18.30
N PHE A 622 0.74 -31.77 -17.65
CA PHE A 622 0.89 -31.94 -16.21
C PHE A 622 2.15 -31.26 -15.71
N VAL A 623 2.19 -30.90 -14.43
CA VAL A 623 3.42 -30.52 -13.74
C VAL A 623 3.72 -31.62 -12.75
N LYS A 624 4.83 -32.34 -12.94
CA LYS A 624 5.33 -33.26 -11.91
C LYS A 624 6.18 -32.47 -10.93
N GLU A 625 5.72 -32.42 -9.69
CA GLU A 625 6.38 -31.70 -8.61
C GLU A 625 7.83 -32.21 -8.43
N PRO A 626 8.83 -31.32 -8.22
CA PRO A 626 10.14 -31.75 -7.77
C PRO A 626 10.06 -32.46 -6.42
N GLN A 627 11.11 -33.17 -6.07
CA GLN A 627 11.23 -33.79 -4.75
C GLN A 627 10.96 -32.75 -3.66
N ARG A 628 10.11 -33.11 -2.70
CA ARG A 628 9.81 -32.31 -1.53
C ARG A 628 10.39 -32.99 -0.29
N ARG A 629 10.40 -32.24 0.81
CA ARG A 629 10.52 -32.78 2.16
C ARG A 629 9.45 -32.25 3.09
N GLY A 630 9.06 -33.09 4.04
CA GLY A 630 8.29 -32.72 5.20
C GLY A 630 9.09 -31.82 6.13
N LEU A 631 8.50 -30.72 6.54
CA LEU A 631 8.94 -29.93 7.69
C LEU A 631 7.80 -29.90 8.71
N THR A 632 8.01 -30.59 9.83
CA THR A 632 7.13 -30.54 11.00
C THR A 632 7.65 -29.47 11.97
N LEU A 633 6.79 -28.54 12.37
CA LEU A 633 7.10 -27.54 13.39
C LEU A 633 6.10 -27.67 14.55
N ASP A 634 6.63 -27.98 15.73
CA ASP A 634 5.89 -28.01 16.99
C ASP A 634 6.21 -26.74 17.80
N PHE A 635 5.20 -26.14 18.43
CA PHE A 635 5.29 -24.85 19.12
C PHE A 635 4.66 -24.94 20.51
N THR A 636 5.44 -24.60 21.54
CA THR A 636 4.90 -24.33 22.89
C THR A 636 4.74 -22.83 23.10
N ASP A 637 3.85 -22.44 24.00
CA ASP A 637 3.73 -21.07 24.47
C ASP A 637 4.68 -20.78 25.67
N ARG A 638 4.71 -19.53 26.13
CA ARG A 638 5.57 -19.07 27.23
C ARG A 638 5.16 -19.59 28.62
N LYS A 639 4.12 -20.42 28.70
CA LYS A 639 3.66 -21.15 29.88
C LYS A 639 3.81 -22.68 29.71
N GLY A 640 4.37 -23.15 28.60
CA GLY A 640 4.48 -24.57 28.25
C GLY A 640 3.17 -25.18 27.73
N GLY A 641 2.17 -24.35 27.43
CA GLY A 641 0.89 -24.74 26.84
C GLY A 641 0.90 -24.67 25.32
N VAL A 642 -0.30 -24.84 24.74
CA VAL A 642 -0.53 -24.70 23.30
C VAL A 642 -0.74 -23.22 22.95
N PRO A 643 0.02 -22.64 22.01
CA PRO A 643 -0.16 -21.25 21.57
C PRO A 643 -1.58 -20.92 21.12
N GLY A 644 -2.03 -19.71 21.46
CA GLY A 644 -3.34 -19.18 21.04
C GLY A 644 -3.39 -18.86 19.54
N ASN A 645 -2.23 -18.47 19.00
CA ASN A 645 -1.94 -18.29 17.58
C ASN A 645 -0.41 -18.42 17.38
N VAL A 646 0.02 -18.96 16.24
CA VAL A 646 1.40 -18.85 15.74
C VAL A 646 1.34 -18.33 14.32
N GLU A 647 2.17 -17.35 14.00
CA GLU A 647 2.32 -16.84 12.63
C GLU A 647 3.76 -17.01 12.16
N TYR A 648 3.91 -17.36 10.89
CA TYR A 648 5.20 -17.74 10.32
C TYR A 648 5.36 -17.26 8.88
N SER A 649 6.61 -17.00 8.52
CA SER A 649 7.08 -16.72 7.17
C SER A 649 8.25 -17.66 6.89
N VAL A 650 8.15 -18.43 5.80
CA VAL A 650 9.16 -19.40 5.34
C VAL A 650 9.82 -18.83 4.08
N LEU A 651 11.15 -18.83 4.04
CA LEU A 651 11.93 -18.42 2.86
C LEU A 651 13.00 -19.47 2.56
N GLY A 652 12.98 -20.00 1.34
CA GLY A 652 14.08 -20.75 0.72
C GLY A 652 15.25 -19.81 0.42
N LEU A 653 16.44 -20.18 0.88
CA LEU A 653 17.62 -19.33 0.85
C LEU A 653 18.36 -19.39 -0.49
N ASP A 654 18.20 -20.48 -1.26
CA ASP A 654 18.85 -20.66 -2.56
C ASP A 654 17.89 -20.50 -3.75
N ASP A 655 16.65 -21.02 -3.67
CA ASP A 655 15.66 -20.96 -4.76
C ASP A 655 14.66 -19.78 -4.66
N GLY A 656 14.51 -19.21 -3.45
CA GLY A 656 13.61 -18.10 -3.18
C GLY A 656 12.13 -18.45 -3.03
N TYR A 657 11.80 -19.73 -2.85
CA TYR A 657 10.48 -20.19 -2.46
C TYR A 657 10.02 -19.45 -1.19
N PHE A 658 8.85 -18.81 -1.26
CA PHE A 658 8.29 -18.08 -0.15
C PHE A 658 6.87 -18.54 0.14
N THR A 659 6.55 -18.71 1.43
CA THR A 659 5.18 -18.92 1.89
C THR A 659 4.98 -18.35 3.29
N ARG A 660 3.74 -17.93 3.59
CA ARG A 660 3.34 -17.34 4.87
C ARG A 660 2.09 -18.04 5.40
N GLY A 661 1.89 -18.01 6.71
CA GLY A 661 0.66 -18.54 7.30
C GLY A 661 0.50 -18.28 8.79
N SER A 662 -0.60 -18.80 9.31
CA SER A 662 -0.99 -18.75 10.71
C SER A 662 -1.64 -20.06 11.12
N LEU A 663 -1.41 -20.52 12.35
CA LEU A 663 -2.06 -21.72 12.90
C LEU A 663 -2.53 -21.52 14.34
N ARG A 664 -3.50 -22.35 14.73
CA ARG A 664 -3.87 -22.60 16.14
C ARG A 664 -3.70 -24.08 16.42
N GLY A 665 -3.26 -24.43 17.63
CA GLY A 665 -3.02 -25.82 18.03
C GLY A 665 -1.55 -26.22 18.16
N GLY A 666 -0.61 -25.32 17.78
CA GLY A 666 0.81 -25.50 18.05
C GLY A 666 1.54 -26.56 17.23
N HIS A 667 0.93 -27.11 16.18
CA HIS A 667 1.52 -28.13 15.31
C HIS A 667 1.28 -27.79 13.84
N LEU A 668 2.34 -27.83 13.03
CA LEU A 668 2.33 -27.48 11.61
C LEU A 668 3.12 -28.49 10.79
N GLU A 669 2.55 -28.95 9.68
CA GLU A 669 3.24 -29.74 8.66
C GLU A 669 3.32 -28.94 7.35
N LEU A 670 4.51 -28.85 6.75
CA LEU A 670 4.76 -28.23 5.46
C LEU A 670 5.42 -29.25 4.51
N ARG A 671 5.16 -29.12 3.20
CA ARG A 671 5.88 -29.86 2.14
C ARG A 671 6.62 -28.85 1.26
N LEU A 672 7.93 -28.75 1.43
CA LEU A 672 8.77 -27.69 0.84
C LEU A 672 9.71 -28.26 -0.25
N PRO A 673 10.13 -27.47 -1.27
CA PRO A 673 11.20 -27.86 -2.19
C PRO A 673 12.49 -28.31 -1.48
N LEU A 674 13.39 -28.99 -2.19
CA LEU A 674 14.76 -29.20 -1.72
C LEU A 674 15.54 -27.86 -1.76
N ASP A 675 15.57 -27.18 -0.63
CA ASP A 675 16.36 -25.97 -0.37
C ASP A 675 16.73 -25.93 1.14
N ARG A 676 17.56 -24.98 1.54
CA ARG A 676 17.81 -24.57 2.92
C ARG A 676 16.83 -23.44 3.26
N TYR A 677 16.05 -23.59 4.32
CA TYR A 677 15.01 -22.62 4.69
C TYR A 677 15.38 -21.81 5.94
N THR A 678 14.84 -20.60 6.04
CA THR A 678 14.58 -19.99 7.36
C THR A 678 13.08 -20.00 7.66
N VAL A 679 12.74 -19.96 8.94
CA VAL A 679 11.38 -19.66 9.39
C VAL A 679 11.46 -18.58 10.45
N ILE A 680 10.78 -17.44 10.25
CA ILE A 680 10.66 -16.38 11.26
C ILE A 680 9.19 -16.11 11.55
N GLY A 681 8.87 -15.71 12.78
CA GLY A 681 7.48 -15.62 13.20
C GLY A 681 7.24 -15.01 14.57
N THR A 682 5.99 -15.15 15.02
CA THR A 682 5.51 -14.70 16.35
C THR A 682 4.65 -15.78 17.00
N ILE A 683 4.88 -16.07 18.27
CA ILE A 683 4.03 -16.95 19.10
C ILE A 683 3.20 -16.09 20.05
N ALA A 684 1.89 -16.35 20.09
CA ALA A 684 0.97 -15.72 21.03
C ALA A 684 0.65 -16.66 22.20
N THR A 685 1.07 -16.27 23.41
CA THR A 685 0.77 -16.99 24.67
C THR A 685 -0.57 -16.51 25.23
N PRO A 686 -1.60 -17.36 25.43
CA PRO A 686 -2.91 -16.91 25.90
C PRO A 686 -2.89 -16.26 27.29
N GLY A 687 -3.79 -15.29 27.50
CA GLY A 687 -4.09 -14.73 28.82
C GLY A 687 -4.82 -15.72 29.75
N SER A 688 -4.80 -15.44 31.04
CA SER A 688 -5.59 -16.13 32.08
C SER A 688 -7.00 -15.53 32.22
N GLY A 689 -7.93 -16.27 32.82
CA GLY A 689 -9.24 -15.71 33.21
C GLY A 689 -10.11 -15.24 32.05
N ASN A 690 -10.65 -14.02 32.14
CA ASN A 690 -11.50 -13.41 31.11
C ASN A 690 -10.72 -12.50 30.14
N ALA A 691 -9.42 -12.78 29.94
CA ALA A 691 -8.54 -12.01 29.06
C ALA A 691 -9.13 -11.83 27.64
N THR A 692 -8.97 -10.61 27.10
CA THR A 692 -9.28 -10.31 25.69
C THR A 692 -8.01 -9.95 24.92
N GLY A 693 -6.91 -10.64 25.22
CA GLY A 693 -5.58 -10.38 24.70
C GLY A 693 -4.57 -11.40 25.24
N ASP A 694 -3.42 -11.46 24.60
CA ASP A 694 -2.37 -12.42 24.91
C ASP A 694 -1.58 -12.03 26.17
N TYR A 695 -1.07 -13.01 26.90
CA TYR A 695 -0.08 -12.83 27.96
C TYR A 695 1.25 -12.29 27.42
N ALA A 696 1.66 -12.83 26.27
CA ALA A 696 2.90 -12.46 25.59
C ALA A 696 2.77 -12.67 24.07
N ARG A 697 3.48 -11.84 23.30
CA ARG A 697 3.73 -11.99 21.86
C ARG A 697 5.23 -11.99 21.63
N ASP A 698 5.81 -13.17 21.51
CA ASP A 698 7.25 -13.39 21.45
C ASP A 698 7.68 -13.71 20.01
N LEU A 699 8.75 -13.06 19.53
CA LEU A 699 9.35 -13.36 18.22
C LEU A 699 10.07 -14.72 18.26
N PHE A 700 10.10 -15.45 17.15
CA PHE A 700 10.90 -16.66 17.01
C PHE A 700 11.61 -16.73 15.65
N ALA A 701 12.74 -17.43 15.63
CA ALA A 701 13.51 -17.71 14.43
C ALA A 701 14.10 -19.12 14.44
N ILE A 702 14.00 -19.77 13.29
CA ILE A 702 14.81 -20.93 12.91
C ILE A 702 15.75 -20.42 11.81
N GLY A 703 17.03 -20.21 12.18
CA GLY A 703 18.00 -19.51 11.34
C GLY A 703 18.27 -20.22 10.01
N GLU A 704 18.33 -21.55 10.07
CA GLU A 704 18.50 -22.43 8.90
C GLU A 704 17.84 -23.81 9.15
N ILE A 705 17.34 -24.43 8.09
CA ILE A 705 16.73 -25.77 8.06
C ILE A 705 17.15 -26.43 6.75
N ASP A 706 18.01 -27.44 6.79
CA ASP A 706 18.41 -28.20 5.60
C ASP A 706 17.35 -29.26 5.25
N LEU A 707 16.62 -29.03 4.15
CA LEU A 707 15.67 -29.96 3.54
C LEU A 707 16.21 -30.59 2.24
N THR A 708 17.51 -30.47 1.94
CA THR A 708 18.10 -31.07 0.73
C THR A 708 18.17 -32.60 0.83
N GLY A 709 18.36 -33.15 2.04
CA GLY A 709 18.48 -34.59 2.30
C GLY A 709 17.18 -35.27 2.74
N ASN A 710 16.70 -34.93 3.94
CA ASN A 710 15.66 -35.66 4.68
C ASN A 710 14.56 -34.73 5.19
N ASP A 711 13.45 -35.31 5.64
CA ASP A 711 12.41 -34.59 6.39
C ASP A 711 12.97 -34.13 7.74
N GLN A 712 12.47 -32.99 8.23
CA GLN A 712 12.92 -32.39 9.50
C GLN A 712 11.73 -32.19 10.44
N SER A 713 11.97 -32.35 11.73
CA SER A 713 11.02 -31.98 12.79
C SER A 713 11.75 -31.11 13.83
N ILE A 714 11.17 -29.94 14.14
CA ILE A 714 11.79 -28.93 15.00
C ILE A 714 10.74 -28.41 15.99
N THR A 715 11.09 -28.42 17.28
CA THR A 715 10.28 -27.79 18.34
C THR A 715 10.79 -26.37 18.61
N VAL A 716 9.89 -25.39 18.55
CA VAL A 716 10.14 -24.01 18.97
C VAL A 716 9.58 -23.83 20.38
N ASP A 717 10.48 -23.85 21.38
CA ASP A 717 10.07 -23.83 22.79
C ASP A 717 9.85 -22.41 23.33
N GLY A 718 8.59 -22.00 23.40
CA GLY A 718 8.15 -20.72 23.95
C GLY A 718 8.50 -20.49 25.42
N THR A 719 8.76 -21.54 26.21
CA THR A 719 9.14 -21.38 27.63
C THR A 719 10.50 -20.69 27.80
N THR A 720 11.32 -20.68 26.76
CA THR A 720 12.64 -20.03 26.74
C THR A 720 12.60 -18.53 26.43
N ALA A 721 11.42 -17.97 26.09
CA ALA A 721 11.31 -16.58 25.65
C ALA A 721 11.67 -15.55 26.74
N THR A 722 12.56 -14.61 26.39
CA THR A 722 13.02 -13.53 27.28
C THR A 722 12.48 -12.17 26.85
N ASP A 723 12.32 -11.24 27.80
CA ASP A 723 11.88 -9.87 27.53
C ASP A 723 13.09 -8.99 27.20
N PHE A 724 12.96 -8.12 26.19
CA PHE A 724 13.98 -7.11 25.91
C PHE A 724 13.93 -5.98 26.95
N GLN A 725 15.09 -5.60 27.50
CA GLN A 725 15.17 -4.57 28.55
C GLN A 725 16.43 -3.72 28.41
N ILE A 726 16.27 -2.40 28.31
CA ILE A 726 17.34 -1.42 28.50
C ILE A 726 17.51 -1.08 29.99
N VAL A 727 18.70 -1.39 30.53
CA VAL A 727 19.13 -0.99 31.87
C VAL A 727 20.10 0.20 31.77
N VAL A 728 19.80 1.29 32.49
CA VAL A 728 20.67 2.47 32.62
C VAL A 728 21.09 2.62 34.09
N PRO A 729 22.20 2.01 34.54
CA PRO A 729 22.49 1.83 35.97
C PRO A 729 22.73 3.13 36.75
N GLN A 730 23.11 4.22 36.07
CA GLN A 730 23.34 5.53 36.68
C GLN A 730 22.09 6.42 36.71
N GLU A 731 20.97 5.98 36.13
CA GLU A 731 19.70 6.69 36.24
C GLU A 731 18.99 6.31 37.55
N SER A 732 18.60 7.32 38.32
CA SER A 732 17.92 7.20 39.62
C SER A 732 16.53 7.83 39.62
N ARG A 733 16.18 8.56 38.55
CA ARG A 733 14.84 9.07 38.27
C ARG A 733 13.94 7.94 37.76
N ALA A 734 12.63 8.09 37.91
CA ALA A 734 11.67 7.05 37.52
C ALA A 734 11.57 6.91 35.99
N LEU A 735 11.39 5.69 35.50
CA LEU A 735 11.19 5.37 34.08
C LEU A 735 10.02 4.40 33.88
N GLU A 736 9.09 4.74 33.00
CA GLU A 736 8.10 3.82 32.40
C GLU A 736 8.52 3.45 30.97
N ASP A 737 8.22 2.23 30.55
CA ASP A 737 8.42 1.80 29.16
C ASP A 737 7.26 2.36 28.32
N SER A 738 7.54 3.01 27.19
CA SER A 738 6.56 3.89 26.52
C SER A 738 6.35 3.60 25.03
N ALA A 739 7.36 3.12 24.31
CA ALA A 739 7.19 2.55 22.97
C ALA A 739 8.26 1.48 22.71
N PHE A 740 7.93 0.50 21.88
CA PHE A 740 8.85 -0.56 21.46
C PHE A 740 8.66 -0.89 19.97
N SER A 741 9.68 -1.52 19.38
CA SER A 741 9.60 -2.17 18.07
C SER A 741 10.64 -3.29 18.00
N HIS A 742 10.19 -4.54 17.88
CA HIS A 742 11.06 -5.70 17.75
C HIS A 742 10.89 -6.30 16.35
N GLN A 743 11.97 -6.57 15.64
CA GLN A 743 11.97 -7.05 14.26
C GLN A 743 13.02 -8.16 14.06
N LEU A 744 12.68 -9.14 13.22
CA LEU A 744 13.60 -10.11 12.65
C LEU A 744 13.72 -9.83 11.15
N SER A 745 14.94 -9.81 10.62
CA SER A 745 15.21 -9.69 9.18
C SER A 745 16.17 -10.78 8.72
N ARG A 746 15.79 -11.52 7.68
CA ARG A 746 16.65 -12.50 6.99
C ARG A 746 17.00 -11.99 5.61
N PHE A 747 18.24 -12.21 5.20
CA PHE A 747 18.68 -12.08 3.82
C PHE A 747 19.29 -13.41 3.34
N SER A 748 19.04 -13.77 2.08
CA SER A 748 19.75 -14.89 1.41
C SER A 748 21.20 -14.53 1.08
N GLU A 749 21.99 -15.50 0.59
CA GLU A 749 23.36 -15.24 0.17
C GLU A 749 23.44 -14.14 -0.91
N GLY A 750 24.31 -13.15 -0.67
CA GLY A 750 24.43 -11.97 -1.53
C GLY A 750 23.25 -10.99 -1.46
N ARG A 751 22.35 -11.14 -0.47
CA ARG A 751 21.17 -10.28 -0.24
C ARG A 751 20.19 -10.22 -1.42
N LYS A 752 20.08 -11.29 -2.21
CA LYS A 752 19.15 -11.38 -3.36
C LYS A 752 17.68 -11.31 -2.94
N LEU A 753 17.38 -11.82 -1.75
CA LEU A 753 16.05 -11.95 -1.18
C LEU A 753 16.07 -11.38 0.25
N ARG A 754 14.95 -10.79 0.68
CA ARG A 754 14.71 -10.37 2.08
C ARG A 754 13.35 -10.89 2.54
N ILE A 755 13.27 -11.27 3.81
CA ILE A 755 12.01 -11.20 4.57
C ILE A 755 12.26 -10.44 5.87
N THR A 756 11.28 -9.64 6.29
CA THR A 756 11.28 -8.98 7.61
C THR A 756 9.94 -9.22 8.28
N ARG A 757 9.94 -9.58 9.56
CA ARG A 757 8.73 -9.69 10.39
C ARG A 757 8.97 -9.09 11.76
N GLY A 758 7.99 -8.38 12.32
CA GLY A 758 8.15 -7.70 13.61
C GLY A 758 6.83 -7.26 14.24
N VAL A 759 6.94 -6.70 15.45
CA VAL A 759 5.84 -6.16 16.26
C VAL A 759 6.27 -4.80 16.83
N ALA A 760 5.41 -3.79 16.72
CA ALA A 760 5.63 -2.46 17.30
C ALA A 760 4.36 -1.95 18.01
N GLY A 761 4.54 -1.22 19.12
CA GLY A 761 3.43 -0.77 19.96
C GLY A 761 3.82 0.23 21.06
N LEU A 762 2.81 0.66 21.84
CA LEU A 762 2.97 1.54 23.00
C LEU A 762 3.04 0.73 24.30
N ALA A 763 4.23 0.60 24.89
CA ALA A 763 4.47 -0.29 26.03
C ALA A 763 3.76 0.15 27.33
N ASN A 764 3.36 1.42 27.48
CA ASN A 764 2.64 1.88 28.66
C ASN A 764 1.11 1.62 28.58
N TRP A 765 0.60 1.15 27.44
CA TRP A 765 -0.85 0.99 27.22
C TRP A 765 -1.42 -0.33 27.76
N ASP A 766 -0.62 -1.39 27.93
CA ASP A 766 -1.05 -2.64 28.58
C ASP A 766 0.09 -3.42 29.28
N ASP A 767 -0.19 -4.65 29.69
CA ASP A 767 0.72 -5.60 30.36
C ASP A 767 1.23 -6.73 29.44
N THR A 768 1.00 -6.64 28.12
CA THR A 768 1.41 -7.70 27.19
C THR A 768 2.93 -7.72 27.10
N ARG A 769 3.54 -8.89 27.33
CA ARG A 769 5.00 -9.03 27.16
C ARG A 769 5.35 -9.14 25.68
N TYR A 770 6.39 -8.41 25.27
CA TYR A 770 6.95 -8.51 23.92
C TYR A 770 8.42 -8.94 24.07
N GLY A 771 8.68 -10.20 23.76
CA GLY A 771 9.99 -10.83 23.93
C GLY A 771 10.48 -11.49 22.65
N ALA A 772 11.49 -12.35 22.79
CA ALA A 772 11.84 -13.30 21.75
C ALA A 772 12.39 -14.62 22.33
N ILE A 773 12.19 -15.69 21.56
CA ILE A 773 12.76 -17.02 21.77
C ILE A 773 14.20 -17.00 21.25
N PRO A 774 15.22 -17.38 22.07
CA PRO A 774 16.60 -17.46 21.63
C PRO A 774 16.78 -18.39 20.43
N SER A 775 17.68 -18.05 19.51
CA SER A 775 17.97 -18.84 18.31
C SER A 775 19.47 -19.02 18.10
N GLY A 776 19.83 -20.12 17.44
CA GLY A 776 21.16 -20.26 16.85
C GLY A 776 21.43 -19.21 15.76
N PRO A 777 22.69 -19.11 15.30
CA PRO A 777 23.05 -18.29 14.15
C PRO A 777 22.43 -18.81 12.86
N ALA A 778 22.42 -17.96 11.83
CA ALA A 778 22.27 -18.39 10.45
C ALA A 778 23.65 -18.80 9.90
N GLU A 779 23.72 -19.85 9.09
CA GLU A 779 24.97 -20.29 8.46
C GLU A 779 25.14 -19.67 7.06
N VAL A 780 24.04 -19.54 6.32
CA VAL A 780 23.95 -18.92 5.00
C VAL A 780 23.38 -17.50 5.07
N GLY A 781 23.91 -16.58 4.27
CA GLY A 781 23.36 -15.22 4.14
C GLY A 781 23.49 -14.41 5.43
N GLU A 782 22.47 -13.62 5.76
CA GLU A 782 22.48 -12.77 6.96
C GLU A 782 21.17 -12.88 7.76
N PHE A 783 21.28 -12.67 9.07
CA PHE A 783 20.16 -12.62 10.02
C PHE A 783 20.40 -11.51 11.04
N PHE A 784 19.37 -10.70 11.28
CA PHE A 784 19.37 -9.64 12.29
C PHE A 784 18.11 -9.68 13.15
N ALA A 785 18.30 -9.67 14.47
CA ALA A 785 17.25 -9.38 15.44
C ALA A 785 17.44 -7.96 15.98
N SER A 786 16.48 -7.08 15.68
CA SER A 786 16.54 -5.63 15.90
C SER A 786 15.50 -5.21 16.94
N PHE A 787 15.95 -4.68 18.08
CA PHE A 787 15.12 -4.28 19.21
C PHE A 787 15.24 -2.79 19.47
N TYR A 788 14.10 -2.10 19.50
CA TYR A 788 13.96 -0.71 19.91
C TYR A 788 13.10 -0.62 21.16
N GLN A 789 13.55 0.16 22.15
CA GLN A 789 12.75 0.52 23.32
C GLN A 789 12.98 2.01 23.66
N SER A 790 11.89 2.67 24.07
CA SER A 790 11.89 4.04 24.60
C SER A 790 11.28 4.05 26.01
N ARG A 791 12.03 4.60 26.98
CA ARG A 791 11.68 4.63 28.41
C ARG A 791 11.66 6.08 28.89
N ARG A 792 10.59 6.57 29.51
CA ARG A 792 10.40 8.00 29.82
C ARG A 792 9.99 8.25 31.27
N GLU A 793 10.07 9.50 31.71
CA GLU A 793 9.47 9.90 32.99
C GLU A 793 7.96 9.56 33.04
N PRO A 794 7.49 8.78 34.04
CA PRO A 794 6.08 8.41 34.12
C PRO A 794 5.16 9.61 34.27
N ILE A 795 4.12 9.68 33.43
CA ILE A 795 3.14 10.79 33.42
C ILE A 795 2.36 10.87 34.75
N VAL A 796 2.15 9.72 35.40
CA VAL A 796 1.65 9.62 36.78
C VAL A 796 2.51 8.63 37.57
N GLN A 797 2.78 8.96 38.82
CA GLN A 797 3.37 8.07 39.81
C GLN A 797 2.44 7.97 41.02
N ALA A 798 2.12 6.76 41.46
CA ALA A 798 1.25 6.51 42.61
C ALA A 798 2.02 5.85 43.76
N ARG A 799 1.62 6.17 44.99
CA ARG A 799 2.26 5.66 46.21
C ARG A 799 1.26 5.66 47.36
N MET A 800 1.05 4.52 47.99
CA MET A 800 0.37 4.45 49.29
C MET A 800 1.24 5.17 50.34
N THR A 801 0.64 6.06 51.11
CA THR A 801 1.30 6.91 52.12
C THR A 801 0.88 6.59 53.55
N ARG A 802 -0.25 5.89 53.72
CA ARG A 802 -0.67 5.26 54.98
C ARG A 802 -1.44 3.96 54.67
N PRO A 803 -1.30 2.90 55.48
CA PRO A 803 -0.40 2.77 56.63
C PRO A 803 1.08 2.63 56.20
N ASP A 804 1.36 1.89 55.12
CA ASP A 804 2.71 1.67 54.62
C ASP A 804 3.09 2.67 53.53
N ASN A 805 4.37 3.05 53.47
CA ASN A 805 4.95 3.88 52.41
C ASN A 805 5.37 3.02 51.20
N LEU A 806 4.40 2.63 50.37
CA LEU A 806 4.58 1.67 49.28
C LEU A 806 4.35 2.33 47.90
N PRO A 807 5.26 2.22 46.92
CA PRO A 807 4.93 2.58 45.53
C PRO A 807 3.79 1.69 45.00
N LEU A 808 2.98 2.21 44.09
CA LEU A 808 1.93 1.47 43.39
C LEU A 808 2.18 1.56 41.88
N THR A 809 1.96 0.46 41.16
CA THR A 809 1.89 0.50 39.68
C THR A 809 0.84 1.53 39.25
N ALA A 810 1.18 2.41 38.30
CA ALA A 810 0.32 3.51 37.85
C ALA A 810 0.28 3.61 36.32
N LYS A 811 -0.46 2.71 35.67
CA LYS A 811 -0.65 2.77 34.21
C LYS A 811 -1.71 3.78 33.82
N THR A 812 -1.43 4.57 32.79
CA THR A 812 -2.26 5.70 32.36
C THR A 812 -2.58 5.63 30.87
N SER A 813 -3.75 6.11 30.49
CA SER A 813 -4.08 6.30 29.08
C SER A 813 -3.46 7.60 28.56
N SER A 814 -3.10 7.64 27.28
CA SER A 814 -2.69 8.89 26.63
C SER A 814 -3.79 9.97 26.61
N TYR A 815 -5.05 9.57 26.82
CA TYR A 815 -6.22 10.45 26.94
C TYR A 815 -6.46 10.97 28.38
N LEU A 816 -5.57 10.68 29.33
CA LEU A 816 -5.62 11.23 30.69
C LEU A 816 -5.49 12.77 30.65
N LYS A 817 -6.38 13.46 31.37
CA LYS A 817 -6.23 14.89 31.62
C LYS A 817 -5.02 15.14 32.52
N ARG A 818 -3.95 15.67 31.94
CA ARG A 818 -2.66 15.89 32.60
C ARG A 818 -2.77 16.96 33.70
N PHE A 819 -1.89 16.86 34.69
CA PHE A 819 -1.75 17.81 35.79
C PHE A 819 -0.31 17.77 36.31
N ASP A 820 0.12 18.82 37.01
CA ASP A 820 1.43 18.88 37.67
C ASP A 820 1.29 18.74 39.20
N GLY A 821 2.38 18.33 39.84
CA GLY A 821 2.53 18.24 41.30
C GLY A 821 1.91 17.00 41.94
N THR A 822 2.07 16.91 43.26
CA THR A 822 1.60 15.79 44.08
C THR A 822 0.28 16.13 44.78
N ARG A 823 -0.72 15.27 44.62
CA ARG A 823 -2.00 15.32 45.34
C ARG A 823 -2.09 14.16 46.31
N GLN A 824 -2.74 14.36 47.46
CA GLN A 824 -3.00 13.31 48.45
C GLN A 824 -4.51 13.05 48.49
N TYR A 825 -4.91 11.78 48.55
CA TYR A 825 -6.31 11.37 48.67
C TYR A 825 -6.45 10.29 49.75
N ASP A 826 -7.52 10.36 50.54
CA ASP A 826 -8.05 9.17 51.19
C ASP A 826 -8.64 8.23 50.11
N VAL A 827 -8.48 6.92 50.28
CA VAL A 827 -9.02 5.91 49.34
C VAL A 827 -10.29 5.31 49.91
N VAL A 828 -11.33 5.21 49.07
CA VAL A 828 -12.59 4.55 49.36
C VAL A 828 -12.77 3.39 48.37
N ASP A 829 -13.12 2.21 48.86
CA ASP A 829 -13.52 1.10 48.00
C ASP A 829 -14.90 1.38 47.40
N ALA A 830 -14.99 1.33 46.07
CA ALA A 830 -16.18 1.69 45.29
C ALA A 830 -16.75 0.49 44.51
N GLY A 831 -16.41 -0.75 44.92
CA GLY A 831 -16.95 -1.97 44.32
C GLY A 831 -16.65 -2.05 42.82
N SER A 832 -17.65 -2.38 42.01
CA SER A 832 -17.52 -2.36 40.53
C SER A 832 -17.68 -0.97 39.91
N GLY A 833 -17.91 0.07 40.73
CA GLY A 833 -18.26 1.42 40.28
C GLY A 833 -19.63 1.48 39.63
N SER A 834 -20.52 0.55 39.97
CA SER A 834 -21.93 0.58 39.57
C SER A 834 -22.70 1.67 40.34
N ALA A 835 -23.89 2.03 39.85
CA ALA A 835 -24.77 2.97 40.56
C ALA A 835 -25.25 2.44 41.93
N GLU A 836 -25.17 1.13 42.16
CA GLU A 836 -25.49 0.50 43.45
C GLU A 836 -24.28 0.53 44.40
N ASP A 837 -23.07 0.18 43.92
CA ASP A 837 -21.83 0.25 44.72
C ASP A 837 -21.52 1.69 45.19
N LEU A 838 -21.82 2.68 44.34
CA LEU A 838 -21.59 4.10 44.63
C LEU A 838 -22.66 4.71 45.56
N ALA A 839 -23.76 4.01 45.84
CA ALA A 839 -24.88 4.55 46.60
C ALA A 839 -24.54 4.71 48.10
N GLY A 840 -24.47 5.96 48.57
CA GLY A 840 -24.16 6.27 49.97
C GLY A 840 -22.68 6.34 50.31
N LEU A 841 -21.78 6.17 49.35
CA LEU A 841 -20.35 6.43 49.54
C LEU A 841 -20.06 7.93 49.54
N ASP A 842 -19.41 8.41 50.60
CA ASP A 842 -18.80 9.75 50.60
C ASP A 842 -17.47 9.69 49.84
N LEU A 843 -17.50 10.07 48.56
CA LEU A 843 -16.33 10.15 47.68
C LEU A 843 -15.76 11.57 47.55
N ALA A 844 -16.36 12.57 48.22
CA ALA A 844 -16.04 13.98 48.01
C ALA A 844 -14.57 14.30 48.34
N GLY A 845 -13.78 14.62 47.31
CA GLY A 845 -12.35 14.91 47.47
C GLY A 845 -11.44 13.68 47.63
N LYS A 846 -11.98 12.45 47.44
CA LYS A 846 -11.28 11.18 47.69
C LYS A 846 -10.97 10.41 46.39
N ALA A 847 -10.17 9.36 46.50
CA ALA A 847 -9.90 8.43 45.41
C ALA A 847 -10.85 7.23 45.49
N ALA A 848 -11.61 6.99 44.42
CA ALA A 848 -12.44 5.79 44.28
C ALA A 848 -11.62 4.62 43.75
N LEU A 849 -11.55 3.52 44.51
CA LEU A 849 -10.94 2.26 44.09
C LEU A 849 -12.01 1.37 43.45
N ILE A 850 -11.88 1.10 42.15
CA ILE A 850 -12.87 0.36 41.36
C ILE A 850 -12.26 -0.97 40.91
N HIS A 851 -12.94 -2.07 41.25
CA HIS A 851 -12.58 -3.45 40.92
C HIS A 851 -13.12 -3.83 39.54
N VAL A 852 -12.24 -4.25 38.63
CA VAL A 852 -12.60 -4.43 37.21
C VAL A 852 -12.10 -5.74 36.62
N ASN A 853 -13.00 -6.45 35.95
CA ASN A 853 -12.67 -7.62 35.11
C ASN A 853 -11.96 -7.19 33.80
N ARG A 854 -12.14 -5.94 33.36
CA ARG A 854 -11.53 -5.42 32.12
C ARG A 854 -11.41 -3.89 32.15
N ILE A 855 -10.18 -3.37 32.19
CA ILE A 855 -9.91 -1.92 32.35
C ILE A 855 -10.38 -1.10 31.13
N MET A 856 -10.25 -1.62 29.91
CA MET A 856 -10.74 -0.92 28.69
C MET A 856 -12.26 -0.67 28.69
N SER A 857 -13.03 -1.38 29.52
CA SER A 857 -14.46 -1.16 29.73
C SER A 857 -14.81 -0.37 31.01
N ALA A 858 -13.82 0.07 31.78
CA ALA A 858 -14.03 0.79 33.05
C ALA A 858 -14.47 2.25 32.88
N GLY A 859 -14.40 2.81 31.66
CA GLY A 859 -14.73 4.22 31.39
C GLY A 859 -16.10 4.71 31.91
N PRO A 860 -17.20 3.95 31.79
CA PRO A 860 -18.49 4.31 32.40
C PRO A 860 -18.44 4.35 33.93
N ALA A 861 -17.81 3.37 34.57
CA ALA A 861 -17.68 3.29 36.03
C ALA A 861 -16.80 4.43 36.58
N ALA A 862 -15.69 4.74 35.91
CA ALA A 862 -14.82 5.87 36.25
C ALA A 862 -15.57 7.22 36.14
N ARG A 863 -16.40 7.42 35.10
CA ARG A 863 -17.27 8.61 34.98
C ARG A 863 -18.39 8.64 36.01
N ALA A 864 -18.92 7.49 36.43
CA ALA A 864 -19.91 7.41 37.50
C ALA A 864 -19.32 7.80 38.86
N ALA A 865 -18.10 7.34 39.17
CA ALA A 865 -17.38 7.75 40.37
C ALA A 865 -17.00 9.25 40.35
N GLU A 866 -16.56 9.78 39.20
CA GLU A 866 -16.33 11.23 39.00
C GLU A 866 -17.62 12.04 39.25
N ALA A 867 -18.75 11.60 38.69
CA ALA A 867 -20.06 12.23 38.91
C ALA A 867 -20.57 12.12 40.36
N ALA A 868 -20.16 11.08 41.09
CA ALA A 868 -20.40 10.90 42.52
C ALA A 868 -19.41 11.71 43.42
N GLY A 869 -18.51 12.51 42.82
CA GLY A 869 -17.64 13.44 43.54
C GLY A 869 -16.23 12.94 43.84
N ALA A 870 -15.83 11.78 43.31
CA ALA A 870 -14.46 11.28 43.44
C ALA A 870 -13.47 12.23 42.74
N ALA A 871 -12.42 12.63 43.47
CA ALA A 871 -11.36 13.51 42.97
C ALA A 871 -10.20 12.77 42.28
N ALA A 872 -10.18 11.44 42.35
CA ALA A 872 -9.34 10.55 41.56
C ALA A 872 -9.98 9.16 41.42
N VAL A 873 -9.53 8.37 40.44
CA VAL A 873 -9.99 6.98 40.22
C VAL A 873 -8.80 6.02 40.13
N VAL A 874 -8.86 4.92 40.90
CA VAL A 874 -7.87 3.85 40.88
C VAL A 874 -8.54 2.58 40.38
N LEU A 875 -8.01 1.97 39.32
CA LEU A 875 -8.60 0.79 38.69
C LEU A 875 -7.79 -0.45 39.06
N ALA A 876 -8.41 -1.37 39.81
CA ALA A 876 -7.80 -2.62 40.25
C ALA A 876 -8.28 -3.80 39.39
N PRO A 877 -7.37 -4.51 38.68
CA PRO A 877 -7.72 -5.75 37.99
C PRO A 877 -8.16 -6.86 38.96
N ASN A 878 -9.22 -7.58 38.60
CA ASN A 878 -9.72 -8.74 39.35
C ASN A 878 -8.95 -10.05 39.07
N ASP A 879 -8.19 -10.11 37.97
CA ASP A 879 -7.32 -11.23 37.61
C ASP A 879 -5.97 -10.72 37.08
N ASP A 880 -5.03 -11.64 36.84
CA ASP A 880 -3.66 -11.36 36.39
C ASP A 880 -3.50 -11.28 34.85
N SER A 881 -4.61 -11.17 34.11
CA SER A 881 -4.56 -11.00 32.66
C SER A 881 -3.96 -9.64 32.25
N PRO A 882 -3.34 -9.53 31.05
CA PRO A 882 -2.92 -8.22 30.57
C PRO A 882 -4.06 -7.27 30.24
N GLN A 883 -4.10 -6.14 30.96
CA GLN A 883 -5.17 -5.16 30.87
C GLN A 883 -4.71 -3.89 30.16
N GLY A 884 -5.52 -3.41 29.22
CA GLY A 884 -5.25 -2.16 28.50
C GLY A 884 -5.90 -0.95 29.17
N VAL A 885 -5.23 0.21 29.17
CA VAL A 885 -5.74 1.47 29.73
C VAL A 885 -6.15 2.44 28.62
N VAL A 886 -7.34 2.25 28.06
CA VAL A 886 -7.95 3.16 27.06
C VAL A 886 -9.24 3.73 27.63
N ILE A 887 -9.16 4.93 28.21
CA ILE A 887 -10.29 5.58 28.91
C ILE A 887 -10.43 7.03 28.44
N ILE A 888 -11.64 7.38 27.99
CA ILE A 888 -11.93 8.66 27.34
C ILE A 888 -13.05 9.37 28.10
N GLY A 889 -12.92 10.68 28.28
CA GLY A 889 -13.95 11.53 28.89
C GLY A 889 -14.06 11.44 30.41
N VAL A 890 -12.96 11.16 31.10
CA VAL A 890 -12.81 11.30 32.58
C VAL A 890 -11.89 12.49 32.83
N ASN A 891 -12.28 13.44 33.68
CA ASN A 891 -11.52 14.69 33.89
C ASN A 891 -10.75 14.76 35.22
N VAL A 892 -10.93 13.78 36.08
CA VAL A 892 -10.13 13.58 37.30
C VAL A 892 -8.92 12.69 37.02
N PRO A 893 -7.81 12.82 37.79
CA PRO A 893 -6.67 11.91 37.70
C PRO A 893 -7.10 10.45 37.85
N TYR A 894 -6.70 9.59 36.91
CA TYR A 894 -6.94 8.16 36.99
C TYR A 894 -5.71 7.35 36.59
N PHE A 895 -5.59 6.16 37.18
CA PHE A 895 -4.59 5.15 36.79
C PHE A 895 -5.09 3.74 37.10
N ALA A 896 -4.52 2.76 36.40
CA ALA A 896 -4.67 1.35 36.71
C ALA A 896 -3.48 0.81 37.49
N THR A 897 -3.74 -0.08 38.45
CA THR A 897 -2.71 -0.82 39.17
C THR A 897 -2.42 -2.16 38.49
N SER A 898 -1.34 -2.82 38.91
CA SER A 898 -1.23 -4.28 38.74
C SER A 898 -2.34 -4.96 39.57
N HIS A 899 -2.69 -6.21 39.24
CA HIS A 899 -3.59 -7.03 40.06
C HIS A 899 -3.06 -7.15 41.51
N ALA A 900 -1.76 -7.39 41.69
CA ALA A 900 -1.14 -7.54 43.00
C ALA A 900 -1.24 -6.25 43.84
N ASP A 901 -0.94 -5.09 43.26
CA ASP A 901 -1.06 -3.79 43.95
C ASP A 901 -2.51 -3.42 44.24
N GLY A 902 -3.42 -3.66 43.30
CA GLY A 902 -4.85 -3.39 43.46
C GLY A 902 -5.46 -4.20 44.59
N ARG A 903 -5.22 -5.52 44.60
CA ARG A 903 -5.61 -6.42 45.69
C ARG A 903 -4.98 -6.01 47.03
N LYS A 904 -3.71 -5.61 47.03
CA LYS A 904 -3.03 -5.16 48.26
C LYS A 904 -3.63 -3.86 48.79
N LEU A 905 -3.92 -2.89 47.91
CA LEU A 905 -4.56 -1.64 48.26
C LEU A 905 -5.97 -1.88 48.84
N ALA A 906 -6.80 -2.67 48.17
CA ALA A 906 -8.13 -3.07 48.65
C ALA A 906 -8.09 -3.74 50.03
N ALA A 907 -7.21 -4.74 50.20
CA ALA A 907 -6.99 -5.43 51.48
C ALA A 907 -6.35 -4.56 52.59
N THR A 908 -6.01 -3.30 52.26
CA THR A 908 -5.52 -2.30 53.20
C THR A 908 -6.61 -1.27 53.53
N VAL A 909 -7.36 -0.79 52.51
CA VAL A 909 -8.57 0.03 52.65
C VAL A 909 -9.59 -0.67 53.57
N ALA A 910 -9.81 -1.97 53.37
CA ALA A 910 -10.70 -2.79 54.20
C ALA A 910 -10.27 -2.94 55.68
N LYS A 911 -9.04 -2.54 56.04
CA LYS A 911 -8.53 -2.57 57.43
C LYS A 911 -8.57 -1.19 58.11
N GLY A 912 -8.78 -0.11 57.36
CA GLY A 912 -8.85 1.24 57.90
C GLY A 912 -8.36 2.33 56.95
N ARG A 913 -8.28 3.55 57.48
CA ARG A 913 -7.95 4.76 56.70
C ARG A 913 -6.63 4.62 55.94
N THR A 914 -6.76 4.55 54.63
CA THR A 914 -5.66 4.37 53.67
C THR A 914 -5.54 5.64 52.82
N THR A 915 -4.32 6.16 52.66
CA THR A 915 -4.07 7.35 51.82
C THR A 915 -3.10 7.03 50.69
N ILE A 916 -3.30 7.67 49.54
CA ILE A 916 -2.36 7.63 48.41
C ILE A 916 -1.88 9.04 48.06
N ALA A 917 -0.59 9.14 47.73
CA ALA A 917 -0.04 10.21 46.92
C ALA A 917 -0.15 9.84 45.44
N VAL A 918 -0.55 10.82 44.63
CA VAL A 918 -0.53 10.73 43.16
C VAL A 918 0.19 11.96 42.64
N THR A 919 1.37 11.76 42.05
CA THR A 919 2.17 12.81 41.41
C THR A 919 1.96 12.76 39.91
N GLY A 920 1.58 13.88 39.31
CA GLY A 920 1.47 14.02 37.85
C GLY A 920 2.56 14.93 37.28
N VAL A 921 2.84 14.79 35.99
CA VAL A 921 3.60 15.78 35.20
C VAL A 921 2.85 16.16 33.92
N MET A 922 3.02 17.40 33.46
CA MET A 922 2.38 17.89 32.22
C MET A 922 2.99 17.28 30.94
N GLU A 923 4.26 16.89 30.97
CA GLU A 923 4.98 16.12 29.93
C GLU A 923 6.14 15.40 30.61
N SER A 924 6.59 14.28 30.05
CA SER A 924 7.78 13.58 30.53
C SER A 924 9.00 14.48 30.31
N ARG A 925 9.73 14.89 31.36
CA ARG A 925 10.84 15.86 31.20
C ARG A 925 12.11 15.24 30.61
N TYR A 926 12.18 13.91 30.60
CA TYR A 926 13.26 13.13 29.98
C TYR A 926 12.73 11.80 29.42
N ALA A 927 13.43 11.29 28.41
CA ALA A 927 13.27 9.93 27.89
C ALA A 927 14.62 9.35 27.45
N TYR A 928 14.76 8.03 27.48
CA TYR A 928 15.90 7.24 27.04
C TYR A 928 15.44 6.29 25.94
N SER A 929 15.96 6.48 24.73
CA SER A 929 15.53 5.76 23.54
C SER A 929 16.74 5.13 22.83
N GLY A 930 16.65 3.86 22.47
CA GLY A 930 17.79 3.13 21.90
C GLY A 930 17.40 1.99 20.96
N GLN A 931 18.19 1.84 19.89
CA GLN A 931 18.18 0.73 18.95
C GLN A 931 19.33 -0.24 19.28
N TYR A 932 19.05 -1.53 19.29
CA TYR A 932 20.02 -2.61 19.51
C TYR A 932 19.81 -3.69 18.45
N ASP A 933 20.85 -4.00 17.70
CA ASP A 933 20.79 -4.96 16.60
C ASP A 933 21.77 -6.10 16.88
N PHE A 934 21.24 -7.32 16.95
CA PHE A 934 22.00 -8.55 17.13
C PHE A 934 22.11 -9.25 15.77
N GLY A 935 23.34 -9.37 15.26
CA GLY A 935 23.62 -10.22 14.10
C GLY A 935 23.81 -11.67 14.53
N ASN A 936 23.51 -12.60 13.63
CA ASN A 936 23.75 -14.04 13.79
C ASN A 936 22.94 -14.70 14.93
N GLY A 937 21.63 -14.47 14.93
CA GLY A 937 20.65 -15.14 15.81
C GLY A 937 19.99 -14.21 16.82
N ILE A 938 19.13 -14.79 17.66
CA ILE A 938 18.49 -14.12 18.80
C ILE A 938 19.24 -14.56 20.07
N PRO A 939 19.89 -13.66 20.83
CA PRO A 939 20.70 -14.04 21.99
C PRO A 939 19.84 -14.55 23.15
N ALA A 940 20.44 -15.40 23.99
CA ALA A 940 19.78 -15.98 25.17
C ALA A 940 19.48 -14.98 26.30
N ASP A 941 20.15 -13.82 26.30
CA ASP A 941 19.84 -12.70 27.19
C ASP A 941 19.62 -11.42 26.36
N LEU A 942 18.40 -10.89 26.42
CA LEU A 942 17.98 -9.64 25.76
C LEU A 942 18.09 -8.42 26.70
N ARG A 943 18.60 -8.59 27.91
CA ARG A 943 18.80 -7.52 28.89
C ARG A 943 20.10 -6.76 28.61
N THR A 944 19.99 -5.61 27.95
CA THR A 944 21.18 -4.82 27.60
C THR A 944 21.41 -3.66 28.57
N THR A 945 22.64 -3.55 29.08
CA THR A 945 23.08 -2.40 29.89
C THR A 945 23.68 -1.33 28.98
N ALA A 946 23.35 -0.06 29.22
CA ALA A 946 24.01 1.09 28.61
C ALA A 946 24.26 2.18 29.67
N ASN A 947 25.47 2.73 29.67
CA ASN A 947 25.88 3.78 30.59
C ASN A 947 25.37 5.14 30.12
N ALA A 948 25.09 6.06 31.04
CA ALA A 948 24.61 7.41 30.69
C ALA A 948 25.54 8.18 29.71
N SER A 949 26.83 7.86 29.66
CA SER A 949 27.82 8.41 28.72
C SER A 949 27.70 7.88 27.27
N GLU A 950 27.04 6.75 27.05
CA GLU A 950 26.81 6.17 25.71
C GLU A 950 25.65 6.84 24.96
N PHE A 951 24.89 7.70 25.63
CA PHE A 951 23.80 8.46 25.04
C PHE A 951 24.28 9.85 24.58
N ALA A 952 23.69 10.35 23.51
CA ALA A 952 23.66 11.77 23.19
C ALA A 952 22.39 12.39 23.78
N LYS A 953 22.49 13.65 24.23
CA LYS A 953 21.38 14.41 24.81
C LYS A 953 20.83 15.41 23.78
N VAL A 954 19.62 15.17 23.32
CA VAL A 954 18.85 16.10 22.48
C VAL A 954 17.89 16.87 23.38
N LYS A 955 18.08 18.18 23.50
CA LYS A 955 17.15 19.07 24.20
C LYS A 955 16.04 19.47 23.21
N ASN A 956 14.94 18.75 23.20
CA ASN A 956 13.81 19.11 22.35
C ASN A 956 12.95 20.17 23.05
N THR A 957 12.79 21.33 22.42
CA THR A 957 11.70 22.28 22.73
C THR A 957 10.53 21.96 21.80
N PHE A 958 9.31 21.91 22.31
CA PHE A 958 8.12 21.70 21.48
C PHE A 958 7.21 22.93 21.54
N HIS A 959 7.41 23.88 20.62
CA HIS A 959 6.62 25.11 20.54
C HIS A 959 5.17 24.85 20.13
N SER A 960 4.28 25.78 20.45
CA SER A 960 2.85 25.70 20.09
C SER A 960 2.21 27.08 20.08
N ASP A 961 1.32 27.40 19.16
CA ASP A 961 0.57 28.68 19.15
C ASP A 961 -0.38 28.88 20.37
N ARG A 962 -0.52 27.90 21.28
CA ARG A 962 -1.35 27.98 22.50
C ARG A 962 -1.01 26.88 23.53
N GLU A 963 -1.34 27.13 24.79
CA GLU A 963 -1.20 26.17 25.90
C GLU A 963 -1.97 24.84 25.70
N GLN A 964 -1.52 23.81 26.41
CA GLN A 964 -2.19 22.50 26.61
C GLN A 964 -2.60 21.78 25.31
N ARG A 965 -1.89 22.01 24.21
CA ARG A 965 -2.12 21.29 22.94
C ARG A 965 -1.51 19.90 22.98
N MET A 966 -2.29 18.89 22.60
CA MET A 966 -1.84 17.52 22.40
C MET A 966 -1.50 17.27 20.93
N GLY A 967 -0.29 16.77 20.69
CA GLY A 967 0.22 16.32 19.40
C GLY A 967 0.87 14.94 19.50
N TYR A 968 1.71 14.60 18.53
CA TYR A 968 2.50 13.37 18.54
C TYR A 968 4.00 13.64 18.43
N HIS A 969 4.81 12.73 18.97
CA HIS A 969 6.24 12.60 18.72
C HIS A 969 6.58 11.15 18.38
N THR A 970 7.40 10.95 17.35
CA THR A 970 7.84 9.62 16.91
C THR A 970 9.34 9.63 16.67
N VAL A 971 10.07 8.79 17.42
CA VAL A 971 11.52 8.57 17.24
C VAL A 971 11.72 7.32 16.38
N ASN A 972 11.89 7.53 15.07
CA ASN A 972 12.36 6.48 14.18
C ASN A 972 13.85 6.25 14.42
N ALA A 973 14.28 4.98 14.41
CA ALA A 973 15.69 4.63 14.52
C ALA A 973 15.99 3.45 13.60
N TRP A 974 17.11 3.55 12.89
CA TRP A 974 17.65 2.50 12.04
C TRP A 974 18.98 2.06 12.61
N GLY A 975 19.13 0.75 12.78
CA GLY A 975 20.44 0.11 12.88
C GLY A 975 21.17 0.10 11.54
N PRO A 976 22.29 -0.63 11.43
CA PRO A 976 23.03 -0.74 10.18
C PRO A 976 22.29 -1.54 9.07
N TYR A 977 21.27 -2.32 9.43
CA TYR A 977 20.64 -3.32 8.54
C TYR A 977 19.10 -3.36 8.46
N PRO A 978 18.28 -2.98 9.47
CA PRO A 978 16.83 -2.89 9.25
C PRO A 978 16.52 -1.69 8.34
N MET A 979 16.11 -1.94 7.10
CA MET A 979 15.76 -0.87 6.13
C MET A 979 14.42 -0.20 6.45
N THR A 980 13.53 -0.87 7.19
CA THR A 980 12.16 -0.43 7.47
C THR A 980 11.97 -0.21 8.99
N SER A 981 12.08 1.04 9.46
CA SER A 981 11.85 1.43 10.86
C SER A 981 10.34 1.58 11.13
N VAL A 982 9.75 0.68 11.92
CA VAL A 982 8.33 0.76 12.33
C VAL A 982 8.23 1.33 13.74
N ARG A 983 7.32 2.29 13.97
CA ARG A 983 7.10 2.93 15.29
C ARG A 983 5.63 3.26 15.52
N SER A 984 5.19 3.18 16.78
CA SER A 984 3.91 3.78 17.21
C SER A 984 4.12 5.21 17.72
N SER A 985 3.26 6.12 17.30
CA SER A 985 3.35 7.55 17.65
C SER A 985 3.06 7.80 19.14
N GLN A 986 3.96 8.47 19.86
CA GLN A 986 3.76 8.81 21.28
C GLN A 986 3.01 10.13 21.44
N PHE A 987 2.09 10.21 22.41
CA PHE A 987 1.35 11.44 22.69
C PHE A 987 2.22 12.47 23.43
N LEU A 988 2.36 13.64 22.80
CA LEU A 988 3.17 14.77 23.25
C LEU A 988 2.26 15.93 23.70
N GLN A 989 2.52 16.52 24.86
CA GLN A 989 2.04 17.86 25.18
C GLN A 989 2.99 18.89 24.56
N GLN A 990 2.47 19.89 23.85
CA GLN A 990 3.27 21.01 23.34
C GLN A 990 3.22 22.23 24.29
N GLY A 991 4.15 23.16 24.08
CA GLY A 991 4.46 24.27 24.99
C GLY A 991 5.54 23.92 26.02
N THR A 992 6.21 22.76 25.88
CA THR A 992 7.09 22.14 26.90
C THR A 992 8.41 21.65 26.33
N ASN A 993 9.35 21.30 27.21
CA ASN A 993 10.68 20.79 26.85
C ASN A 993 10.84 19.32 27.29
N ARG A 994 11.58 18.50 26.52
CA ARG A 994 12.05 17.17 26.96
C ARG A 994 13.52 16.93 26.60
N ASP A 995 14.28 16.43 27.57
CA ASP A 995 15.61 15.88 27.34
C ASP A 995 15.51 14.45 26.78
N GLU A 996 15.69 14.28 25.48
CA GLU A 996 15.69 12.97 24.81
C GLU A 996 17.13 12.42 24.76
N TYR A 997 17.40 11.35 25.47
CA TYR A 997 18.68 10.65 25.53
C TYR A 997 18.68 9.53 24.49
N LEU A 998 19.35 9.75 23.36
CA LEU A 998 19.43 8.82 22.23
C LEU A 998 20.73 8.02 22.27
N LEU A 999 20.64 6.69 22.20
CA LEU A 999 21.81 5.81 22.28
C LEU A 999 22.74 6.01 21.07
N ALA A 1000 23.95 6.52 21.30
CA ALA A 1000 24.86 7.02 20.27
C ALA A 1000 25.89 5.94 19.83
N LYS A 1001 25.39 4.83 19.29
CA LYS A 1001 26.22 3.73 18.74
C LYS A 1001 26.57 3.94 17.27
N SER A 1002 27.73 3.41 16.86
CA SER A 1002 28.15 3.42 15.45
C SER A 1002 27.14 2.71 14.56
N GLY A 1003 26.84 3.29 13.40
CA GLY A 1003 25.84 2.78 12.45
C GLY A 1003 24.38 3.00 12.85
N VAL A 1004 24.08 3.44 14.08
CA VAL A 1004 22.71 3.78 14.50
C VAL A 1004 22.39 5.23 14.09
N THR A 1005 21.23 5.42 13.47
CA THR A 1005 20.72 6.74 13.05
C THR A 1005 19.28 6.94 13.50
N TYR A 1006 18.90 8.18 13.82
CA TYR A 1006 17.56 8.54 14.29
C TYR A 1006 16.95 9.66 13.45
N ALA A 1007 15.63 9.60 13.25
CA ALA A 1007 14.82 10.71 12.76
C ALA A 1007 13.61 10.89 13.68
N GLN A 1008 13.52 12.07 14.29
CA GLN A 1008 12.34 12.50 15.03
C GLN A 1008 11.30 13.10 14.07
N THR A 1009 10.03 12.93 14.42
CA THR A 1009 8.87 13.50 13.72
C THR A 1009 7.87 13.99 14.76
N VAL A 1010 7.34 15.21 14.58
CA VAL A 1010 6.35 15.82 15.49
C VAL A 1010 5.09 16.23 14.70
N ASN A 1011 3.90 15.87 15.19
CA ASN A 1011 2.63 16.41 14.67
C ASN A 1011 2.11 17.51 15.60
N ALA A 1012 1.78 18.68 15.05
CA ALA A 1012 1.25 19.81 15.82
C ALA A 1012 -0.06 19.51 16.58
N ARG A 1013 -0.90 18.59 16.07
CA ARG A 1013 -2.10 18.06 16.74
C ARG A 1013 -2.34 16.61 16.34
N THR A 1014 -3.09 15.87 17.15
CA THR A 1014 -3.45 14.47 16.88
C THR A 1014 -4.38 14.28 15.66
N ASP A 1015 -5.02 15.34 15.17
CA ASP A 1015 -5.88 15.37 13.98
C ASP A 1015 -5.30 16.21 12.82
N TYR A 1016 -4.02 16.62 12.92
CA TYR A 1016 -3.33 17.42 11.91
C TYR A 1016 -2.40 16.51 11.08
N PRO A 1017 -2.68 16.32 9.77
CA PRO A 1017 -2.00 15.32 8.94
C PRO A 1017 -0.57 15.71 8.55
N ALA A 1018 -0.17 16.97 8.75
CA ALA A 1018 1.17 17.43 8.45
C ALA A 1018 2.07 17.34 9.69
N ALA A 1019 3.06 16.46 9.64
CA ALA A 1019 4.14 16.41 10.62
C ALA A 1019 5.32 17.28 10.17
N MET A 1020 6.07 17.79 11.14
CA MET A 1020 7.44 18.26 10.94
C MET A 1020 8.39 17.09 11.16
N THR A 1021 9.41 16.96 10.31
CA THR A 1021 10.37 15.84 10.35
C THR A 1021 11.80 16.36 10.20
N GLN A 1022 12.73 15.80 10.99
CA GLN A 1022 14.18 15.99 10.77
C GLN A 1022 14.74 14.92 9.84
N ALA A 1023 15.91 15.18 9.25
CA ALA A 1023 16.68 14.15 8.56
C ALA A 1023 17.16 13.03 9.53
N ALA A 1024 17.32 11.81 9.00
CA ALA A 1024 17.94 10.71 9.72
C ALA A 1024 19.45 10.98 9.92
N ARG A 1025 19.90 11.01 11.18
CA ARG A 1025 21.30 11.33 11.55
C ARG A 1025 21.82 10.47 12.69
N GLY A 1026 23.12 10.21 12.70
CA GLY A 1026 23.83 9.59 13.83
C GLY A 1026 24.30 10.63 14.84
N PHE A 1027 24.60 10.18 16.06
CA PHE A 1027 25.10 11.02 17.16
C PHE A 1027 26.41 10.47 17.73
N ARG A 1028 27.12 11.28 18.53
CA ARG A 1028 28.32 10.87 19.28
C ARG A 1028 28.01 10.68 20.77
N PRO A 1029 28.60 9.69 21.47
CA PRO A 1029 28.48 9.54 22.92
C PRO A 1029 28.79 10.84 23.67
N GLY A 1030 27.94 11.21 24.63
CA GLY A 1030 28.08 12.45 25.41
C GLY A 1030 27.81 13.76 24.66
N GLN A 1031 27.49 13.73 23.37
CA GLN A 1031 27.11 14.92 22.61
C GLN A 1031 25.85 15.54 23.20
N THR A 1032 25.80 16.88 23.29
CA THR A 1032 24.56 17.62 23.59
C THR A 1032 24.20 18.50 22.39
N VAL A 1033 22.93 18.50 22.00
CA VAL A 1033 22.33 19.40 20.99
C VAL A 1033 20.99 19.94 21.53
N ALA A 1034 20.40 20.90 20.82
CA ALA A 1034 19.02 21.33 21.00
C ALA A 1034 18.30 21.24 19.66
N GLU A 1035 16.97 21.04 19.68
CA GLU A 1035 16.12 21.07 18.48
C GLU A 1035 14.81 21.78 18.85
N ASP A 1036 14.50 22.89 18.18
CA ASP A 1036 13.37 23.76 18.52
C ASP A 1036 12.16 23.55 17.60
N TRP A 1037 11.37 22.50 17.89
CA TRP A 1037 10.25 22.02 17.07
C TRP A 1037 9.07 22.99 17.01
N TYR A 1038 8.58 23.24 15.80
CA TYR A 1038 7.52 24.22 15.48
C TYR A 1038 7.83 25.65 15.96
N ALA A 1039 9.11 25.99 16.20
CA ALA A 1039 9.53 27.35 16.48
C ALA A 1039 9.10 28.29 15.34
N ALA A 1040 8.51 29.44 15.70
CA ALA A 1040 8.26 30.49 14.72
C ALA A 1040 9.60 30.97 14.12
N ALA A 1041 9.73 31.17 12.80
CA ALA A 1041 8.68 31.27 11.78
C ALA A 1041 8.52 30.00 10.93
N MET A 1042 7.31 29.81 10.40
CA MET A 1042 6.96 28.68 9.54
C MET A 1042 7.08 29.05 8.05
N HIS A 1043 8.11 28.55 7.36
CA HIS A 1043 8.46 28.91 5.98
C HIS A 1043 8.88 27.69 5.13
N PRO A 1044 8.99 27.80 3.79
CA PRO A 1044 9.65 26.78 2.97
C PRO A 1044 11.09 26.53 3.46
N SER A 1045 11.39 25.30 3.87
CA SER A 1045 12.69 24.92 4.45
C SER A 1045 13.81 24.91 3.40
N ASN A 1046 15.00 25.34 3.82
CA ASN A 1046 16.28 25.18 3.11
C ASN A 1046 16.75 23.70 3.03
N TYR A 1047 16.14 22.78 3.80
CA TYR A 1047 16.51 21.36 3.76
C TYR A 1047 16.32 20.75 2.36
N THR A 1048 17.39 20.18 1.80
CA THR A 1048 17.41 19.56 0.46
C THR A 1048 17.98 18.14 0.50
N THR A 1049 17.13 17.15 0.19
CA THR A 1049 17.51 15.74 0.16
C THR A 1049 18.58 15.48 -0.90
N TYR A 1050 18.35 15.91 -2.15
CA TYR A 1050 19.25 15.73 -3.29
C TYR A 1050 20.05 17.01 -3.52
N ALA A 1051 21.22 16.90 -4.16
CA ALA A 1051 21.97 18.08 -4.64
C ALA A 1051 21.30 18.79 -5.84
N CYS A 1052 20.04 18.45 -6.17
CA CYS A 1052 19.37 18.89 -7.38
C CYS A 1052 17.90 19.28 -7.18
N ASN A 1053 17.54 19.71 -5.96
CA ASN A 1053 16.23 20.31 -5.67
C ASN A 1053 16.01 21.66 -6.39
N PHE A 1054 17.08 22.36 -6.75
CA PHE A 1054 17.06 23.63 -7.49
C PHE A 1054 18.09 23.56 -8.61
N CYS A 1055 17.69 22.97 -9.74
CA CYS A 1055 18.56 22.58 -10.83
C CYS A 1055 18.00 23.08 -12.16
N ARG A 1056 18.91 23.31 -13.12
CA ARG A 1056 18.60 23.34 -14.53
C ARG A 1056 19.32 22.20 -15.25
N THR A 1057 18.67 21.61 -16.25
CA THR A 1057 19.22 20.58 -17.12
C THR A 1057 19.12 20.99 -18.59
N ASP A 1058 19.66 20.16 -19.47
CA ASP A 1058 19.37 20.15 -20.92
C ASP A 1058 17.91 19.78 -21.26
N LEU A 1059 17.16 19.25 -20.29
CA LEU A 1059 15.77 18.81 -20.47
C LEU A 1059 14.73 19.75 -19.82
N GLY A 1060 15.10 20.58 -18.84
CA GLY A 1060 14.17 21.44 -18.12
C GLY A 1060 14.76 22.12 -16.87
N VAL A 1061 13.92 22.43 -15.89
CA VAL A 1061 14.30 22.91 -14.55
C VAL A 1061 13.60 22.08 -13.49
N VAL A 1062 14.34 21.67 -12.47
CA VAL A 1062 13.82 21.11 -11.22
C VAL A 1062 13.78 22.23 -10.19
N PHE A 1063 12.59 22.57 -9.71
CA PHE A 1063 12.38 23.62 -8.71
C PHE A 1063 11.47 23.09 -7.59
N ALA A 1064 12.09 22.55 -6.54
CA ALA A 1064 11.44 21.78 -5.48
C ALA A 1064 11.82 22.29 -4.06
N PRO A 1065 11.39 23.51 -3.68
CA PRO A 1065 11.35 23.94 -2.28
C PRO A 1065 10.42 23.04 -1.45
N GLN A 1066 10.70 22.86 -0.15
CA GLN A 1066 9.81 22.13 0.75
C GLN A 1066 8.48 22.87 0.94
N LEU A 1067 7.38 22.17 1.29
CA LEU A 1067 6.10 22.86 1.56
C LEU A 1067 6.14 23.67 2.86
N GLY A 1068 7.00 23.29 3.80
CA GLY A 1068 7.24 24.02 5.03
C GLY A 1068 8.48 23.55 5.78
N GLY A 1069 8.66 24.14 6.95
CA GLY A 1069 9.80 24.08 7.87
C GLY A 1069 9.52 25.06 9.01
N ASP A 1070 10.20 24.89 10.13
CA ASP A 1070 10.24 25.84 11.24
C ASP A 1070 11.64 26.48 11.32
N SER A 1071 11.90 27.24 12.37
CA SER A 1071 13.18 27.92 12.57
C SER A 1071 14.40 27.01 12.85
N GLU A 1072 14.24 25.68 12.93
CA GLU A 1072 15.35 24.74 13.14
C GLU A 1072 15.95 24.26 11.79
N PRO A 1073 17.25 24.55 11.48
CA PRO A 1073 17.86 24.19 10.20
C PRO A 1073 17.93 22.69 9.95
N GLY A 1074 17.06 22.19 9.07
CA GLY A 1074 16.98 20.77 8.70
C GLY A 1074 15.64 20.11 9.00
N HIS A 1075 14.75 20.80 9.70
CA HIS A 1075 13.34 20.43 9.77
C HIS A 1075 12.62 20.72 8.44
N TYR A 1076 11.68 19.86 8.07
CA TYR A 1076 10.88 20.03 6.85
C TYR A 1076 9.49 19.39 6.99
N LEU A 1077 8.57 19.86 6.13
CA LEU A 1077 7.17 19.44 6.08
C LEU A 1077 6.78 19.16 4.62
N MET A 1078 6.30 17.93 4.36
CA MET A 1078 6.01 17.37 3.02
C MET A 1078 4.53 17.35 2.62
N GLN A 1079 3.59 17.58 3.55
CA GLN A 1079 2.15 17.40 3.32
C GLN A 1079 1.29 18.47 3.99
N GLY A 1080 -0.02 18.51 3.68
CA GLY A 1080 -1.03 19.33 4.37
C GLY A 1080 -1.02 20.83 4.04
N ARG A 1081 -0.27 21.24 3.01
CA ARG A 1081 -0.31 22.58 2.42
C ARG A 1081 -0.67 22.50 0.93
N ALA A 1082 -1.48 23.44 0.47
CA ALA A 1082 -1.63 23.72 -0.95
C ALA A 1082 -0.48 24.64 -1.42
N ARG A 1083 -0.09 24.51 -2.69
CA ARG A 1083 0.96 25.30 -3.33
C ARG A 1083 0.50 25.77 -4.71
N SER A 1084 0.87 27.00 -5.08
CA SER A 1084 0.71 27.54 -6.43
C SER A 1084 1.96 28.30 -6.85
N TYR A 1085 2.39 28.11 -8.10
CA TYR A 1085 3.53 28.83 -8.69
C TYR A 1085 3.06 29.92 -9.66
N GLU A 1086 3.76 31.05 -9.65
CA GLU A 1086 3.74 32.03 -10.75
C GLU A 1086 5.16 32.13 -11.33
N TYR A 1087 5.30 32.14 -12.65
CA TYR A 1087 6.60 32.15 -13.33
C TYR A 1087 6.78 33.43 -14.16
N PHE A 1088 7.99 34.00 -14.13
CA PHE A 1088 8.36 35.17 -14.92
C PHE A 1088 9.75 34.97 -15.54
N ARG A 1089 9.97 35.56 -16.72
CA ARG A 1089 11.29 35.69 -17.36
C ARG A 1089 11.51 37.14 -17.77
N ASN A 1090 12.63 37.73 -17.38
CA ASN A 1090 13.01 39.12 -17.63
C ASN A 1090 11.94 40.15 -17.23
N GLY A 1091 11.10 39.81 -16.24
CA GLY A 1091 9.98 40.62 -15.76
C GLY A 1091 8.63 40.32 -16.43
N GLU A 1092 8.58 39.57 -17.54
CA GLU A 1092 7.33 39.17 -18.21
C GLU A 1092 6.78 37.88 -17.61
N GLN A 1093 5.47 37.82 -17.35
CA GLN A 1093 4.82 36.64 -16.78
C GLN A 1093 4.66 35.54 -17.84
N ILE A 1094 5.02 34.31 -17.48
CA ILE A 1094 4.99 33.13 -18.35
C ILE A 1094 3.82 32.24 -17.92
N ALA A 1095 2.76 32.23 -18.75
CA ALA A 1095 1.54 31.46 -18.50
C ALA A 1095 1.66 29.96 -18.84
N ASP A 1096 2.53 29.61 -19.79
CA ASP A 1096 2.88 28.22 -20.13
C ASP A 1096 4.29 27.91 -19.59
N PRO A 1097 4.42 27.12 -18.51
CA PRO A 1097 5.72 26.82 -17.91
C PRO A 1097 6.69 26.11 -18.87
N ALA A 1098 6.21 25.45 -19.92
CA ALA A 1098 7.08 24.86 -20.93
C ALA A 1098 7.81 25.91 -21.80
N GLN A 1099 7.31 27.15 -21.82
CA GLN A 1099 7.94 28.28 -22.50
C GLN A 1099 8.83 29.12 -21.56
N LEU A 1100 9.04 28.70 -20.30
CA LEU A 1100 9.82 29.45 -19.33
C LEU A 1100 11.29 29.57 -19.73
N LEU A 1101 11.93 28.46 -20.12
CA LEU A 1101 13.38 28.39 -20.29
C LEU A 1101 13.84 28.79 -21.69
N VAL A 1102 14.92 29.58 -21.77
CA VAL A 1102 15.61 29.94 -23.02
C VAL A 1102 17.10 29.64 -22.91
N LYS A 1103 17.75 29.26 -24.01
CA LYS A 1103 19.17 28.82 -24.00
C LYS A 1103 20.12 29.88 -23.47
N GLU A 1104 19.85 31.14 -23.81
CA GLU A 1104 20.57 32.32 -23.34
C GLU A 1104 20.45 32.53 -21.82
N GLN A 1105 21.36 33.34 -21.27
CA GLN A 1105 21.24 33.82 -19.90
C GLN A 1105 20.03 34.77 -19.79
N ALA A 1106 19.08 34.42 -18.92
CA ALA A 1106 17.93 35.24 -18.59
C ALA A 1106 17.73 35.32 -17.07
N THR A 1107 17.05 36.36 -16.62
CA THR A 1107 16.57 36.47 -15.23
C THR A 1107 15.22 35.78 -15.12
N TYR A 1108 15.07 34.88 -14.17
CA TYR A 1108 13.84 34.19 -13.85
C TYR A 1108 13.35 34.66 -12.48
N THR A 1109 12.04 34.84 -12.34
CA THR A 1109 11.41 34.96 -11.03
C THR A 1109 10.37 33.85 -10.88
N VAL A 1110 10.49 33.07 -9.80
CA VAL A 1110 9.54 32.01 -9.43
C VAL A 1110 8.88 32.41 -8.13
N VAL A 1111 7.55 32.59 -8.16
CA VAL A 1111 6.75 32.89 -6.98
C VAL A 1111 6.17 31.59 -6.44
N ASP A 1112 6.66 31.12 -5.30
CA ASP A 1112 6.05 30.03 -4.54
C ASP A 1112 5.07 30.61 -3.51
N THR A 1113 3.78 30.34 -3.67
CA THR A 1113 2.78 30.61 -2.62
C THR A 1113 2.34 29.29 -1.99
N THR A 1114 2.63 29.09 -0.70
CA THR A 1114 2.08 27.96 0.08
C THR A 1114 0.98 28.44 1.03
N THR A 1115 -0.08 27.66 1.19
CA THR A 1115 -1.20 27.95 2.10
C THR A 1115 -1.62 26.69 2.85
N ARG A 1116 -2.03 26.80 4.12
CA ARG A 1116 -2.57 25.69 4.92
C ARG A 1116 -3.78 25.08 4.19
N ALA A 1117 -3.82 23.76 4.00
CA ALA A 1117 -4.85 23.14 3.13
C ALA A 1117 -6.29 23.23 3.69
N ARG A 1118 -6.43 23.37 5.01
CA ARG A 1118 -7.64 23.83 5.72
C ARG A 1118 -7.21 24.47 7.04
N ASP A 1119 -8.06 25.27 7.67
CA ASP A 1119 -7.80 25.78 9.01
C ASP A 1119 -8.04 24.71 10.11
N TYR A 1120 -7.31 24.84 11.21
CA TYR A 1120 -7.39 23.95 12.37
C TYR A 1120 -7.45 24.80 13.65
N PRO A 1121 -8.44 24.60 14.55
CA PRO A 1121 -8.57 25.41 15.75
C PRO A 1121 -7.28 25.46 16.59
N GLY A 1122 -6.74 26.66 16.76
CA GLY A 1122 -5.50 26.90 17.51
C GLY A 1122 -4.19 26.76 16.71
N VAL A 1123 -4.19 26.25 15.47
CA VAL A 1123 -3.01 26.29 14.59
C VAL A 1123 -3.16 27.51 13.67
N VAL A 1124 -2.63 28.64 14.11
CA VAL A 1124 -2.93 29.99 13.60
C VAL A 1124 -1.73 30.70 13.00
N LEU A 1125 -0.50 30.29 13.33
CA LEU A 1125 0.76 30.82 12.78
C LEU A 1125 1.09 30.20 11.42
N GLY A 1126 1.80 30.96 10.60
CA GLY A 1126 2.20 30.60 9.24
C GLY A 1126 1.11 30.03 8.31
N PRO A 1127 -0.15 30.54 8.29
CA PRO A 1127 -1.21 30.00 7.45
C PRO A 1127 -0.92 30.16 5.95
N LYS A 1128 -0.10 31.15 5.58
CA LYS A 1128 0.31 31.44 4.21
C LYS A 1128 1.75 31.94 4.18
N THR A 1129 2.51 31.47 3.20
CA THR A 1129 3.80 32.05 2.80
C THR A 1129 3.76 32.43 1.32
N ARG A 1130 4.46 33.49 0.93
CA ARG A 1130 4.71 33.82 -0.48
C ARG A 1130 6.18 34.21 -0.65
N THR A 1131 6.90 33.44 -1.46
CA THR A 1131 8.34 33.60 -1.70
C THR A 1131 8.58 33.88 -3.18
N GLU A 1132 9.14 35.04 -3.50
CA GLU A 1132 9.56 35.41 -4.86
C GLU A 1132 11.07 35.16 -4.96
N TYR A 1133 11.46 34.06 -5.61
CA TYR A 1133 12.86 33.71 -5.88
C TYR A 1133 13.27 34.30 -7.23
N THR A 1134 14.18 35.27 -7.25
CA THR A 1134 14.73 35.84 -8.49
C THR A 1134 16.17 35.37 -8.69
N PHE A 1135 16.48 34.81 -9.86
CA PHE A 1135 17.79 34.24 -10.16
C PHE A 1135 18.11 34.29 -11.65
N GLN A 1136 19.40 34.34 -12.01
CA GLN A 1136 19.86 34.27 -13.41
C GLN A 1136 20.29 32.84 -13.79
N SER A 1137 20.06 32.44 -15.04
CA SER A 1137 20.49 31.12 -15.54
C SER A 1137 20.57 31.06 -17.07
N ALA A 1138 21.55 30.31 -17.60
CA ALA A 1138 21.66 29.91 -19.00
C ALA A 1138 21.51 28.38 -19.14
N GLU A 1139 21.41 27.85 -20.36
CA GLU A 1139 21.40 26.39 -20.59
C GLU A 1139 22.74 25.75 -20.16
N PRO A 1140 22.71 24.71 -19.29
CA PRO A 1140 23.93 24.07 -18.83
C PRO A 1140 24.59 23.28 -19.96
N THR A 1141 25.91 23.36 -20.05
CA THR A 1141 26.70 22.70 -21.11
C THR A 1141 27.41 21.43 -20.66
N ALA A 1142 27.37 21.12 -19.36
CA ALA A 1142 27.97 19.93 -18.75
C ALA A 1142 27.21 19.51 -17.48
N MET A 1143 27.45 18.28 -17.02
CA MET A 1143 26.96 17.76 -15.75
C MET A 1143 27.83 18.28 -14.58
N GLN A 1144 27.48 19.43 -14.03
CA GLN A 1144 28.20 20.06 -12.90
C GLN A 1144 27.73 19.52 -11.54
N VAL A 1145 26.47 19.08 -11.45
CA VAL A 1145 25.89 18.43 -10.28
C VAL A 1145 25.86 16.92 -10.54
N GLU A 1146 26.82 16.16 -10.01
CA GLU A 1146 26.97 14.73 -10.32
C GLU A 1146 25.73 13.89 -9.95
N ASP A 1147 25.17 14.12 -8.76
CA ASP A 1147 23.92 13.49 -8.27
C ASP A 1147 22.66 13.85 -9.08
N CYS A 1148 22.73 14.81 -10.01
CA CYS A 1148 21.58 15.22 -10.81
C CYS A 1148 20.97 14.07 -11.60
N LYS A 1149 21.76 13.08 -12.01
CA LYS A 1149 21.27 11.87 -12.68
C LYS A 1149 20.41 10.96 -11.79
N ILE A 1150 20.42 11.14 -10.47
CA ILE A 1150 19.47 10.49 -9.55
C ILE A 1150 18.10 11.17 -9.64
N THR A 1151 18.06 12.47 -9.95
CA THR A 1151 16.83 13.30 -10.03
C THR A 1151 16.28 13.41 -11.46
N VAL A 1152 17.15 13.35 -12.48
CA VAL A 1152 16.79 13.38 -13.91
C VAL A 1152 17.71 12.42 -14.68
N PRO A 1153 17.42 11.10 -14.71
CA PRO A 1153 18.34 10.08 -15.26
C PRO A 1153 18.72 10.26 -16.74
N LYS A 1154 17.89 10.98 -17.50
CA LYS A 1154 18.10 11.27 -18.93
C LYS A 1154 18.90 12.55 -19.21
N ALA A 1155 19.21 13.35 -18.19
CA ALA A 1155 19.92 14.62 -18.38
C ALA A 1155 21.39 14.38 -18.79
N THR A 1156 21.83 15.09 -19.83
CA THR A 1156 23.23 15.10 -20.29
C THR A 1156 24.03 16.26 -19.70
N ALA A 1157 23.36 17.36 -19.32
CA ALA A 1157 23.94 18.50 -18.63
C ALA A 1157 23.08 18.95 -17.45
N CYS A 1158 23.70 19.51 -16.40
CA CYS A 1158 23.01 19.92 -15.19
C CYS A 1158 23.80 20.92 -14.34
N GLU A 1159 23.16 21.98 -13.88
CA GLU A 1159 23.75 23.05 -13.06
C GLU A 1159 22.77 23.47 -11.94
N ALA A 1160 23.28 23.73 -10.74
CA ALA A 1160 22.47 24.20 -9.61
C ALA A 1160 22.11 25.69 -9.79
N LEU A 1161 20.83 26.02 -9.63
CA LEU A 1161 20.33 27.39 -9.75
C LEU A 1161 20.82 28.26 -8.57
N PRO A 1162 21.24 29.53 -8.78
CA PRO A 1162 21.76 30.42 -7.75
C PRO A 1162 20.68 30.99 -6.79
N VAL A 1163 19.68 30.18 -6.47
CA VAL A 1163 18.56 30.54 -5.57
C VAL A 1163 19.10 30.91 -4.19
N VAL A 1164 18.65 32.06 -3.69
CA VAL A 1164 18.85 32.46 -2.29
C VAL A 1164 17.77 31.77 -1.45
N LEU A 1165 18.18 30.99 -0.46
CA LEU A 1165 17.26 30.34 0.49
C LEU A 1165 17.33 31.09 1.82
N LEU A 1166 16.22 31.19 2.54
CA LEU A 1166 16.08 31.99 3.76
C LEU A 1166 15.63 31.12 4.94
N ASP A 1167 16.35 31.22 6.05
CA ASP A 1167 16.04 30.62 7.35
C ASP A 1167 15.98 31.72 8.43
N TYR A 1168 15.15 31.55 9.46
CA TYR A 1168 14.89 32.59 10.46
C TYR A 1168 15.30 32.14 11.85
N ASP A 1169 15.95 33.01 12.63
CA ASP A 1169 16.27 32.83 14.04
C ASP A 1169 15.48 33.88 14.84
N LEU A 1170 14.30 33.47 15.35
CA LEU A 1170 13.36 34.32 16.08
C LEU A 1170 13.37 34.01 17.60
N PRO A 1171 13.76 34.95 18.47
CA PRO A 1171 13.70 34.77 19.92
C PRO A 1171 12.25 34.77 20.48
N VAL A 1172 11.55 33.64 20.36
CA VAL A 1172 10.19 33.41 20.86
C VAL A 1172 10.17 32.48 22.07
N ASP A 1173 9.11 32.54 22.88
CA ASP A 1173 8.88 31.54 23.93
C ASP A 1173 8.21 30.25 23.40
N THR A 1174 7.98 29.27 24.28
CA THR A 1174 7.36 27.97 23.89
C THR A 1174 5.92 28.10 23.42
N LEU A 1175 5.28 29.28 23.57
CA LEU A 1175 3.98 29.59 22.99
C LEU A 1175 4.07 30.33 21.64
N ASN A 1176 5.28 30.45 21.07
CA ASN A 1176 5.61 31.28 19.91
C ASN A 1176 5.20 32.75 20.10
N GLN A 1177 5.27 33.26 21.33
CA GLN A 1177 4.90 34.62 21.70
C GLN A 1177 6.13 35.50 22.00
N VAL A 1178 5.98 36.80 21.70
CA VAL A 1178 6.96 37.85 21.99
C VAL A 1178 6.29 38.96 22.79
N GLN A 1179 7.00 39.50 23.79
CA GLN A 1179 6.44 40.53 24.68
C GLN A 1179 6.35 41.90 24.00
N VAL A 1180 5.17 42.53 24.06
CA VAL A 1180 4.93 43.89 23.53
C VAL A 1180 5.70 44.98 24.29
N ASN A 1181 5.87 46.14 23.66
CA ASN A 1181 6.60 47.31 24.20
C ASN A 1181 8.09 47.08 24.54
N GLY A 1182 8.63 45.86 24.38
CA GLY A 1182 10.07 45.56 24.46
C GLY A 1182 10.81 45.91 23.16
N SER A 1183 12.14 46.07 23.26
CA SER A 1183 13.02 46.04 22.09
C SER A 1183 13.14 44.59 21.62
N TYR A 1184 12.86 44.33 20.36
CA TYR A 1184 12.92 43.00 19.75
C TYR A 1184 13.95 42.98 18.62
N ALA A 1185 14.61 41.83 18.47
CA ALA A 1185 15.56 41.60 17.40
C ALA A 1185 15.55 40.12 17.00
N PHE A 1186 15.75 39.84 15.71
CA PHE A 1186 15.80 38.50 15.16
C PHE A 1186 16.78 38.44 13.98
N THR A 1187 17.30 37.25 13.65
CA THR A 1187 18.19 37.07 12.49
C THR A 1187 17.42 36.48 11.30
N VAL A 1188 17.64 37.05 10.10
CA VAL A 1188 17.42 36.38 8.83
C VAL A 1188 18.77 35.84 8.37
N ASN A 1189 18.88 34.52 8.25
CA ASN A 1189 20.04 33.83 7.71
C ASN A 1189 19.74 33.49 6.25
N ALA A 1190 20.72 33.68 5.36
CA ALA A 1190 20.56 33.37 3.95
C ALA A 1190 21.62 32.39 3.46
N SER A 1191 21.25 31.57 2.48
CA SER A 1191 22.06 30.45 2.01
C SER A 1191 21.84 30.21 0.50
N ARG A 1192 22.43 29.12 -0.02
CA ARG A 1192 22.30 28.69 -1.42
C ARG A 1192 21.79 27.25 -1.48
N SER A 1193 21.20 26.90 -2.61
CA SER A 1193 20.88 25.52 -2.97
C SER A 1193 22.11 24.60 -2.85
N LYS A 1194 21.89 23.40 -2.27
CA LYS A 1194 22.86 22.31 -2.25
C LYS A 1194 23.29 21.98 -3.69
N GLY A 1195 24.59 21.87 -3.93
CA GLY A 1195 25.17 21.66 -5.27
C GLY A 1195 25.63 22.94 -5.99
N PHE A 1196 25.32 24.14 -5.48
CA PHE A 1196 25.84 25.39 -6.02
C PHE A 1196 27.31 25.63 -5.66
N VAL A 1197 28.11 26.06 -6.65
CA VAL A 1197 29.59 26.21 -6.53
C VAL A 1197 30.05 27.67 -6.71
N GLY A 1198 29.12 28.61 -6.89
CA GLY A 1198 29.41 30.04 -7.03
C GLY A 1198 29.58 30.79 -5.70
N SER A 1199 29.63 32.12 -5.75
CA SER A 1199 29.76 32.97 -4.57
C SER A 1199 28.55 32.82 -3.64
N THR A 1200 28.78 32.44 -2.38
CA THR A 1200 27.70 32.41 -1.37
C THR A 1200 27.33 33.80 -0.87
N ARG A 1201 28.25 34.78 -0.95
CA ARG A 1201 28.19 36.00 -0.16
C ARG A 1201 27.06 36.97 -0.56
N MET A 1202 26.10 37.16 0.35
CA MET A 1202 24.99 38.10 0.20
C MET A 1202 25.47 39.56 0.26
N ALA A 1203 24.87 40.43 -0.55
CA ALA A 1203 25.18 41.86 -0.64
C ALA A 1203 24.41 42.69 0.41
N GLY A 1204 23.13 42.41 0.61
CA GLY A 1204 22.30 43.13 1.58
C GLY A 1204 20.96 42.47 1.87
N ALA A 1205 20.24 43.03 2.84
CA ALA A 1205 18.89 42.63 3.20
C ALA A 1205 18.01 43.83 3.59
N LYS A 1206 16.68 43.68 3.46
CA LYS A 1206 15.66 44.54 4.04
C LYS A 1206 14.66 43.67 4.79
N VAL A 1207 14.07 44.21 5.85
CA VAL A 1207 12.97 43.57 6.60
C VAL A 1207 11.87 44.60 6.84
N SER A 1208 10.63 44.15 6.85
CA SER A 1208 9.46 44.93 7.25
C SER A 1208 8.49 44.04 8.02
N VAL A 1209 7.70 44.65 8.90
CA VAL A 1209 6.70 43.98 9.73
C VAL A 1209 5.33 44.62 9.58
N SER A 1210 4.30 43.80 9.73
CA SER A 1210 2.88 44.16 9.71
C SER A 1210 2.20 43.59 10.96
N TYR A 1211 1.21 44.33 11.46
CA TYR A 1211 0.38 43.96 12.63
C TYR A 1211 -1.10 43.76 12.25
N ASP A 1212 -1.38 43.66 10.95
CA ASP A 1212 -2.70 43.63 10.30
C ASP A 1212 -2.74 42.62 9.12
N ASP A 1213 -2.00 41.53 9.25
CA ASP A 1213 -1.86 40.44 8.25
C ASP A 1213 -1.36 40.86 6.85
N GLY A 1214 -0.69 42.00 6.75
CA GLY A 1214 0.04 42.46 5.56
C GLY A 1214 -0.59 43.66 4.84
N VAL A 1215 -1.57 44.33 5.46
CA VAL A 1215 -2.25 45.52 4.89
C VAL A 1215 -1.38 46.77 5.02
N THR A 1216 -0.75 46.99 6.17
CA THR A 1216 0.24 48.07 6.38
C THR A 1216 1.59 47.51 6.80
N TRP A 1217 2.66 48.20 6.40
CA TRP A 1217 4.04 47.73 6.55
C TRP A 1217 4.93 48.79 7.19
N THR A 1218 5.64 48.40 8.24
CA THR A 1218 6.67 49.20 8.91
C THR A 1218 8.04 48.61 8.58
N ALA A 1219 8.92 49.39 7.94
CA ALA A 1219 10.31 49.01 7.77
C ALA A 1219 11.06 49.00 9.12
N VAL A 1220 12.01 48.09 9.30
CA VAL A 1220 12.80 47.96 10.53
C VAL A 1220 14.28 48.18 10.26
N ASP A 1221 15.07 48.51 11.29
CA ASP A 1221 16.52 48.62 11.13
C ASP A 1221 17.11 47.23 10.88
N VAL A 1222 18.01 47.10 9.90
CA VAL A 1222 18.63 45.83 9.50
C VAL A 1222 20.14 45.99 9.46
N GLN A 1223 20.80 45.30 10.37
CA GLN A 1223 22.25 45.35 10.55
C GLN A 1223 22.85 44.01 10.13
N ARG A 1224 23.93 44.05 9.35
CA ARG A 1224 24.67 42.84 8.96
C ARG A 1224 25.32 42.19 10.18
N LYS A 1225 25.04 40.92 10.43
CA LYS A 1225 25.62 40.10 11.51
C LYS A 1225 26.96 39.50 11.07
N ASP A 1226 27.01 38.96 9.86
CA ASP A 1226 28.20 38.30 9.28
C ASP A 1226 28.20 38.34 7.73
N GLY A 1227 28.74 37.31 7.07
CA GLY A 1227 28.81 37.22 5.62
C GLY A 1227 27.44 37.13 4.95
N ASP A 1228 26.51 36.39 5.56
CA ASP A 1228 25.26 35.96 4.94
C ASP A 1228 24.02 36.11 5.87
N SER A 1229 24.24 36.51 7.13
CA SER A 1229 23.19 36.70 8.14
C SER A 1229 22.97 38.18 8.48
N PHE A 1230 21.71 38.56 8.74
CA PHE A 1230 21.26 39.93 8.96
C PHE A 1230 20.31 40.02 10.16
N THR A 1231 20.60 40.89 11.13
CA THR A 1231 19.77 41.10 12.31
C THR A 1231 18.82 42.29 12.12
N ALA A 1232 17.52 42.03 12.16
CA ALA A 1232 16.49 43.05 12.25
C ALA A 1232 16.34 43.56 13.69
N ARG A 1233 16.12 44.86 13.91
CA ARG A 1233 15.92 45.48 15.24
C ARG A 1233 14.79 46.51 15.21
N PHE A 1234 13.85 46.41 16.16
CA PHE A 1234 12.69 47.31 16.27
C PHE A 1234 12.00 47.18 17.63
N ARG A 1235 10.88 47.89 17.81
CA ARG A 1235 10.04 47.83 19.03
C ARG A 1235 8.61 47.48 18.64
N HIS A 1236 7.98 46.57 19.38
CA HIS A 1236 6.56 46.26 19.18
C HIS A 1236 5.66 47.37 19.75
N PRO A 1237 4.56 47.74 19.07
CA PRO A 1237 3.52 48.59 19.63
C PRO A 1237 2.77 47.85 20.76
N ALA A 1238 1.90 48.56 21.48
CA ALA A 1238 1.02 47.94 22.46
C ALA A 1238 0.04 46.96 21.80
N LEU A 1239 -0.29 45.86 22.50
CA LEU A 1239 -1.11 44.76 21.95
C LEU A 1239 -2.46 45.24 21.39
N SER A 1240 -3.08 46.24 22.01
CA SER A 1240 -4.35 46.87 21.60
C SER A 1240 -4.30 47.63 20.27
N ALA A 1241 -3.12 47.79 19.66
CA ALA A 1241 -2.91 48.39 18.34
C ALA A 1241 -2.50 47.34 17.28
N THR A 1242 -2.73 46.04 17.55
CA THR A 1242 -2.39 44.92 16.65
C THR A 1242 -3.52 43.91 16.56
N ASN A 1243 -3.46 42.99 15.59
CA ASN A 1243 -4.33 41.81 15.55
C ASN A 1243 -3.88 40.65 16.47
N GLY A 1244 -2.86 40.86 17.32
CA GLY A 1244 -2.23 39.84 18.17
C GLY A 1244 -1.08 39.07 17.53
N TYR A 1245 -0.77 39.31 16.25
CA TYR A 1245 0.27 38.60 15.49
C TYR A 1245 1.21 39.58 14.77
N VAL A 1246 2.37 39.07 14.35
CA VAL A 1246 3.30 39.79 13.47
C VAL A 1246 3.43 39.05 12.15
N THR A 1247 3.17 39.74 11.05
CA THR A 1247 3.43 39.27 9.68
C THR A 1247 4.77 39.87 9.21
N VAL A 1248 5.69 39.02 8.74
CA VAL A 1248 7.07 39.40 8.40
C VAL A 1248 7.26 39.38 6.89
N LYS A 1249 7.97 40.38 6.36
CA LYS A 1249 8.50 40.37 4.99
C LYS A 1249 10.01 40.61 5.03
N ALA A 1250 10.78 39.70 4.46
CA ALA A 1250 12.22 39.83 4.27
C ALA A 1250 12.57 39.86 2.78
N GLU A 1251 13.62 40.58 2.45
CA GLU A 1251 14.24 40.63 1.12
C GLU A 1251 15.75 40.48 1.33
N VAL A 1252 16.39 39.52 0.67
CA VAL A 1252 17.87 39.35 0.69
C VAL A 1252 18.36 39.19 -0.74
N TRP A 1253 19.52 39.76 -1.06
CA TRP A 1253 20.11 39.73 -2.41
C TRP A 1253 21.63 39.60 -2.37
N ASP A 1254 22.20 39.07 -3.46
CA ASP A 1254 23.64 38.97 -3.70
C ASP A 1254 24.17 40.10 -4.62
N ASN A 1255 25.42 39.99 -5.06
CA ASN A 1255 26.06 40.96 -5.96
C ASN A 1255 25.86 40.61 -7.44
N ASP A 1256 25.34 39.42 -7.73
CA ASP A 1256 25.20 38.84 -9.07
C ASP A 1256 23.77 39.06 -9.64
N GLY A 1257 22.89 39.67 -8.85
CA GLY A 1257 21.52 40.02 -9.22
C GLY A 1257 20.47 38.95 -8.87
N ASN A 1258 20.82 37.97 -8.03
CA ASN A 1258 19.88 37.01 -7.49
C ASN A 1258 19.36 37.51 -6.12
N SER A 1259 18.07 37.30 -5.86
CA SER A 1259 17.42 37.77 -4.63
C SER A 1259 16.26 36.88 -4.24
N THR A 1260 15.78 37.02 -3.01
CA THR A 1260 14.55 36.36 -2.56
C THR A 1260 13.76 37.28 -1.63
N VAL A 1261 12.50 37.48 -1.99
CA VAL A 1261 11.52 38.24 -1.21
C VAL A 1261 10.52 37.26 -0.59
N GLN A 1262 10.56 37.06 0.72
CA GLN A 1262 9.64 36.15 1.41
C GLN A 1262 8.71 36.90 2.35
N THR A 1263 7.42 36.62 2.25
CA THR A 1263 6.37 37.09 3.16
C THR A 1263 5.80 35.90 3.93
N ILE A 1264 5.80 35.99 5.25
CA ILE A 1264 5.24 34.99 6.17
C ILE A 1264 4.10 35.65 6.95
N ASN A 1265 2.86 35.31 6.61
CA ASN A 1265 1.69 35.76 7.37
C ASN A 1265 1.71 35.12 8.76
N ARG A 1266 1.44 35.91 9.81
CA ARG A 1266 1.44 35.50 11.22
C ARG A 1266 2.65 34.61 11.55
N ALA A 1267 3.85 35.17 11.39
CA ALA A 1267 5.10 34.49 11.67
C ALA A 1267 5.17 34.06 13.15
N TYR A 1268 4.80 34.96 14.06
CA TYR A 1268 4.73 34.74 15.52
C TYR A 1268 3.59 35.57 16.15
N ALA A 1269 3.30 35.32 17.43
CA ALA A 1269 2.26 35.99 18.22
C ALA A 1269 2.85 37.02 19.21
N LEU A 1270 1.98 37.88 19.76
CA LEU A 1270 2.32 38.91 20.74
C LEU A 1270 1.61 38.70 22.09
N ARG A 1271 2.25 39.11 23.18
CA ARG A 1271 1.67 39.14 24.55
C ARG A 1271 2.08 40.37 25.35
#